data_AF-A0A7Y5R2P1-F1
#
_entry.id   AF-A0A7Y5R2P1-F1
#
_cell.length_a   1.000
_cell.length_b   1.000
_cell.length_c   1.000
_cell.angle_alpha   90.00
_cell.angle_beta   90.00
_cell.angle_gamma   90.00
#
_symmetry.space_group_name_H-M   'P 1'
#
loop_
_entity.id
_entity.type
_entity.pdbx_description
1 polymer ?
#
loop_
_entity_poly.entity_id
_entity_poly.type
_entity_poly.pdbx_seq_one_letter_code
_entity_poly.pdbx_strand_id
1 'polypeptide(L)'
;MTILLWGAFALVGFAQQTDVQIAQLRRPLNAVQQVVMPSQDNQSLLEEELNRRGPGIAPRFAVTMAVDITPESFGDWEQLPNGNSVWRLRLRSATAHSLNLGFTQYLMPDRGTMILYSPDGKRMMGPFTPSDNETHEQLWTPVFEGDELVIEVQLPTEKRHELQLHLTSVNHDFVGFSALVSGSCNLDVICGAADGWAIVDHYRDIIQSVAVIGLNGNTFCTGFLINNARNDCTPYFMTANHCGINNGNAATFVAYWNYQNSFCRQPNSPQSGGGGNGQLNNFNTGAFFRAGYSPSDMTLLELDDDIPASANAFFAGWVVADETPQDTVICIHHPSTDEKRITFEFDPTYRGNWGSGDTPVPNGNHVIVPDWDLGTTEGGSSGSPLFDRHKRVVGQLHGGSAFCGNDLYDSYGWFTTSWLGGGAPNNQLKVWLDPDNTGITSLDGRYQLSCSYFVLADVPSQSVCAPDTVVYALQISDNFTDTVVLSIIDLPAGLTATLSEDSIPPGGNATLTITGTENLAQGDYLFSVSGADATNQAESTLSLQIYNGITQPALSAPADGAIGLGLSPVFTWSGAAGGTTYDIQVASDPDFTQIVGEFTGLTAPTVAGVQLGTESTYYWRVRANNLCGVSDWTTPFSLTTAAITCAQVTNTTPVTISPVGTPTVLSTTDISAVGQIVDVRVNGLNIQHTWVGDVIVRLTSPIGTQITLVDRPGVPGDVFGCDGDNILLNLYDGAPNSSTDLEEACSNLPALSGDYQPVNPFAGFANEQATGTWTLSVSDAVNSDGGSLISWQLEVCTTLPSDISLNVLEPAPAICPGDSTSMELLAGNGFTNDTISIFANGLPGGASISYSPDPATTGEAINVTFSGFTDAGSYPIQLWATDGIDTAYTDAEITVTGAPGQAALLSPANGAADVPSGLVLQWEPVDGALYYQIILSLSPNFEDTSALYTRAVTNLPITGLLPNLTYYWRVDVFNACGETTGTTIFSFTIEADFAFSLSPTSLEECNSAGNTATYVLTVGNGFTGPASLTYTVTPANGPTPGFSQAADNINPGDVVTIVFENLNNSGPGNYLYTFSLGNGNNASAGDVLLALNASPGLATLNSPPDNAQIASATPQLQWAAAVRADNYTVEVAHNDMFTDILQTATTGGVAFTINALPEPGVYYWRISANNECGSSLTSAFDFNFQPNSVETLQGQQLYVEPNPTGGLVQVRFAAPLAGELQAEVFTANGQRLQKQTWLTAPGQFTIDLGDYAPGTYLVRLTSQEDSVTQRIIKQ
;
A
#
# COMPACT_ATOMS: atom_id res chain seq x y z
N MET A 1 -0.58 28.95 29.29
CA MET A 1 -1.00 30.09 28.45
C MET A 1 0.30 30.61 27.83
N THR A 2 0.68 30.31 26.60
CA THR A 2 -0.04 30.11 25.31
C THR A 2 0.90 29.30 24.40
N ILE A 3 0.61 28.03 24.04
CA ILE A 3 0.09 27.50 22.75
C ILE A 3 0.79 28.02 21.48
N LEU A 4 1.35 27.10 20.66
CA LEU A 4 1.12 26.83 19.20
C LEU A 4 2.40 26.22 18.56
N LEU A 5 2.35 24.95 18.11
CA LEU A 5 2.05 24.43 16.75
C LEU A 5 3.28 24.40 15.83
N TRP A 6 3.77 23.20 15.50
CA TRP A 6 4.73 22.93 14.41
C TRP A 6 4.09 21.95 13.44
N GLY A 7 3.88 22.43 12.20
CA GLY A 7 3.51 21.64 11.04
C GLY A 7 4.73 21.31 10.19
N ALA A 8 4.65 20.16 9.52
CA ALA A 8 5.69 19.54 8.71
C ALA A 8 6.26 20.46 7.61
N PHE A 9 7.58 20.45 7.48
CA PHE A 9 8.30 20.93 6.29
C PHE A 9 8.86 19.72 5.54
N ALA A 10 8.41 19.54 4.30
CA ALA A 10 9.03 18.63 3.36
C ALA A 10 10.44 19.14 3.02
N LEU A 11 11.47 18.38 3.39
CA LEU A 11 12.83 18.56 2.92
C LEU A 11 12.89 18.18 1.42
N VAL A 12 12.87 19.17 0.53
CA VAL A 12 13.38 18.98 -0.82
C VAL A 12 14.89 19.19 -0.76
N GLY A 13 15.62 18.10 -0.59
CA GLY A 13 17.08 18.08 -0.69
C GLY A 13 17.50 18.27 -2.14
N PHE A 14 18.02 19.44 -2.50
CA PHE A 14 18.75 19.63 -3.75
C PHE A 14 20.18 19.08 -3.58
N ALA A 15 20.37 17.80 -3.91
CA ALA A 15 21.67 17.34 -4.37
C ALA A 15 21.94 17.96 -5.76
N GLN A 16 23.21 18.21 -6.10
CA GLN A 16 23.63 18.57 -7.45
C GLN A 16 23.28 17.43 -8.45
N GLN A 17 22.03 17.34 -8.88
CA GLN A 17 21.69 16.69 -10.13
C GLN A 17 21.92 17.70 -11.24
N THR A 18 23.02 17.55 -11.96
CA THR A 18 22.98 17.88 -13.39
C THR A 18 21.73 17.20 -13.95
N ASP A 19 20.89 17.93 -14.67
CA ASP A 19 19.64 17.42 -15.27
C ASP A 19 19.93 16.07 -15.98
N VAL A 20 19.67 14.94 -15.31
CA VAL A 20 19.96 13.60 -15.82
C VAL A 20 18.86 13.26 -16.79
N GLN A 21 19.09 13.53 -18.08
CA GLN A 21 18.06 13.41 -19.11
C GLN A 21 18.28 12.13 -19.93
N ILE A 22 17.33 11.20 -19.84
CA ILE A 22 17.22 10.06 -20.76
C ILE A 22 17.06 10.60 -22.18
N ALA A 23 17.80 10.03 -23.13
CA ALA A 23 17.70 10.49 -24.51
C ALA A 23 16.29 10.27 -25.10
N GLN A 24 15.74 11.30 -25.73
CA GLN A 24 14.51 11.19 -26.53
C GLN A 24 14.81 10.44 -27.84
N LEU A 25 14.58 9.13 -27.82
CA LEU A 25 14.98 8.20 -28.89
C LEU A 25 13.80 7.78 -29.76
N ARG A 26 14.07 7.47 -31.03
CA ARG A 26 13.04 7.02 -31.99
C ARG A 26 12.66 5.57 -31.76
N ARG A 27 13.60 4.74 -31.29
CA ARG A 27 13.31 3.34 -30.97
C ARG A 27 12.58 3.25 -29.63
N PRO A 28 11.37 2.66 -29.58
CA PRO A 28 10.68 2.45 -28.31
C PRO A 28 11.40 1.40 -27.47
N LEU A 29 11.31 1.50 -26.14
CA LEU A 29 12.07 0.66 -25.22
C LEU A 29 11.74 -0.84 -25.34
N ASN A 30 10.50 -1.20 -25.68
CA ASN A 30 10.10 -2.58 -25.93
C ASN A 30 10.78 -3.23 -27.15
N ALA A 31 11.36 -2.41 -28.05
CA ALA A 31 12.13 -2.86 -29.20
C ALA A 31 13.65 -2.84 -28.95
N VAL A 32 14.10 -2.42 -27.76
CA VAL A 32 15.50 -2.56 -27.32
C VAL A 32 15.73 -4.00 -26.85
N GLN A 33 16.85 -4.58 -27.23
CA GLN A 33 17.25 -5.92 -26.83
C GLN A 33 17.19 -6.09 -25.30
N GLN A 34 16.53 -7.18 -24.87
CA GLN A 34 16.46 -7.59 -23.48
C GLN A 34 17.25 -8.89 -23.28
N VAL A 35 18.10 -8.90 -22.26
CA VAL A 35 18.78 -10.10 -21.78
C VAL A 35 18.08 -10.53 -20.49
N VAL A 36 17.56 -11.74 -20.49
CA VAL A 36 16.86 -12.34 -19.36
C VAL A 36 17.81 -13.29 -18.64
N MET A 37 18.01 -13.05 -17.35
CA MET A 37 18.86 -13.87 -16.49
C MET A 37 18.17 -15.19 -16.14
N PRO A 38 18.93 -16.25 -15.79
CA PRO A 38 18.36 -17.49 -15.26
C PRO A 38 17.51 -17.23 -14.01
N SER A 39 16.37 -17.91 -13.91
CA SER A 39 15.50 -17.82 -12.73
C SER A 39 16.26 -18.24 -11.46
N GLN A 40 16.08 -17.49 -10.39
CA GLN A 40 16.56 -17.83 -9.05
C GLN A 40 15.38 -18.24 -8.16
N ASP A 41 15.66 -18.96 -7.09
CA ASP A 41 14.70 -19.28 -6.03
C ASP A 41 15.10 -18.50 -4.77
N ASN A 42 14.42 -17.39 -4.52
CA ASN A 42 14.79 -16.49 -3.42
C ASN A 42 14.65 -17.18 -2.07
N GLN A 43 13.67 -18.07 -1.91
CA GLN A 43 13.46 -18.76 -0.64
C GLN A 43 14.60 -19.74 -0.37
N SER A 44 15.00 -20.53 -1.37
CA SER A 44 16.15 -21.44 -1.23
C SER A 44 17.45 -20.69 -0.96
N LEU A 45 17.68 -19.54 -1.61
CA LEU A 45 18.87 -18.72 -1.39
C LEU A 45 18.87 -18.08 0.01
N LEU A 46 17.71 -17.63 0.49
CA LEU A 46 17.55 -17.09 1.84
C LEU A 46 17.81 -18.16 2.90
N GLU A 47 17.28 -19.38 2.72
CA GLU A 47 17.55 -20.49 3.62
C GLU A 47 19.04 -20.89 3.63
N GLU A 48 19.71 -20.92 2.48
CA GLU A 48 21.16 -21.14 2.39
C GLU A 48 21.94 -20.06 3.16
N GLU A 49 21.56 -18.80 2.99
CA GLU A 49 22.19 -17.68 3.67
C GLU A 49 21.98 -17.73 5.19
N LEU A 50 20.75 -17.95 5.65
CA LEU A 50 20.43 -18.06 7.08
C LEU A 50 21.20 -19.20 7.76
N ASN A 51 21.41 -20.33 7.06
CA ASN A 51 22.23 -21.44 7.54
C ASN A 51 23.73 -21.11 7.58
N ARG A 52 24.20 -20.16 6.77
CA ARG A 52 25.59 -19.70 6.71
C ARG A 52 25.90 -18.62 7.74
N ARG A 53 24.89 -17.85 8.20
CA ARG A 53 25.06 -16.75 9.16
C ARG A 53 25.71 -17.23 10.46
N GLY A 54 26.62 -16.42 10.97
CA GLY A 54 27.31 -16.66 12.24
C GLY A 54 28.28 -15.54 12.59
N PRO A 55 28.82 -15.53 13.82
CA PRO A 55 29.78 -14.52 14.25
C PRO A 55 31.02 -14.48 13.34
N GLY A 56 31.43 -13.27 12.94
CA GLY A 56 32.60 -13.07 12.06
C GLY A 56 32.38 -13.54 10.61
N ILE A 57 31.12 -13.64 10.15
CA ILE A 57 30.78 -13.98 8.77
C ILE A 57 29.92 -12.86 8.18
N ALA A 58 30.41 -12.20 7.12
CA ALA A 58 29.65 -11.17 6.43
C ALA A 58 28.38 -11.75 5.79
N PRO A 59 27.20 -11.15 6.02
CA PRO A 59 25.95 -11.59 5.39
C PRO A 59 25.95 -11.40 3.87
N ARG A 60 25.15 -12.22 3.16
CA ARG A 60 24.86 -12.06 1.74
C ARG A 60 23.43 -11.60 1.52
N PHE A 61 23.24 -10.75 0.52
CA PHE A 61 21.92 -10.29 0.09
C PHE A 61 21.60 -10.67 -1.36
N ALA A 62 22.63 -10.92 -2.18
CA ALA A 62 22.45 -11.26 -3.58
C ALA A 62 23.24 -12.50 -4.00
N VAL A 63 22.82 -13.12 -5.10
CA VAL A 63 23.61 -14.13 -5.81
C VAL A 63 24.18 -13.51 -7.09
N THR A 64 25.46 -13.73 -7.33
CA THR A 64 26.15 -13.20 -8.51
C THR A 64 25.98 -14.15 -9.70
N MET A 65 25.39 -13.66 -10.79
CA MET A 65 25.31 -14.38 -12.06
C MET A 65 26.36 -13.86 -13.02
N ALA A 66 27.22 -14.76 -13.50
CA ALA A 66 28.23 -14.42 -14.49
C ALA A 66 27.59 -14.20 -15.86
N VAL A 67 27.97 -13.11 -16.51
CA VAL A 67 27.57 -12.75 -17.88
C VAL A 67 28.80 -12.36 -18.71
N ASP A 68 28.64 -12.24 -20.03
CA ASP A 68 29.69 -11.79 -20.94
C ASP A 68 29.07 -10.81 -21.94
N ILE A 69 28.93 -9.55 -21.53
CA ILE A 69 28.15 -8.54 -22.25
C ILE A 69 29.03 -7.34 -22.56
N THR A 70 29.14 -7.01 -23.86
CA THR A 70 29.78 -5.79 -24.37
C THR A 70 28.86 -5.06 -25.35
N PRO A 71 29.02 -3.73 -25.57
CA PRO A 71 28.24 -2.97 -26.54
C PRO A 71 28.41 -3.41 -28.01
N GLU A 72 29.41 -4.23 -28.34
CA GLU A 72 29.60 -4.85 -29.65
C GLU A 72 28.74 -6.10 -29.85
N SER A 73 28.50 -6.83 -28.76
CA SER A 73 27.84 -8.14 -28.78
C SER A 73 26.37 -8.08 -28.38
N PHE A 74 25.99 -7.06 -27.60
CA PHE A 74 24.65 -6.86 -27.06
C PHE A 74 24.22 -5.39 -27.11
N GLY A 75 22.91 -5.19 -26.98
CA GLY A 75 22.26 -3.90 -26.92
C GLY A 75 22.14 -3.24 -28.29
N ASP A 76 21.45 -2.12 -28.31
CA ASP A 76 21.08 -1.43 -29.53
C ASP A 76 21.66 -0.03 -29.57
N TRP A 77 22.35 0.28 -30.65
CA TRP A 77 22.86 1.61 -30.93
C TRP A 77 21.88 2.42 -31.79
N GLU A 78 21.67 3.67 -31.41
CA GLU A 78 20.92 4.68 -32.16
C GLU A 78 21.75 5.96 -32.27
N GLN A 79 21.82 6.55 -33.46
CA GLN A 79 22.49 7.82 -33.67
C GLN A 79 21.47 8.96 -33.63
N LEU A 80 21.72 9.96 -32.80
CA LEU A 80 20.87 11.14 -32.64
C LEU A 80 21.24 12.24 -33.63
N PRO A 81 20.29 13.12 -34.01
CA PRO A 81 20.55 14.25 -34.92
C PRO A 81 21.57 15.27 -34.39
N ASN A 82 21.80 15.30 -33.08
CA ASN A 82 22.76 16.19 -32.42
C ASN A 82 24.22 15.71 -32.53
N GLY A 83 24.48 14.57 -33.19
CA GLY A 83 25.81 14.00 -33.37
C GLY A 83 26.20 12.96 -32.31
N ASN A 84 25.39 12.76 -31.27
CA ASN A 84 25.64 11.72 -30.27
C ASN A 84 25.16 10.35 -30.75
N SER A 85 25.80 9.29 -30.26
CA SER A 85 25.32 7.92 -30.32
C SER A 85 24.84 7.50 -28.94
N VAL A 86 23.72 6.78 -28.90
CA VAL A 86 23.13 6.21 -27.69
C VAL A 86 23.07 4.71 -27.81
N TRP A 87 23.60 4.00 -26.82
CA TRP A 87 23.48 2.55 -26.68
C TRP A 87 22.53 2.22 -25.55
N ARG A 88 21.62 1.26 -25.75
CA ARG A 88 20.73 0.77 -24.69
C ARG A 88 20.72 -0.75 -24.63
N LEU A 89 20.65 -1.28 -23.40
CA LEU A 89 20.46 -2.68 -23.11
C LEU A 89 19.48 -2.84 -21.94
N ARG A 90 18.49 -3.72 -22.08
CA ARG A 90 17.59 -4.09 -20.98
C ARG A 90 18.09 -5.37 -20.33
N LEU A 91 18.18 -5.38 -19.00
CA LEU A 91 18.53 -6.54 -18.20
C LEU A 91 17.36 -6.88 -17.28
N ARG A 92 16.92 -8.13 -17.29
CA ARG A 92 15.86 -8.61 -16.40
C ARG A 92 16.30 -9.86 -15.66
N SER A 93 16.12 -9.89 -14.34
CA SER A 93 16.22 -11.09 -13.52
C SER A 93 14.94 -11.24 -12.71
N ALA A 94 14.04 -12.10 -13.19
CA ALA A 94 12.71 -12.25 -12.62
C ALA A 94 12.79 -12.52 -11.11
N THR A 95 11.92 -11.88 -10.34
CA THR A 95 11.80 -11.99 -8.87
C THR A 95 12.95 -11.39 -8.05
N ALA A 96 13.95 -10.75 -8.66
CA ALA A 96 14.96 -10.01 -7.89
C ALA A 96 14.29 -8.82 -7.17
N HIS A 97 14.67 -8.59 -5.91
CA HIS A 97 14.24 -7.39 -5.17
C HIS A 97 14.98 -6.13 -5.66
N SER A 98 16.24 -6.29 -6.03
CA SER A 98 17.10 -5.28 -6.63
C SER A 98 18.18 -5.93 -7.50
N LEU A 99 18.81 -5.12 -8.35
CA LEU A 99 19.92 -5.51 -9.20
C LEU A 99 21.10 -4.57 -8.97
N ASN A 100 22.31 -5.11 -8.99
CA ASN A 100 23.51 -4.31 -9.16
C ASN A 100 24.47 -5.01 -10.13
N LEU A 101 25.32 -4.22 -10.77
CA LEU A 101 26.12 -4.64 -11.92
C LEU A 101 27.60 -4.55 -11.61
N GLY A 102 28.37 -5.55 -12.04
CA GLY A 102 29.83 -5.54 -11.99
C GLY A 102 30.44 -5.50 -13.38
N PHE A 103 31.06 -4.38 -13.71
CA PHE A 103 31.85 -4.20 -14.92
C PHE A 103 33.32 -4.45 -14.60
N THR A 104 33.93 -5.43 -15.27
CA THR A 104 35.38 -5.69 -15.15
C THR A 104 36.21 -4.88 -16.14
N GLN A 105 35.54 -4.14 -17.04
CA GLN A 105 36.13 -3.13 -17.90
C GLN A 105 35.16 -1.95 -18.00
N TYR A 106 35.57 -0.78 -17.52
CA TYR A 106 34.86 0.49 -17.63
C TYR A 106 35.84 1.58 -18.04
N LEU A 107 35.64 2.10 -19.25
CA LEU A 107 36.33 3.28 -19.76
C LEU A 107 35.33 4.12 -20.54
N MET A 108 34.89 5.22 -19.94
CA MET A 108 33.98 6.20 -20.54
C MET A 108 34.78 7.28 -21.29
N PRO A 109 34.55 7.49 -22.60
CA PRO A 109 35.21 8.55 -23.35
C PRO A 109 34.79 9.95 -22.90
N ASP A 110 35.63 10.96 -23.17
CA ASP A 110 35.29 12.38 -22.93
C ASP A 110 33.88 12.72 -23.42
N ARG A 111 33.09 13.39 -22.56
CA ARG A 111 31.68 13.76 -22.78
C ARG A 111 30.72 12.56 -22.94
N GLY A 112 31.17 11.36 -22.61
CA GLY A 112 30.33 10.18 -22.45
C GLY A 112 29.64 10.15 -21.08
N THR A 113 28.49 9.51 -21.01
CA THR A 113 27.75 9.26 -19.77
C THR A 113 27.09 7.88 -19.84
N MET A 114 27.00 7.20 -18.70
CA MET A 114 26.19 6.00 -18.51
C MET A 114 25.15 6.25 -17.43
N ILE A 115 23.89 5.92 -17.70
CA ILE A 115 22.77 6.06 -16.75
C ILE A 115 22.07 4.71 -16.66
N LEU A 116 21.65 4.34 -15.46
CA LEU A 116 20.78 3.20 -15.22
C LEU A 116 19.36 3.71 -14.94
N TYR A 117 18.33 3.12 -15.53
CA TYR A 117 16.95 3.51 -15.24
C TYR A 117 15.95 2.36 -15.31
N SER A 118 14.82 2.51 -14.62
CA SER A 118 13.71 1.55 -14.65
C SER A 118 12.97 1.64 -15.98
N PRO A 119 12.34 0.59 -16.51
CA PRO A 119 11.67 0.66 -17.82
C PRO A 119 10.60 1.76 -17.98
N ASP A 120 10.04 2.26 -16.87
CA ASP A 120 9.10 3.38 -16.84
C ASP A 120 9.76 4.77 -16.72
N GLY A 121 11.09 4.83 -16.59
CA GLY A 121 11.90 6.04 -16.46
C GLY A 121 11.78 6.76 -15.12
N LYS A 122 11.07 6.19 -14.13
CA LYS A 122 10.82 6.86 -12.84
C LYS A 122 11.99 6.77 -11.87
N ARG A 123 12.80 5.72 -11.97
CA ARG A 123 14.00 5.52 -11.16
C ARG A 123 15.23 5.64 -12.05
N MET A 124 16.21 6.42 -11.61
CA MET A 124 17.45 6.66 -12.34
C MET A 124 18.64 6.68 -11.40
N MET A 125 19.79 6.26 -11.90
CA MET A 125 21.06 6.24 -11.19
C MET A 125 22.21 6.60 -12.13
N GLY A 126 23.17 7.35 -11.60
CA GLY A 126 24.23 8.00 -12.38
C GLY A 126 23.96 9.50 -12.59
N PRO A 127 24.58 10.14 -13.58
CA PRO A 127 25.40 9.53 -14.63
C PRO A 127 26.78 9.10 -14.11
N PHE A 128 27.26 7.95 -14.55
CA PHE A 128 28.68 7.58 -14.49
C PHE A 128 29.38 8.19 -15.70
N THR A 129 30.50 8.86 -15.50
CA THR A 129 31.17 9.71 -16.49
C THR A 129 32.66 9.38 -16.59
N PRO A 130 33.46 10.11 -17.39
CA PRO A 130 34.91 9.93 -17.41
C PRO A 130 35.61 10.21 -16.07
N SER A 131 34.93 10.84 -15.10
CA SER A 131 35.43 10.94 -13.73
C SER A 131 35.60 9.57 -13.07
N ASP A 132 34.72 8.62 -13.39
CA ASP A 132 34.68 7.26 -12.83
C ASP A 132 35.67 6.31 -13.55
N ASN A 133 36.58 6.83 -14.37
CA ASN A 133 37.58 6.04 -15.09
C ASN A 133 38.76 5.70 -14.19
N GLU A 134 38.71 4.54 -13.55
CA GLU A 134 39.74 4.13 -12.60
C GLU A 134 40.89 3.31 -13.18
N THR A 135 42.03 3.34 -12.49
CA THR A 135 43.25 2.60 -12.91
C THR A 135 43.09 1.07 -12.90
N HIS A 136 42.12 0.55 -12.15
CA HIS A 136 41.77 -0.87 -12.17
C HIS A 136 40.71 -1.20 -13.24
N GLU A 137 40.19 -0.21 -13.96
CA GLU A 137 39.22 -0.32 -15.07
C GLU A 137 37.92 -1.04 -14.68
N GLN A 138 37.49 -1.02 -13.41
CA GLN A 138 36.25 -1.68 -12.98
C GLN A 138 35.25 -0.64 -12.51
N LEU A 139 33.97 -0.95 -12.65
CA LEU A 139 32.89 -0.17 -12.07
C LEU A 139 31.85 -1.13 -11.49
N TRP A 140 31.48 -0.91 -10.23
CA TRP A 140 30.45 -1.68 -9.56
C TRP A 140 29.33 -0.76 -9.14
N THR A 141 28.14 -1.01 -9.66
CA THR A 141 27.03 -0.08 -9.49
C THR A 141 26.40 -0.25 -8.11
N PRO A 142 25.76 0.80 -7.57
CA PRO A 142 24.90 0.64 -6.41
C PRO A 142 23.69 -0.25 -6.69
N VAL A 143 22.98 -0.64 -5.63
CA VAL A 143 21.74 -1.41 -5.72
C VAL A 143 20.63 -0.60 -6.39
N PHE A 144 20.03 -1.18 -7.42
CA PHE A 144 18.94 -0.61 -8.20
C PHE A 144 17.69 -1.44 -7.96
N GLU A 145 16.71 -0.89 -7.24
CA GLU A 145 15.49 -1.63 -6.88
C GLU A 145 14.64 -2.02 -8.09
N GLY A 146 14.18 -3.27 -8.09
CA GLY A 146 13.36 -3.89 -9.14
C GLY A 146 14.03 -5.08 -9.82
N ASP A 147 13.22 -5.84 -10.57
CA ASP A 147 13.64 -7.06 -11.29
C ASP A 147 14.14 -6.77 -12.72
N GLU A 148 14.06 -5.52 -13.16
CA GLU A 148 14.46 -5.07 -14.49
C GLU A 148 15.06 -3.66 -14.48
N LEU A 149 16.17 -3.45 -15.21
CA LEU A 149 16.77 -2.14 -15.46
C LEU A 149 17.23 -1.98 -16.91
N VAL A 150 17.45 -0.72 -17.30
CA VAL A 150 18.02 -0.32 -18.58
C VAL A 150 19.38 0.33 -18.34
N ILE A 151 20.40 -0.14 -19.07
CA ILE A 151 21.69 0.55 -19.17
C ILE A 151 21.62 1.43 -20.41
N GLU A 152 21.86 2.73 -20.25
CA GLU A 152 21.97 3.67 -21.36
C GLU A 152 23.32 4.37 -21.35
N VAL A 153 24.02 4.35 -22.48
CA VAL A 153 25.29 5.05 -22.66
C VAL A 153 25.12 6.08 -23.76
N GLN A 154 25.39 7.36 -23.47
CA GLN A 154 25.34 8.47 -24.43
C GLN A 154 26.73 9.08 -24.59
N LEU A 155 27.21 9.25 -25.83
CA LEU A 155 28.50 9.89 -26.11
C LEU A 155 28.57 10.44 -27.55
N PRO A 156 29.56 11.30 -27.89
CA PRO A 156 29.78 11.73 -29.27
C PRO A 156 30.05 10.54 -30.21
N THR A 157 29.43 10.50 -31.39
CA THR A 157 29.52 9.33 -32.28
C THR A 157 30.97 9.01 -32.69
N GLU A 158 31.79 10.04 -32.90
CA GLU A 158 33.20 9.91 -33.24
C GLU A 158 34.03 9.26 -32.12
N LYS A 159 33.58 9.34 -30.87
CA LYS A 159 34.25 8.79 -29.68
C LYS A 159 33.84 7.35 -29.36
N ARG A 160 32.89 6.76 -30.09
CA ARG A 160 32.36 5.41 -29.80
C ARG A 160 33.40 4.29 -29.79
N HIS A 161 34.42 4.41 -30.62
CA HIS A 161 35.51 3.43 -30.68
C HIS A 161 36.45 3.48 -29.46
N GLU A 162 36.34 4.52 -28.62
CA GLU A 162 37.09 4.67 -27.38
C GLU A 162 36.36 4.05 -26.17
N LEU A 163 35.05 3.80 -26.27
CA LEU A 163 34.26 3.20 -25.18
C LEU A 163 34.69 1.76 -24.94
N GLN A 164 35.01 1.42 -23.69
CA GLN A 164 35.22 0.04 -23.26
C GLN A 164 34.27 -0.26 -22.12
N LEU A 165 33.34 -1.18 -22.35
CA LEU A 165 32.37 -1.59 -21.34
C LEU A 165 32.21 -3.10 -21.40
N HIS A 166 32.62 -3.80 -20.33
CA HIS A 166 32.48 -5.25 -20.20
C HIS A 166 31.76 -5.60 -18.92
N LEU A 167 30.47 -5.86 -19.04
CA LEU A 167 29.64 -6.34 -17.95
C LEU A 167 29.86 -7.84 -17.77
N THR A 168 30.30 -8.23 -16.58
CA THR A 168 30.58 -9.64 -16.25
C THR A 168 29.79 -10.18 -15.08
N SER A 169 29.14 -9.32 -14.30
CA SER A 169 28.33 -9.72 -13.15
C SER A 169 26.97 -9.01 -13.14
N VAL A 170 25.89 -9.79 -13.04
CA VAL A 170 24.56 -9.29 -12.68
C VAL A 170 24.19 -9.92 -11.34
N ASN A 171 24.03 -9.10 -10.31
CA ASN A 171 23.75 -9.57 -8.96
C ASN A 171 22.26 -9.53 -8.69
N HIS A 172 21.68 -10.69 -8.40
CA HIS A 172 20.26 -10.87 -8.11
C HIS A 172 20.05 -10.83 -6.60
N ASP A 173 19.41 -9.77 -6.11
CA ASP A 173 19.06 -9.64 -4.69
C ASP A 173 17.86 -10.53 -4.34
N PHE A 174 18.09 -11.48 -3.43
CA PHE A 174 17.10 -12.44 -2.96
C PHE A 174 16.59 -12.13 -1.54
N VAL A 175 17.12 -11.08 -0.91
CA VAL A 175 16.81 -10.70 0.49
C VAL A 175 16.02 -9.39 0.55
N GLY A 176 16.32 -8.44 -0.35
CA GLY A 176 15.79 -7.09 -0.34
C GLY A 176 16.66 -6.14 0.47
N PHE A 177 17.86 -5.81 -0.05
CA PHE A 177 18.87 -5.00 0.63
C PHE A 177 18.32 -3.67 1.21
N SER A 178 17.43 -2.98 0.50
CA SER A 178 16.82 -1.71 0.93
C SER A 178 15.58 -1.87 1.82
N ALA A 179 15.11 -3.10 2.06
CA ALA A 179 13.90 -3.39 2.80
C ALA A 179 14.15 -4.24 4.06
N LEU A 180 15.43 -4.47 4.40
CA LEU A 180 15.83 -5.17 5.59
C LEU A 180 15.59 -4.32 6.83
N VAL A 181 15.10 -4.95 7.89
CA VAL A 181 14.80 -4.30 9.17
C VAL A 181 15.74 -4.82 10.26
N SER A 182 16.16 -3.93 11.14
CA SER A 182 16.87 -4.27 12.38
C SER A 182 15.90 -4.41 13.55
N GLY A 183 16.37 -4.97 14.66
CA GLY A 183 15.56 -5.09 15.87
C GLY A 183 15.15 -3.73 16.43
N SER A 184 13.97 -3.69 17.05
CA SER A 184 13.34 -2.44 17.54
C SER A 184 14.13 -1.70 18.60
N CYS A 185 15.02 -2.37 19.34
CA CYS A 185 15.81 -1.76 20.41
C CYS A 185 16.87 -0.78 19.91
N ASN A 186 17.26 -0.85 18.64
CA ASN A 186 18.22 0.07 18.06
C ASN A 186 17.67 1.51 18.03
N LEU A 187 18.56 2.49 18.22
CA LEU A 187 18.23 3.92 18.25
C LEU A 187 18.63 4.59 16.93
N ASP A 188 17.66 5.21 16.25
CA ASP A 188 17.93 5.95 15.01
C ASP A 188 18.87 7.13 15.26
N VAL A 189 19.85 7.31 14.37
CA VAL A 189 20.80 8.43 14.46
C VAL A 189 20.15 9.80 14.31
N ILE A 190 18.91 9.91 13.82
CA ILE A 190 18.23 11.20 13.66
C ILE A 190 17.56 11.69 14.95
N CYS A 191 17.30 10.78 15.92
CA CYS A 191 16.70 11.12 17.20
C CYS A 191 17.52 12.17 17.94
N GLY A 192 16.88 13.16 18.56
CA GLY A 192 17.55 14.24 19.30
C GLY A 192 16.77 14.71 20.53
N ALA A 193 17.14 15.87 21.08
CA ALA A 193 16.53 16.43 22.29
C ALA A 193 15.01 16.60 22.21
N ALA A 194 14.47 16.94 21.04
CA ALA A 194 13.03 17.07 20.81
C ALA A 194 12.28 15.73 20.97
N ASP A 195 12.97 14.62 20.73
CA ASP A 195 12.42 13.26 20.77
C ASP A 195 12.73 12.53 22.08
N GLY A 196 13.36 13.21 23.04
CA GLY A 196 13.80 12.63 24.32
C GLY A 196 15.23 12.08 24.33
N TRP A 197 15.99 12.23 23.24
CA TRP A 197 17.32 11.62 23.04
C TRP A 197 18.43 12.66 22.88
N ALA A 198 18.48 13.65 23.78
CA ALA A 198 19.46 14.74 23.74
C ALA A 198 20.92 14.28 23.72
N ILE A 199 21.21 13.07 24.21
CA ILE A 199 22.55 12.48 24.18
C ILE A 199 23.10 12.36 22.75
N VAL A 200 22.24 12.06 21.77
CA VAL A 200 22.65 11.86 20.37
C VAL A 200 23.13 13.16 19.71
N ASP A 201 22.57 14.32 20.12
CA ASP A 201 22.95 15.64 19.58
C ASP A 201 24.44 15.96 19.76
N HIS A 202 25.10 15.33 20.73
CA HIS A 202 26.54 15.49 20.94
C HIS A 202 27.40 14.80 19.87
N TYR A 203 26.85 13.89 19.05
CA TYR A 203 27.62 13.00 18.16
C TYR A 203 27.27 13.15 16.67
N ARG A 204 26.61 14.26 16.30
CA ARG A 204 26.19 14.57 14.91
C ARG A 204 27.33 14.58 13.89
N ASP A 205 28.56 14.80 14.34
CA ASP A 205 29.78 14.74 13.55
C ASP A 205 30.15 13.30 13.19
N ILE A 206 30.45 12.45 14.17
CA ILE A 206 30.87 11.06 13.92
C ILE A 206 29.78 10.19 13.29
N ILE A 207 28.50 10.57 13.37
CA ILE A 207 27.42 9.92 12.60
C ILE A 207 27.68 10.02 11.08
N GLN A 208 28.30 11.10 10.61
CA GLN A 208 28.63 11.33 9.20
C GLN A 208 29.90 10.59 8.75
N SER A 209 30.62 9.92 9.64
CA SER A 209 31.78 9.10 9.24
C SER A 209 31.38 7.70 8.77
N VAL A 210 30.18 7.22 9.12
CA VAL A 210 29.77 5.81 8.95
C VAL A 210 28.93 5.62 7.68
N ALA A 211 29.18 4.52 6.98
CA ALA A 211 28.42 4.05 5.83
C ALA A 211 28.12 2.55 5.92
N VAL A 212 26.99 2.15 5.34
CA VAL A 212 26.76 0.75 4.97
C VAL A 212 27.52 0.48 3.68
N ILE A 213 28.09 -0.72 3.55
CA ILE A 213 28.95 -1.07 2.43
C ILE A 213 28.48 -2.35 1.74
N GLY A 214 28.64 -2.40 0.42
CA GLY A 214 28.50 -3.58 -0.42
C GLY A 214 29.85 -4.04 -0.96
N LEU A 215 30.03 -5.36 -1.10
CA LEU A 215 31.23 -5.96 -1.70
C LEU A 215 30.85 -7.10 -2.67
N ASN A 216 31.55 -7.17 -3.80
CA ASN A 216 31.28 -8.08 -4.93
C ASN A 216 29.81 -8.05 -5.40
N GLY A 217 29.08 -6.98 -5.08
CA GLY A 217 27.65 -6.85 -5.35
C GLY A 217 26.74 -7.81 -4.59
N ASN A 218 27.24 -8.56 -3.59
CA ASN A 218 26.49 -9.64 -2.97
C ASN A 218 26.58 -9.75 -1.45
N THR A 219 27.57 -9.11 -0.82
CA THR A 219 27.76 -9.11 0.63
C THR A 219 27.70 -7.70 1.17
N PHE A 220 27.45 -7.58 2.47
CA PHE A 220 27.37 -6.30 3.13
C PHE A 220 28.00 -6.27 4.51
N CYS A 221 28.40 -5.07 4.92
CA CYS A 221 28.99 -4.76 6.22
C CYS A 221 28.77 -3.27 6.53
N THR A 222 29.37 -2.79 7.63
CA THR A 222 29.53 -1.37 7.95
C THR A 222 30.99 -0.97 7.83
N GLY A 223 31.28 0.31 7.59
CA GLY A 223 32.59 0.87 7.86
C GLY A 223 32.53 2.38 8.04
N PHE A 224 33.70 3.01 8.11
CA PHE A 224 33.79 4.43 8.43
C PHE A 224 35.03 5.12 7.85
N LEU A 225 34.91 6.41 7.57
CA LEU A 225 36.04 7.27 7.22
C LEU A 225 36.92 7.57 8.43
N ILE A 226 38.23 7.56 8.22
CA ILE A 226 39.20 7.79 9.29
C ILE A 226 40.23 8.84 8.87
N ASN A 227 40.51 9.78 9.79
CA ASN A 227 41.47 10.85 9.59
C ASN A 227 42.92 10.31 9.71
N ASN A 228 43.90 11.07 9.21
CA ASN A 228 45.31 10.74 9.30
C ASN A 228 46.14 11.95 9.79
N ALA A 229 47.39 11.73 10.18
CA ALA A 229 48.28 12.72 10.78
C ALA A 229 48.53 13.96 9.90
N ARG A 230 48.34 13.86 8.58
CA ARG A 230 48.46 15.00 7.66
C ARG A 230 47.20 15.88 7.64
N ASN A 231 46.07 15.38 8.15
CA ASN A 231 44.76 16.00 8.03
C ASN A 231 44.42 16.44 6.60
N ASP A 232 44.79 15.60 5.62
CA ASP A 232 44.65 15.90 4.18
C ASP A 232 43.35 15.35 3.57
N CYS A 233 42.48 14.76 4.39
CA CYS A 233 41.23 14.11 3.98
C CYS A 233 41.39 13.07 2.86
N THR A 234 42.56 12.44 2.75
CA THR A 234 42.69 11.19 1.98
C THR A 234 41.55 10.25 2.40
N PRO A 235 40.72 9.72 1.48
CA PRO A 235 39.48 8.98 1.75
C PRO A 235 39.76 7.57 2.31
N TYR A 236 40.52 7.50 3.40
CA TYR A 236 40.77 6.25 4.12
C TYR A 236 39.48 5.77 4.78
N PHE A 237 39.11 4.54 4.44
CA PHE A 237 37.89 3.90 4.90
C PHE A 237 38.25 2.60 5.63
N MET A 238 37.82 2.46 6.88
CA MET A 238 38.14 1.33 7.73
C MET A 238 36.90 0.45 7.95
N THR A 239 37.12 -0.87 7.96
CA THR A 239 36.08 -1.89 8.21
C THR A 239 36.73 -3.16 8.76
N ALA A 240 35.97 -4.25 8.86
CA ALA A 240 36.43 -5.53 9.39
C ALA A 240 37.12 -6.42 8.33
N ASN A 241 38.09 -7.23 8.75
CA ASN A 241 38.80 -8.15 7.87
C ASN A 241 37.92 -9.31 7.39
N HIS A 242 37.05 -9.80 8.27
CA HIS A 242 36.10 -10.87 7.94
C HIS A 242 35.01 -10.45 6.95
N CYS A 243 34.86 -9.15 6.66
CA CYS A 243 34.05 -8.66 5.53
C CYS A 243 34.60 -9.11 4.16
N GLY A 244 35.82 -9.67 4.12
CA GLY A 244 36.35 -10.38 2.95
C GLY A 244 37.01 -9.48 1.91
N ILE A 245 37.22 -8.20 2.23
CA ILE A 245 37.87 -7.23 1.35
C ILE A 245 39.38 -7.48 1.34
N ASN A 246 39.95 -7.55 0.15
CA ASN A 246 41.35 -7.81 -0.09
C ASN A 246 41.81 -7.15 -1.39
N ASN A 247 43.11 -7.25 -1.68
CA ASN A 247 43.71 -6.63 -2.87
C ASN A 247 43.12 -7.12 -4.21
N GLY A 248 42.43 -8.26 -4.24
CA GLY A 248 41.81 -8.79 -5.46
C GLY A 248 40.38 -8.32 -5.72
N ASN A 249 39.70 -7.75 -4.72
CA ASN A 249 38.28 -7.38 -4.84
C ASN A 249 37.92 -5.99 -4.28
N ALA A 250 38.88 -5.19 -3.84
CA ALA A 250 38.61 -3.84 -3.33
C ALA A 250 37.91 -2.94 -4.35
N ALA A 251 38.20 -3.09 -5.65
CA ALA A 251 37.51 -2.39 -6.74
C ALA A 251 35.98 -2.68 -6.83
N THR A 252 35.51 -3.73 -6.14
CA THR A 252 34.08 -4.10 -6.10
C THR A 252 33.29 -3.41 -5.00
N PHE A 253 33.97 -2.57 -4.21
CA PHE A 253 33.44 -1.90 -3.04
C PHE A 253 32.41 -0.83 -3.43
N VAL A 254 31.33 -0.74 -2.67
CA VAL A 254 30.35 0.36 -2.76
C VAL A 254 30.04 0.83 -1.35
N ALA A 255 30.16 2.12 -1.07
CA ALA A 255 29.74 2.72 0.21
C ALA A 255 28.50 3.58 0.01
N TYR A 256 27.51 3.45 0.90
CA TYR A 256 26.29 4.25 0.90
C TYR A 256 26.26 5.19 2.12
N TRP A 257 26.29 6.49 1.85
CA TRP A 257 26.27 7.55 2.83
C TRP A 257 24.85 7.98 3.14
N ASN A 258 24.63 8.49 4.35
CA ASN A 258 23.36 9.08 4.78
C ASN A 258 22.13 8.15 4.65
N TYR A 259 22.37 6.84 4.59
CA TYR A 259 21.31 5.84 4.67
C TYR A 259 20.80 5.73 6.12
N GLN A 260 19.84 6.57 6.45
CA GLN A 260 19.24 6.67 7.77
C GLN A 260 17.77 7.07 7.68
N ASN A 261 16.98 6.72 8.69
CA ASN A 261 15.57 7.10 8.71
C ASN A 261 15.42 8.63 8.81
N SER A 262 14.43 9.19 8.14
CA SER A 262 14.23 10.65 8.07
C SER A 262 13.58 11.26 9.32
N PHE A 263 13.04 10.44 10.22
CA PHE A 263 12.44 10.86 11.49
C PHE A 263 12.82 9.89 12.62
N CYS A 264 12.72 10.34 13.87
CA CYS A 264 13.06 9.49 15.02
C CYS A 264 11.98 8.43 15.24
N ARG A 265 12.30 7.15 15.01
CA ARG A 265 11.47 6.05 15.49
C ARG A 265 11.89 5.75 16.92
N GLN A 266 10.93 5.81 17.85
CA GLN A 266 11.23 5.60 19.26
C GLN A 266 11.80 4.19 19.47
N PRO A 267 12.99 4.02 20.11
CA PRO A 267 13.54 2.70 20.40
C PRO A 267 12.57 1.83 21.18
N ASN A 268 12.65 0.52 20.98
CA ASN A 268 11.77 -0.51 21.54
C ASN A 268 10.29 -0.39 21.10
N SER A 269 10.00 0.42 20.08
CA SER A 269 8.66 0.49 19.47
C SER A 269 8.55 -0.41 18.23
N PRO A 270 7.32 -0.83 17.85
CA PRO A 270 7.09 -1.51 16.58
C PRO A 270 7.58 -0.72 15.37
N GLN A 271 7.55 0.63 15.42
CA GLN A 271 8.08 1.46 14.35
C GLN A 271 9.59 1.29 14.20
N SER A 272 10.35 1.32 15.31
CA SER A 272 11.83 1.18 15.24
C SER A 272 12.26 -0.18 14.70
N GLY A 273 11.48 -1.24 14.93
CA GLY A 273 11.72 -2.57 14.37
C GLY A 273 11.00 -2.85 13.05
N GLY A 274 10.39 -1.83 12.45
CA GLY A 274 9.71 -1.91 11.16
C GLY A 274 10.51 -1.22 10.05
N GLY A 275 10.01 -1.30 8.81
CA GLY A 275 10.67 -0.67 7.66
C GLY A 275 10.85 0.84 7.83
N GLY A 276 12.04 1.34 7.48
CA GLY A 276 12.28 2.78 7.43
C GLY A 276 12.22 3.35 6.02
N ASN A 277 12.68 4.58 5.88
CA ASN A 277 12.67 5.32 4.62
C ASN A 277 14.03 5.89 4.20
N GLY A 278 15.12 5.27 4.67
CA GLY A 278 16.47 5.62 4.29
C GLY A 278 16.69 5.52 2.78
N GLN A 279 17.53 6.41 2.23
CA GLN A 279 17.85 6.45 0.80
C GLN A 279 19.26 5.94 0.53
N LEU A 280 19.45 5.16 -0.53
CA LEU A 280 20.73 4.59 -0.97
C LEU A 280 21.34 5.34 -2.19
N ASN A 281 20.91 6.58 -2.43
CA ASN A 281 21.25 7.36 -3.61
C ASN A 281 22.52 8.22 -3.45
N ASN A 282 23.16 8.21 -2.28
CA ASN A 282 24.40 8.92 -2.01
C ASN A 282 25.51 7.91 -1.74
N PHE A 283 26.47 7.77 -2.66
CA PHE A 283 27.40 6.65 -2.62
C PHE A 283 28.77 6.98 -3.24
N ASN A 284 29.77 6.13 -2.93
CA ASN A 284 31.01 5.97 -3.69
C ASN A 284 31.11 4.54 -4.21
N THR A 285 31.81 4.35 -5.32
CA THR A 285 32.09 3.03 -5.91
C THR A 285 33.59 2.88 -6.13
N GLY A 286 34.15 1.70 -5.89
CA GLY A 286 35.58 1.44 -6.02
C GLY A 286 36.38 1.80 -4.76
N ALA A 287 37.48 1.05 -4.56
CA ALA A 287 38.47 1.33 -3.55
C ALA A 287 39.79 0.59 -3.85
N PHE A 288 40.90 1.13 -3.34
CA PHE A 288 42.17 0.43 -3.20
C PHE A 288 42.33 -0.21 -1.82
N PHE A 289 42.76 -1.47 -1.80
CA PHE A 289 43.18 -2.12 -0.56
C PHE A 289 44.50 -1.54 -0.05
N ARG A 290 44.53 -1.10 1.22
CA ARG A 290 45.75 -0.57 1.86
C ARG A 290 46.33 -1.52 2.88
N ALA A 291 45.51 -2.02 3.81
CA ALA A 291 45.97 -2.99 4.81
C ALA A 291 44.87 -3.94 5.27
N GLY A 292 45.26 -5.14 5.71
CA GLY A 292 44.37 -6.09 6.38
C GLY A 292 45.12 -6.91 7.42
N TYR A 293 44.56 -7.07 8.60
CA TYR A 293 45.20 -7.78 9.71
C TYR A 293 44.18 -8.61 10.49
N SER A 294 44.12 -9.91 10.16
CA SER A 294 43.15 -10.85 10.75
C SER A 294 43.22 -11.00 12.28
N PRO A 295 44.38 -10.90 12.98
CA PRO A 295 44.41 -11.04 14.43
C PRO A 295 43.62 -9.96 15.18
N SER A 296 43.47 -8.76 14.63
CA SER A 296 42.57 -7.73 15.19
C SER A 296 41.41 -7.42 14.25
N ASP A 297 41.14 -8.30 13.29
CA ASP A 297 40.07 -8.19 12.31
C ASP A 297 39.95 -6.82 11.59
N MET A 298 41.08 -6.18 11.28
CA MET A 298 41.09 -4.84 10.69
C MET A 298 41.30 -4.90 9.17
N THR A 299 40.56 -4.07 8.43
CA THR A 299 40.86 -3.73 7.03
C THR A 299 40.83 -2.21 6.84
N LEU A 300 41.82 -1.68 6.11
CA LEU A 300 41.90 -0.29 5.68
C LEU A 300 41.90 -0.23 4.15
N LEU A 301 41.03 0.61 3.62
CA LEU A 301 40.88 0.94 2.21
C LEU A 301 41.18 2.42 1.99
N GLU A 302 41.39 2.79 0.75
CA GLU A 302 41.36 4.17 0.26
C GLU A 302 40.35 4.20 -0.88
N LEU A 303 39.29 5.00 -0.76
CA LEU A 303 38.29 5.11 -1.83
C LEU A 303 38.92 5.81 -3.04
N ASP A 304 38.47 5.44 -4.24
CA ASP A 304 39.11 5.88 -5.48
C ASP A 304 38.74 7.34 -5.81
N ASP A 305 37.54 7.76 -5.40
CA ASP A 305 36.99 9.11 -5.55
C ASP A 305 36.92 9.88 -4.22
N ASP A 306 36.86 11.21 -4.34
CA ASP A 306 36.44 12.08 -3.25
C ASP A 306 35.02 11.72 -2.78
N ILE A 307 34.76 11.93 -1.48
CA ILE A 307 33.42 11.67 -0.93
C ILE A 307 32.44 12.72 -1.46
N PRO A 308 31.21 12.37 -1.88
CA PRO A 308 30.23 13.33 -2.34
C PRO A 308 29.95 14.41 -1.29
N ALA A 309 29.90 15.68 -1.70
CA ALA A 309 29.62 16.79 -0.77
C ALA A 309 28.28 16.65 -0.04
N SER A 310 27.29 16.00 -0.67
CA SER A 310 25.99 15.64 -0.08
C SER A 310 26.09 14.66 1.09
N ALA A 311 27.20 13.92 1.21
CA ALA A 311 27.46 13.08 2.37
C ALA A 311 27.75 13.92 3.64
N ASN A 312 28.20 15.17 3.48
CA ASN A 312 28.72 16.00 4.58
C ASN A 312 29.73 15.22 5.45
N ALA A 313 30.64 14.53 4.78
CA ALA A 313 31.41 13.46 5.38
C ALA A 313 32.32 13.95 6.51
N PHE A 314 32.44 13.13 7.55
CA PHE A 314 33.35 13.35 8.67
C PHE A 314 34.41 12.26 8.72
N PHE A 315 35.67 12.65 8.77
CA PHE A 315 36.79 11.74 8.96
C PHE A 315 37.02 11.55 10.46
N ALA A 316 36.69 10.36 10.96
CA ALA A 316 36.78 10.06 12.38
C ALA A 316 38.20 10.21 12.92
N GLY A 317 38.33 10.77 14.12
CA GLY A 317 39.58 10.75 14.88
C GLY A 317 39.91 9.34 15.39
N TRP A 318 41.11 9.13 15.90
CA TRP A 318 41.55 7.84 16.43
C TRP A 318 42.52 7.98 17.59
N VAL A 319 42.68 6.90 18.37
CA VAL A 319 43.60 6.86 19.50
C VAL A 319 44.30 5.50 19.60
N VAL A 320 45.62 5.56 19.81
CA VAL A 320 46.48 4.44 20.20
C VAL A 320 46.69 4.56 21.71
N ALA A 321 45.85 3.85 22.47
CA ALA A 321 45.84 3.90 23.93
C ALA A 321 46.53 2.68 24.55
N ASP A 322 47.13 2.85 25.73
CA ASP A 322 47.72 1.77 26.52
C ASP A 322 46.67 0.94 27.29
N GLU A 323 45.48 1.52 27.51
CA GLU A 323 44.35 0.91 28.22
C GLU A 323 43.06 1.07 27.40
N THR A 324 42.08 0.21 27.65
CA THR A 324 40.74 0.32 27.04
C THR A 324 39.93 1.42 27.72
N PRO A 325 38.93 2.03 27.04
CA PRO A 325 38.05 3.02 27.66
C PRO A 325 37.45 2.54 28.99
N GLN A 326 37.54 3.38 30.01
CA GLN A 326 37.05 3.09 31.37
C GLN A 326 35.75 3.86 31.68
N ASP A 327 35.05 4.32 30.65
CA ASP A 327 33.89 5.22 30.67
C ASP A 327 33.19 5.09 29.30
N THR A 328 32.23 5.97 29.02
CA THR A 328 31.36 5.92 27.84
C THR A 328 32.07 5.58 26.53
N VAL A 329 31.54 4.57 25.84
CA VAL A 329 31.86 4.25 24.44
C VAL A 329 30.60 4.30 23.57
N ILE A 330 30.81 4.61 22.29
CA ILE A 330 29.72 4.84 21.34
C ILE A 330 29.97 3.99 20.09
N CYS A 331 28.96 3.27 19.63
CA CYS A 331 28.97 2.61 18.33
C CYS A 331 27.96 3.28 17.39
N ILE A 332 28.36 3.48 16.13
CA ILE A 332 27.45 3.93 15.06
C ILE A 332 27.56 2.90 13.95
N HIS A 333 26.44 2.30 13.55
CA HIS A 333 26.45 1.09 12.73
C HIS A 333 25.20 0.91 11.88
N HIS A 334 25.23 -0.06 10.97
CA HIS A 334 24.08 -0.50 10.18
C HIS A 334 23.71 -1.95 10.57
N PRO A 335 22.88 -2.13 11.62
CA PRO A 335 22.42 -3.46 12.02
C PRO A 335 21.52 -4.06 10.94
N SER A 336 21.70 -5.33 10.59
CA SER A 336 20.88 -6.03 9.59
C SER A 336 20.86 -5.37 8.20
N THR A 337 21.86 -4.55 7.83
CA THR A 337 21.83 -3.62 6.66
C THR A 337 20.72 -2.59 6.69
N ASP A 338 20.04 -2.45 7.81
CA ASP A 338 19.04 -1.44 8.03
C ASP A 338 19.69 -0.05 8.14
N GLU A 339 18.85 0.96 8.22
CA GLU A 339 19.25 2.35 8.43
C GLU A 339 20.20 2.53 9.60
N LYS A 340 21.04 3.56 9.50
CA LYS A 340 22.09 3.86 10.48
C LYS A 340 21.52 4.05 11.89
N ARG A 341 22.12 3.36 12.86
CA ARG A 341 21.78 3.40 14.29
C ARG A 341 22.97 3.83 15.14
N ILE A 342 22.68 4.29 16.36
CA ILE A 342 23.67 4.65 17.38
C ILE A 342 23.40 3.90 18.68
N THR A 343 24.47 3.39 19.30
CA THR A 343 24.44 2.53 20.47
C THR A 343 25.46 3.04 21.50
N PHE A 344 25.13 3.01 22.79
CA PHE A 344 25.95 3.53 23.88
C PHE A 344 26.20 2.47 24.95
N GLU A 345 27.38 2.54 25.52
CA GLU A 345 27.78 1.81 26.72
C GLU A 345 28.44 2.78 27.69
N PHE A 346 28.07 2.76 28.97
CA PHE A 346 28.51 3.70 30.00
C PHE A 346 29.46 3.09 31.04
N ASP A 347 29.58 1.76 31.09
CA ASP A 347 30.50 1.03 31.95
C ASP A 347 31.89 0.80 31.31
N PRO A 348 32.91 0.46 32.14
CA PRO A 348 34.26 0.23 31.66
C PRO A 348 34.38 -0.98 30.72
N THR A 349 34.98 -0.74 29.55
CA THR A 349 35.42 -1.82 28.65
C THR A 349 36.73 -2.45 29.11
N TYR A 350 37.01 -3.68 28.66
CA TYR A 350 38.25 -4.39 29.00
C TYR A 350 38.85 -5.12 27.80
N ARG A 351 40.10 -5.59 27.97
CA ARG A 351 40.79 -6.35 26.93
C ARG A 351 40.33 -7.80 26.90
N GLY A 352 40.12 -8.34 25.70
CA GLY A 352 39.80 -9.75 25.48
C GLY A 352 40.41 -10.27 24.17
N ASN A 353 40.17 -11.54 23.88
CA ASN A 353 40.49 -12.14 22.57
C ASN A 353 39.21 -12.48 21.82
N TRP A 354 39.27 -12.44 20.48
CA TRP A 354 38.18 -12.98 19.66
C TRP A 354 37.85 -14.44 20.06
N GLY A 355 36.56 -14.72 20.24
CA GLY A 355 36.06 -16.05 20.61
C GLY A 355 36.27 -16.44 22.07
N SER A 356 36.80 -15.57 22.93
CA SER A 356 36.94 -15.84 24.38
C SER A 356 35.73 -15.43 25.23
N GLY A 357 34.62 -15.04 24.60
CA GLY A 357 33.45 -14.53 25.31
C GLY A 357 33.70 -13.18 25.97
N ASP A 358 33.00 -12.95 27.07
CA ASP A 358 33.14 -11.83 27.99
C ASP A 358 34.34 -11.98 28.95
N THR A 359 35.24 -12.95 28.75
CA THR A 359 36.34 -13.20 29.69
C THR A 359 37.50 -12.21 29.49
N PRO A 360 37.91 -11.43 30.50
CA PRO A 360 39.04 -10.52 30.37
C PRO A 360 40.37 -11.27 30.13
N VAL A 361 41.13 -10.79 29.14
CA VAL A 361 42.47 -11.28 28.81
C VAL A 361 43.47 -10.11 28.86
N PRO A 362 44.43 -10.09 29.81
CA PRO A 362 45.32 -8.93 30.00
C PRO A 362 46.13 -8.49 28.78
N ASN A 363 46.49 -9.44 27.90
CA ASN A 363 47.21 -9.17 26.65
C ASN A 363 46.29 -9.33 25.41
N GLY A 364 44.98 -9.13 25.60
CA GLY A 364 43.96 -9.29 24.57
C GLY A 364 44.15 -8.34 23.40
N ASN A 365 43.78 -8.80 22.20
CA ASN A 365 43.85 -8.03 20.95
C ASN A 365 42.53 -7.31 20.60
N HIS A 366 41.48 -7.47 21.40
CA HIS A 366 40.18 -6.84 21.22
C HIS A 366 39.78 -6.01 22.45
N VAL A 367 38.98 -4.98 22.21
CA VAL A 367 38.17 -4.29 23.22
C VAL A 367 36.87 -5.05 23.35
N ILE A 368 36.53 -5.47 24.55
CA ILE A 368 35.26 -6.12 24.87
C ILE A 368 34.36 -5.07 25.50
N VAL A 369 33.21 -4.86 24.86
CA VAL A 369 32.06 -4.15 25.40
C VAL A 369 31.21 -5.22 26.09
N PRO A 370 31.11 -5.23 27.43
CA PRO A 370 30.48 -6.33 28.19
C PRO A 370 28.99 -6.53 27.87
N ASP A 371 28.29 -5.41 27.74
CA ASP A 371 26.86 -5.22 27.50
C ASP A 371 26.68 -3.88 26.75
N TRP A 372 25.45 -3.57 26.32
CA TRP A 372 25.11 -2.27 25.76
C TRP A 372 24.00 -1.61 26.58
N ASP A 373 24.30 -0.51 27.25
CA ASP A 373 23.30 0.27 27.99
C ASP A 373 22.15 0.84 27.14
N LEU A 374 22.41 1.24 25.89
CA LEU A 374 21.41 1.76 24.96
C LEU A 374 21.67 1.27 23.53
N GLY A 375 20.71 0.54 22.95
CA GLY A 375 20.84 -0.05 21.62
C GLY A 375 21.53 -1.41 21.68
N THR A 376 22.04 -1.88 20.53
CA THR A 376 22.81 -3.12 20.41
C THR A 376 23.63 -3.07 19.12
N THR A 377 24.32 -4.15 18.77
CA THR A 377 24.68 -4.43 17.37
C THR A 377 23.95 -5.68 16.85
N GLU A 378 23.93 -5.85 15.53
CA GLU A 378 23.38 -7.04 14.83
C GLU A 378 24.23 -7.40 13.60
N GLY A 379 23.97 -8.54 12.96
CA GLY A 379 24.66 -8.94 11.73
C GLY A 379 24.58 -7.85 10.65
N GLY A 380 25.71 -7.45 10.05
CA GLY A 380 25.79 -6.25 9.19
C GLY A 380 26.50 -5.06 9.85
N SER A 381 26.48 -5.01 11.18
CA SER A 381 27.22 -4.00 11.97
C SER A 381 28.75 -4.23 11.92
N SER A 382 29.19 -5.40 11.43
CA SER A 382 30.60 -5.75 11.26
C SER A 382 31.39 -4.64 10.59
N GLY A 383 32.52 -4.25 11.20
CA GLY A 383 33.38 -3.16 10.73
C GLY A 383 32.98 -1.76 11.21
N SER A 384 31.85 -1.61 11.93
CA SER A 384 31.46 -0.34 12.55
C SER A 384 32.49 0.14 13.59
N PRO A 385 32.69 1.45 13.73
CA PRO A 385 33.61 2.01 14.72
C PRO A 385 33.05 1.91 16.15
N LEU A 386 33.96 1.70 17.10
CA LEU A 386 33.76 2.02 18.52
C LEU A 386 34.54 3.30 18.83
N PHE A 387 33.84 4.29 19.37
CA PHE A 387 34.41 5.57 19.77
C PHE A 387 34.55 5.66 21.29
N ASP A 388 35.58 6.36 21.76
CA ASP A 388 35.62 6.85 23.14
C ASP A 388 34.71 8.09 23.31
N ARG A 389 34.53 8.53 24.56
CA ARG A 389 33.78 9.77 24.88
C ARG A 389 34.32 11.05 24.21
N HIS A 390 35.55 11.04 23.68
CA HIS A 390 36.13 12.15 22.93
C HIS A 390 35.95 11.99 21.42
N LYS A 391 35.10 11.05 20.99
CA LYS A 391 34.75 10.78 19.59
C LYS A 391 35.93 10.26 18.76
N ARG A 392 36.87 9.56 19.39
CA ARG A 392 38.01 8.93 18.71
C ARG A 392 37.84 7.43 18.64
N VAL A 393 38.14 6.86 17.49
CA VAL A 393 38.05 5.42 17.24
C VAL A 393 39.04 4.67 18.12
N VAL A 394 38.53 3.70 18.86
CA VAL A 394 39.28 2.76 19.71
C VAL A 394 39.30 1.34 19.14
N GLY A 395 38.44 1.04 18.16
CA GLY A 395 38.41 -0.23 17.46
C GLY A 395 37.28 -0.31 16.44
N GLN A 396 37.20 -1.42 15.72
CA GLN A 396 36.11 -1.73 14.77
C GLN A 396 35.47 -3.08 15.09
N LEU A 397 34.16 -3.22 14.88
CA LEU A 397 33.40 -4.39 15.30
C LEU A 397 33.86 -5.63 14.53
N HIS A 398 34.32 -6.65 15.27
CA HIS A 398 34.49 -8.01 14.74
C HIS A 398 33.18 -8.79 14.86
N GLY A 399 32.47 -8.61 15.97
CA GLY A 399 31.15 -9.16 16.25
C GLY A 399 31.01 -9.52 17.72
N GLY A 400 29.94 -10.22 18.05
CA GLY A 400 29.65 -10.60 19.42
C GLY A 400 28.41 -11.45 19.51
N SER A 401 27.82 -11.49 20.70
CA SER A 401 26.56 -12.18 20.96
C SER A 401 25.40 -11.20 21.18
N ALA A 402 25.65 -9.89 21.14
CA ALA A 402 24.64 -8.85 21.24
C ALA A 402 23.59 -8.97 20.11
N PHE A 403 22.32 -8.83 20.46
CA PHE A 403 21.20 -8.59 19.54
C PHE A 403 19.99 -8.07 20.31
N CYS A 404 18.99 -7.49 19.64
CA CYS A 404 17.81 -6.99 20.33
C CYS A 404 17.07 -8.09 21.09
N GLY A 405 16.97 -7.93 22.41
CA GLY A 405 16.38 -8.92 23.32
C GLY A 405 17.42 -9.68 24.16
N ASN A 406 18.72 -9.40 23.99
CA ASN A 406 19.74 -9.75 24.96
C ASN A 406 20.66 -8.56 25.25
N ASP A 407 21.53 -8.76 26.22
CA ASP A 407 22.53 -7.78 26.64
C ASP A 407 23.89 -8.47 26.79
N LEU A 408 24.33 -9.10 25.70
CA LEU A 408 25.58 -9.86 25.66
C LEU A 408 26.68 -9.06 24.97
N TYR A 409 27.93 -9.46 25.24
CA TYR A 409 29.10 -8.74 24.79
C TYR A 409 29.23 -8.57 23.26
N ASP A 410 29.89 -7.49 22.89
CA ASP A 410 30.51 -7.29 21.58
C ASP A 410 32.04 -7.16 21.68
N SER A 411 32.72 -7.60 20.63
CA SER A 411 34.18 -7.61 20.53
C SER A 411 34.65 -6.77 19.36
N TYR A 412 35.41 -5.73 19.66
CA TYR A 412 35.99 -4.80 18.68
C TYR A 412 37.48 -5.04 18.53
N GLY A 413 37.96 -5.18 17.30
CA GLY A 413 39.40 -5.25 17.02
C GLY A 413 40.10 -4.01 17.58
N TRP A 414 41.04 -4.19 18.52
CA TRP A 414 41.58 -3.05 19.24
C TRP A 414 42.52 -2.23 18.34
N PHE A 415 42.24 -0.94 18.18
CA PHE A 415 42.98 -0.04 17.30
C PHE A 415 44.48 -0.03 17.62
N THR A 416 44.84 -0.08 18.91
CA THR A 416 46.23 -0.20 19.37
C THR A 416 46.93 -1.46 18.82
N THR A 417 46.21 -2.59 18.74
CA THR A 417 46.75 -3.81 18.13
C THR A 417 46.95 -3.62 16.63
N SER A 418 45.98 -3.02 15.95
CA SER A 418 46.03 -2.74 14.51
C SER A 418 47.10 -1.73 14.11
N TRP A 419 47.53 -0.85 15.04
CA TRP A 419 48.49 0.21 14.78
C TRP A 419 49.80 -0.30 14.20
N LEU A 420 50.42 -1.27 14.86
CA LEU A 420 51.62 -1.97 14.36
C LEU A 420 51.28 -3.28 13.65
N GLY A 421 50.11 -3.86 13.93
CA GLY A 421 49.59 -5.07 13.29
C GLY A 421 50.64 -6.16 13.11
N GLY A 422 50.86 -6.58 11.86
CA GLY A 422 51.87 -7.58 11.49
C GLY A 422 53.26 -7.00 11.17
N GLY A 423 53.46 -5.69 11.29
CA GLY A 423 54.71 -4.98 11.04
C GLY A 423 55.04 -4.66 9.57
N ALA A 424 54.20 -5.07 8.62
CA ALA A 424 54.33 -4.75 7.19
C ALA A 424 53.28 -3.70 6.76
N PRO A 425 53.53 -2.90 5.71
CA PRO A 425 52.59 -1.86 5.29
C PRO A 425 51.16 -2.35 4.97
N ASN A 426 51.04 -3.57 4.44
CA ASN A 426 49.75 -4.17 4.07
C ASN A 426 49.02 -4.86 5.24
N ASN A 427 49.52 -4.75 6.47
CA ASN A 427 48.90 -5.37 7.64
C ASN A 427 49.06 -4.55 8.93
N GLN A 428 49.15 -3.22 8.82
CA GLN A 428 49.19 -2.29 9.95
C GLN A 428 48.58 -0.94 9.56
N LEU A 429 48.09 -0.16 10.53
CA LEU A 429 47.51 1.17 10.29
C LEU A 429 48.56 2.29 10.28
N LYS A 430 49.63 2.18 11.07
CA LYS A 430 50.57 3.28 11.34
C LYS A 430 51.12 3.94 10.08
N VAL A 431 51.52 3.15 9.08
CA VAL A 431 52.16 3.69 7.86
C VAL A 431 51.20 4.50 6.98
N TRP A 432 49.89 4.34 7.17
CA TRP A 432 48.84 5.03 6.41
C TRP A 432 48.29 6.21 7.21
N LEU A 433 48.06 6.01 8.52
CA LEU A 433 47.46 7.02 9.39
C LEU A 433 48.48 7.97 10.04
N ASP A 434 49.76 7.58 10.12
CA ASP A 434 50.89 8.46 10.48
C ASP A 434 52.07 8.23 9.50
N PRO A 435 51.87 8.55 8.21
CA PRO A 435 52.82 8.22 7.14
C PRO A 435 54.17 8.95 7.29
N ASP A 436 54.17 10.11 7.95
CA ASP A 436 55.37 10.92 8.21
C ASP A 436 56.04 10.56 9.55
N ASN A 437 55.51 9.56 10.27
CA ASN A 437 56.01 9.09 11.56
C ASN A 437 56.19 10.26 12.55
N THR A 438 55.17 11.11 12.64
CA THR A 438 55.10 12.25 13.54
C THR A 438 55.12 11.84 15.01
N GLY A 439 54.71 10.60 15.31
CA GLY A 439 54.68 10.05 16.66
C GLY A 439 53.44 10.44 17.45
N ILE A 440 52.42 11.02 16.80
CA ILE A 440 51.13 11.28 17.43
C ILE A 440 50.44 9.94 17.78
N THR A 441 49.86 9.87 18.97
CA THR A 441 49.15 8.68 19.47
C THR A 441 47.65 8.92 19.57
N SER A 442 47.17 10.12 19.27
CA SER A 442 45.76 10.46 19.17
C SER A 442 45.55 11.62 18.23
N LEU A 443 44.43 11.61 17.51
CA LEU A 443 44.00 12.66 16.60
C LEU A 443 42.48 12.81 16.68
N ASP A 444 41.96 14.04 16.73
CA ASP A 444 40.52 14.29 16.66
C ASP A 444 40.02 14.22 15.21
N GLY A 445 38.71 14.06 15.04
CA GLY A 445 38.10 13.99 13.73
C GLY A 445 37.98 15.35 13.03
N ARG A 446 37.64 15.33 11.75
CA ARG A 446 37.56 16.52 10.90
C ARG A 446 36.53 16.32 9.78
N TYR A 447 35.75 17.35 9.47
CA TYR A 447 34.87 17.32 8.29
C TYR A 447 35.68 17.38 7.01
N GLN A 448 35.23 16.70 5.95
CA GLN A 448 35.84 16.75 4.62
C GLN A 448 36.02 18.18 4.11
N LEU A 449 35.03 19.05 4.38
CA LEU A 449 35.08 20.47 4.02
C LEU A 449 36.28 21.18 4.64
N SER A 450 36.75 20.78 5.81
CA SER A 450 37.95 21.35 6.44
C SER A 450 39.26 20.93 5.76
N CYS A 451 39.22 20.17 4.67
CA CYS A 451 40.37 19.90 3.80
C CYS A 451 40.20 20.50 2.41
N SER A 452 39.04 21.10 2.13
CA SER A 452 38.79 21.85 0.90
C SER A 452 38.93 23.36 1.16
N TYR A 453 39.11 24.09 0.08
CA TYR A 453 38.85 25.53 0.08
C TYR A 453 37.33 25.70 0.00
N PHE A 454 36.76 26.50 0.88
CA PHE A 454 35.32 26.81 0.87
C PHE A 454 35.05 28.24 1.31
N VAL A 455 33.93 28.76 0.83
CA VAL A 455 33.23 29.90 1.42
C VAL A 455 31.78 29.49 1.55
N LEU A 456 31.31 29.20 2.74
CA LEU A 456 29.96 28.68 3.00
C LEU A 456 29.12 29.71 3.73
N ALA A 457 27.80 29.65 3.56
CA ALA A 457 26.86 30.35 4.43
C ALA A 457 26.30 29.38 5.47
N ASP A 458 26.16 29.82 6.73
CA ASP A 458 25.55 29.03 7.82
C ASP A 458 24.14 28.54 7.44
N VAL A 459 23.38 29.38 6.74
CA VAL A 459 22.07 29.05 6.17
C VAL A 459 22.08 29.49 4.69
N PRO A 460 22.35 28.58 3.74
CA PRO A 460 22.55 28.93 2.34
C PRO A 460 21.25 29.22 1.58
N SER A 461 20.09 28.80 2.10
CA SER A 461 18.77 29.13 1.56
C SER A 461 17.97 29.94 2.58
N GLN A 462 17.57 31.16 2.22
CA GLN A 462 16.77 32.02 3.09
C GLN A 462 15.55 32.56 2.36
N SER A 463 14.49 32.79 3.14
CA SER A 463 13.26 33.41 2.67
C SER A 463 13.09 34.79 3.29
N VAL A 464 12.59 35.76 2.53
CA VAL A 464 12.39 37.13 3.00
C VAL A 464 11.10 37.73 2.48
N CYS A 465 10.50 38.61 3.28
CA CYS A 465 9.43 39.48 2.82
C CYS A 465 10.01 40.81 2.32
N ALA A 466 9.87 41.15 1.05
CA ALA A 466 10.32 42.46 0.56
C ALA A 466 9.53 43.62 1.24
N PRO A 467 10.17 44.72 1.68
CA PRO A 467 11.55 45.17 1.40
C PRO A 467 12.58 44.75 2.47
N ASP A 468 12.32 43.74 3.29
CA ASP A 468 13.23 43.35 4.35
C ASP A 468 14.58 42.87 3.79
N THR A 469 15.60 42.97 4.64
CA THR A 469 16.99 42.66 4.33
C THR A 469 17.33 41.24 4.76
N VAL A 470 18.14 40.55 3.97
CA VAL A 470 18.64 39.21 4.28
C VAL A 470 20.09 39.25 4.65
N VAL A 471 20.48 38.46 5.66
CA VAL A 471 21.86 38.37 6.12
C VAL A 471 22.31 36.91 6.09
N TYR A 472 23.34 36.63 5.29
CA TYR A 472 24.06 35.36 5.30
C TYR A 472 25.31 35.51 6.15
N ALA A 473 25.44 34.70 7.20
CA ALA A 473 26.69 34.55 7.93
C ALA A 473 27.59 33.60 7.12
N LEU A 474 28.77 34.08 6.73
CA LEU A 474 29.73 33.37 5.89
C LEU A 474 30.91 32.84 6.72
N GLN A 475 31.31 31.61 6.43
CA GLN A 475 32.50 30.95 6.97
C GLN A 475 33.49 30.66 5.85
N ILE A 476 34.75 31.04 6.07
CA ILE A 476 35.82 30.88 5.08
C ILE A 476 36.78 29.80 5.59
N SER A 477 37.19 28.90 4.69
CA SER A 477 38.16 27.85 5.01
C SER A 477 39.48 28.39 5.57
N ASP A 478 40.05 27.68 6.53
CA ASP A 478 41.40 27.92 7.05
C ASP A 478 42.50 27.37 6.13
N ASN A 479 42.14 26.61 5.09
CA ASN A 479 43.11 26.04 4.14
C ASN A 479 43.65 27.02 3.12
N PHE A 480 42.99 28.18 2.92
CA PHE A 480 43.57 29.24 2.11
C PHE A 480 44.93 29.66 2.70
N THR A 481 45.91 29.88 1.83
CA THR A 481 47.30 30.12 2.26
C THR A 481 47.63 31.61 2.41
N ASP A 482 46.83 32.45 1.79
CA ASP A 482 46.92 33.91 1.81
C ASP A 482 45.52 34.51 2.07
N THR A 483 45.44 35.83 2.25
CA THR A 483 44.17 36.54 2.46
C THR A 483 43.17 36.24 1.33
N VAL A 484 41.96 35.84 1.72
CA VAL A 484 40.86 35.46 0.82
C VAL A 484 40.07 36.70 0.44
N VAL A 485 39.97 36.97 -0.86
CA VAL A 485 39.12 38.03 -1.41
C VAL A 485 37.75 37.45 -1.71
N LEU A 486 36.72 38.02 -1.10
CA LEU A 486 35.33 37.62 -1.31
C LEU A 486 34.72 38.42 -2.46
N SER A 487 33.95 37.74 -3.31
CA SER A 487 33.19 38.33 -4.39
C SER A 487 31.83 37.66 -4.53
N ILE A 488 30.86 38.39 -5.07
CA ILE A 488 29.52 37.86 -5.36
C ILE A 488 29.38 37.70 -6.86
N ILE A 489 29.02 36.49 -7.28
CA ILE A 489 28.87 36.07 -8.67
C ILE A 489 27.38 35.89 -8.94
N ASP A 490 26.95 36.32 -10.13
CA ASP A 490 25.57 36.18 -10.62
C ASP A 490 24.49 36.76 -9.70
N LEU A 491 24.80 37.83 -8.95
CA LEU A 491 23.80 38.55 -8.16
C LEU A 491 22.68 39.08 -9.08
N PRO A 492 21.40 38.73 -8.84
CA PRO A 492 20.28 39.22 -9.63
C PRO A 492 20.24 40.75 -9.73
N ALA A 493 19.98 41.26 -10.93
CA ALA A 493 19.86 42.69 -11.17
C ALA A 493 18.69 43.28 -10.37
N GLY A 494 18.98 44.22 -9.47
CA GLY A 494 17.99 44.83 -8.55
C GLY A 494 18.37 44.67 -7.08
N LEU A 495 19.15 43.63 -6.76
CA LEU A 495 19.73 43.43 -5.43
C LEU A 495 21.05 44.18 -5.27
N THR A 496 21.35 44.54 -4.03
CA THR A 496 22.66 45.04 -3.63
C THR A 496 23.22 44.15 -2.54
N ALA A 497 24.38 43.55 -2.80
CA ALA A 497 25.14 42.77 -1.85
C ALA A 497 26.19 43.65 -1.16
N THR A 498 26.26 43.58 0.17
CA THR A 498 27.29 44.24 0.96
C THR A 498 27.93 43.22 1.90
N LEU A 499 29.25 43.08 1.79
CA LEU A 499 30.04 42.26 2.71
C LEU A 499 30.51 43.12 3.88
N SER A 500 30.52 42.55 5.08
CA SER A 500 31.10 43.23 6.25
C SER A 500 32.59 43.53 6.06
N GLU A 501 33.30 42.60 5.42
CA GLU A 501 34.70 42.71 4.98
C GLU A 501 34.84 41.91 3.68
N ASP A 502 35.55 42.46 2.69
CA ASP A 502 35.77 41.86 1.36
C ASP A 502 37.12 41.11 1.26
N SER A 503 37.95 41.21 2.30
CA SER A 503 39.24 40.56 2.39
C SER A 503 39.41 39.95 3.78
N ILE A 504 39.34 38.63 3.85
CA ILE A 504 39.23 37.86 5.09
C ILE A 504 40.49 36.99 5.24
N PRO A 505 41.13 36.93 6.42
CA PRO A 505 42.19 35.95 6.66
C PRO A 505 41.62 34.52 6.59
N PRO A 506 42.43 33.51 6.21
CA PRO A 506 42.02 32.11 6.28
C PRO A 506 41.39 31.75 7.63
N GLY A 507 40.25 31.05 7.61
CA GLY A 507 39.48 30.67 8.81
C GLY A 507 38.60 31.79 9.38
N GLY A 508 38.55 32.96 8.74
CA GLY A 508 37.73 34.08 9.18
C GLY A 508 36.25 33.96 8.82
N ASN A 509 35.49 34.98 9.23
CA ASN A 509 34.04 35.03 9.09
C ASN A 509 33.66 36.36 8.43
N ALA A 510 32.63 36.36 7.60
CA ALA A 510 32.05 37.58 7.05
C ALA A 510 30.53 37.53 7.15
N THR A 511 29.85 38.67 7.04
CA THR A 511 28.40 38.69 6.83
C THR A 511 28.10 39.32 5.48
N LEU A 512 27.33 38.62 4.66
CA LEU A 512 26.79 39.12 3.42
C LEU A 512 25.36 39.60 3.64
N THR A 513 25.16 40.91 3.50
CA THR A 513 23.85 41.57 3.63
C THR A 513 23.30 41.88 2.24
N ILE A 514 22.12 41.33 1.92
CA ILE A 514 21.39 41.54 0.68
C ILE A 514 20.25 42.53 0.92
N THR A 515 20.27 43.64 0.18
CA THR A 515 19.24 44.71 0.19
C THR A 515 18.65 44.89 -1.21
N GLY A 516 17.56 45.67 -1.33
CA GLY A 516 16.90 45.93 -2.61
C GLY A 516 15.98 44.80 -3.06
N THR A 517 15.51 43.97 -2.12
CA THR A 517 14.60 42.83 -2.35
C THR A 517 13.30 43.28 -3.01
N GLU A 518 12.87 44.52 -2.77
CA GLU A 518 11.70 45.16 -3.37
C GLU A 518 11.82 45.46 -4.88
N ASN A 519 13.03 45.39 -5.45
CA ASN A 519 13.26 45.62 -6.87
C ASN A 519 13.09 44.34 -7.71
N LEU A 520 12.90 43.18 -7.06
CA LEU A 520 12.70 41.90 -7.71
C LEU A 520 11.23 41.45 -7.58
N ALA A 521 10.84 40.59 -8.52
CA ALA A 521 9.58 39.88 -8.41
C ALA A 521 9.67 38.83 -7.28
N GLN A 522 8.53 38.31 -6.85
CA GLN A 522 8.53 37.13 -6.01
C GLN A 522 9.09 35.94 -6.79
N GLY A 523 9.93 35.15 -6.13
CA GLY A 523 10.52 33.94 -6.72
C GLY A 523 11.78 33.51 -6.01
N ASP A 524 12.35 32.42 -6.51
CA ASP A 524 13.60 31.86 -6.02
C ASP A 524 14.74 32.38 -6.88
N TYR A 525 15.73 32.99 -6.22
CA TYR A 525 16.90 33.56 -6.85
C TYR A 525 18.15 32.83 -6.39
N LEU A 526 18.99 32.46 -7.34
CA LEU A 526 20.29 31.85 -7.07
C LEU A 526 21.40 32.85 -7.42
N PHE A 527 22.41 32.90 -6.58
CA PHE A 527 23.66 33.61 -6.81
C PHE A 527 24.77 32.92 -6.03
N SER A 528 26.03 33.19 -6.32
CA SER A 528 27.14 32.55 -5.63
C SER A 528 27.99 33.54 -4.87
N VAL A 529 28.53 33.12 -3.74
CA VAL A 529 29.66 33.78 -3.09
C VAL A 529 30.93 33.01 -3.43
N SER A 530 31.96 33.72 -3.86
CA SER A 530 33.26 33.18 -4.26
C SER A 530 34.35 33.77 -3.37
N GLY A 531 35.24 32.93 -2.86
CA GLY A 531 36.45 33.35 -2.15
C GLY A 531 37.68 32.83 -2.87
N ALA A 532 38.64 33.72 -3.13
CA ALA A 532 39.90 33.36 -3.77
C ALA A 532 41.10 33.94 -3.01
N ASP A 533 42.15 33.13 -2.84
CA ASP A 533 43.49 33.64 -2.49
C ASP A 533 44.33 33.79 -3.78
N ALA A 534 45.66 33.92 -3.67
CA ALA A 534 46.54 34.08 -4.83
C ALA A 534 46.59 32.85 -5.76
N THR A 535 46.20 31.67 -5.29
CA THR A 535 46.40 30.37 -5.98
C THR A 535 45.16 29.46 -6.00
N ASN A 536 44.22 29.66 -5.09
CA ASN A 536 43.08 28.78 -4.82
C ASN A 536 41.77 29.59 -4.85
N GLN A 537 40.68 28.93 -5.21
CA GLN A 537 39.35 29.52 -5.27
C GLN A 537 38.30 28.51 -4.80
N ALA A 538 37.26 29.00 -4.14
CA ALA A 538 36.09 28.24 -3.77
C ALA A 538 34.80 29.05 -3.92
N GLU A 539 33.71 28.38 -4.25
CA GLU A 539 32.41 29.01 -4.49
C GLU A 539 31.29 28.25 -3.77
N SER A 540 30.31 28.99 -3.26
CA SER A 540 29.07 28.44 -2.74
C SER A 540 27.88 29.15 -3.36
N THR A 541 26.93 28.38 -3.87
CA THR A 541 25.65 28.91 -4.33
C THR A 541 24.75 29.17 -3.12
N LEU A 542 24.09 30.31 -3.13
CA LEU A 542 23.11 30.78 -2.17
C LEU A 542 21.76 30.91 -2.86
N SER A 543 20.70 30.60 -2.11
CA SER A 543 19.31 30.73 -2.52
C SER A 543 18.62 31.80 -1.68
N LEU A 544 17.94 32.71 -2.37
CA LEU A 544 17.10 33.74 -1.77
C LEU A 544 15.70 33.62 -2.35
N GLN A 545 14.76 33.21 -1.53
CA GLN A 545 13.35 33.22 -1.85
C GLN A 545 12.72 34.54 -1.41
N ILE A 546 12.28 35.34 -2.38
CA ILE A 546 11.64 36.63 -2.12
C ILE A 546 10.14 36.43 -2.17
N TYR A 547 9.47 36.76 -1.09
CA TYR A 547 8.02 36.94 -1.02
C TYR A 547 7.69 38.42 -1.09
N ASN A 548 6.63 38.75 -1.81
CA ASN A 548 6.08 40.10 -1.83
C ASN A 548 4.82 40.19 -0.95
N GLY A 549 4.44 41.41 -0.60
CA GLY A 549 3.14 41.68 0.00
C GLY A 549 2.01 41.09 -0.84
N ILE A 550 0.96 40.61 -0.16
CA ILE A 550 -0.10 39.83 -0.78
C ILE A 550 -1.17 40.75 -1.34
N THR A 551 -1.53 40.58 -2.60
CA THR A 551 -2.73 41.21 -3.14
C THR A 551 -3.97 40.38 -2.86
N GLN A 552 -5.15 40.98 -2.91
CA GLN A 552 -6.38 40.18 -2.87
C GLN A 552 -6.44 39.24 -4.09
N PRO A 553 -6.97 38.01 -3.94
CA PRO A 553 -7.31 37.15 -5.07
C PRO A 553 -8.47 37.75 -5.90
N ALA A 554 -8.63 37.33 -7.16
CA ALA A 554 -9.78 37.73 -7.96
C ALA A 554 -10.82 36.60 -8.00
N LEU A 555 -12.04 36.88 -7.53
CA LEU A 555 -13.13 35.90 -7.53
C LEU A 555 -13.56 35.58 -8.97
N SER A 556 -13.81 34.31 -9.30
CA SER A 556 -14.19 33.88 -10.65
C SER A 556 -15.57 33.21 -10.74
N ALA A 557 -15.85 32.21 -9.89
CA ALA A 557 -17.14 31.53 -9.89
C ALA A 557 -17.61 31.20 -8.46
N PRO A 558 -18.91 31.24 -8.18
CA PRO A 558 -19.97 31.74 -9.06
C PRO A 558 -19.82 33.23 -9.36
N ALA A 559 -20.27 33.68 -10.54
CA ALA A 559 -20.17 35.08 -10.94
C ALA A 559 -21.01 35.96 -9.99
N ASP A 560 -20.59 37.22 -9.77
CA ASP A 560 -21.34 38.14 -8.91
C ASP A 560 -22.77 38.36 -9.42
N GLY A 561 -23.75 38.13 -8.55
CA GLY A 561 -25.17 38.20 -8.85
C GLY A 561 -25.71 37.00 -9.61
N ALA A 562 -24.98 35.88 -9.68
CA ALA A 562 -25.48 34.66 -10.31
C ALA A 562 -26.78 34.18 -9.64
N ILE A 563 -27.78 33.83 -10.46
CA ILE A 563 -29.10 33.36 -10.02
C ILE A 563 -29.34 31.94 -10.54
N GLY A 564 -30.20 31.19 -9.85
CA GLY A 564 -30.59 29.85 -10.29
C GLY A 564 -29.49 28.81 -10.12
N LEU A 565 -28.59 29.00 -9.16
CA LEU A 565 -27.53 28.03 -8.87
C LEU A 565 -28.06 26.85 -8.04
N GLY A 566 -27.41 25.69 -8.17
CA GLY A 566 -27.62 24.56 -7.25
C GLY A 566 -27.20 24.89 -5.80
N LEU A 567 -27.48 23.95 -4.89
CA LEU A 567 -27.26 24.15 -3.45
C LEU A 567 -25.81 23.97 -3.01
N SER A 568 -24.96 23.36 -3.85
CA SER A 568 -23.53 23.18 -3.61
C SER A 568 -22.68 23.79 -4.71
N PRO A 569 -22.66 25.13 -4.87
CA PRO A 569 -21.83 25.76 -5.88
C PRO A 569 -20.33 25.56 -5.58
N VAL A 570 -19.54 25.38 -6.65
CA VAL A 570 -18.07 25.38 -6.54
C VAL A 570 -17.57 26.83 -6.59
N PHE A 571 -16.88 27.24 -5.53
CA PHE A 571 -16.25 28.55 -5.41
C PHE A 571 -14.84 28.48 -5.97
N THR A 572 -14.54 29.34 -6.95
CA THR A 572 -13.22 29.43 -7.57
C THR A 572 -12.75 30.87 -7.60
N TRP A 573 -11.45 31.07 -7.48
CA TRP A 573 -10.79 32.35 -7.64
C TRP A 573 -9.48 32.18 -8.40
N SER A 574 -8.90 33.28 -8.87
CA SER A 574 -7.53 33.27 -9.39
C SER A 574 -6.55 33.31 -8.24
N GLY A 575 -5.40 32.63 -8.40
CA GLY A 575 -4.31 32.78 -7.46
C GLY A 575 -3.94 34.26 -7.25
N ALA A 576 -3.67 34.64 -6.01
CA ALA A 576 -3.28 36.00 -5.67
C ALA A 576 -1.79 36.21 -5.94
N ALA A 577 -1.39 37.40 -6.39
CA ALA A 577 0.03 37.73 -6.48
C ALA A 577 0.63 37.70 -5.07
N GLY A 578 1.55 36.76 -4.88
CA GLY A 578 2.21 36.47 -3.62
C GLY A 578 1.46 35.59 -2.63
N GLY A 579 0.20 35.21 -2.89
CA GLY A 579 -0.52 34.25 -2.06
C GLY A 579 0.02 32.83 -2.20
N THR A 580 0.23 32.13 -1.08
CA THR A 580 0.61 30.70 -1.04
C THR A 580 -0.51 29.80 -0.57
N THR A 581 -1.39 30.31 0.30
CA THR A 581 -2.62 29.64 0.74
C THR A 581 -3.78 30.64 0.78
N TYR A 582 -5.01 30.16 0.98
CA TYR A 582 -6.23 30.98 0.95
C TYR A 582 -7.18 30.63 2.09
N ASP A 583 -7.94 31.63 2.53
CA ASP A 583 -9.11 31.46 3.39
C ASP A 583 -10.35 31.96 2.65
N ILE A 584 -11.49 31.30 2.82
CA ILE A 584 -12.79 31.67 2.23
C ILE A 584 -13.88 31.67 3.30
N GLN A 585 -14.80 32.61 3.19
CA GLN A 585 -16.04 32.66 3.96
C GLN A 585 -17.24 32.75 3.02
N VAL A 586 -18.33 32.05 3.37
CA VAL A 586 -19.65 32.12 2.74
C VAL A 586 -20.66 32.45 3.84
N ALA A 587 -21.53 33.43 3.62
CA ALA A 587 -22.47 33.96 4.61
C ALA A 587 -23.87 34.21 4.03
N SER A 588 -24.88 34.16 4.87
CA SER A 588 -26.28 34.49 4.51
C SER A 588 -26.59 36.00 4.57
N ASP A 589 -25.64 36.79 5.06
CA ASP A 589 -25.73 38.24 5.16
C ASP A 589 -24.45 38.92 4.60
N PRO A 590 -24.56 40.13 4.04
CA PRO A 590 -23.43 40.82 3.42
C PRO A 590 -22.37 41.31 4.43
N ASP A 591 -22.71 41.38 5.72
CA ASP A 591 -21.82 41.81 6.79
C ASP A 591 -20.99 40.64 7.38
N PHE A 592 -21.20 39.41 6.90
CA PHE A 592 -20.52 38.19 7.36
C PHE A 592 -20.69 37.94 8.86
N THR A 593 -21.89 38.24 9.39
CA THR A 593 -22.25 37.97 10.78
C THR A 593 -22.89 36.59 10.97
N GLN A 594 -23.39 35.98 9.90
CA GLN A 594 -24.01 34.66 9.83
C GLN A 594 -23.29 33.80 8.78
N ILE A 595 -22.11 33.29 9.16
CA ILE A 595 -21.29 32.40 8.34
C ILE A 595 -21.97 31.04 8.17
N VAL A 596 -22.11 30.59 6.93
CA VAL A 596 -22.65 29.26 6.55
C VAL A 596 -21.55 28.32 6.04
N GLY A 597 -20.37 28.84 5.70
CA GLY A 597 -19.17 28.05 5.38
C GLY A 597 -17.89 28.84 5.58
N GLU A 598 -16.85 28.20 6.14
CA GLU A 598 -15.53 28.80 6.37
C GLU A 598 -14.44 27.75 6.21
N PHE A 599 -13.40 28.07 5.44
CA PHE A 599 -12.26 27.19 5.16
C PHE A 599 -10.97 28.02 5.18
N THR A 600 -9.89 27.46 5.73
CA THR A 600 -8.61 28.16 5.93
C THR A 600 -7.42 27.34 5.48
N GLY A 601 -6.34 27.98 5.03
CA GLY A 601 -5.10 27.30 4.67
C GLY A 601 -5.17 26.50 3.37
N LEU A 602 -6.12 26.82 2.49
CA LEU A 602 -6.32 26.14 1.22
C LEU A 602 -5.15 26.39 0.27
N THR A 603 -4.54 25.35 -0.27
CA THR A 603 -3.48 25.47 -1.28
C THR A 603 -4.04 25.58 -2.70
N ALA A 604 -5.21 24.98 -2.94
CA ALA A 604 -5.93 25.08 -4.21
C ALA A 604 -6.86 26.30 -4.22
N PRO A 605 -6.97 27.03 -5.34
CA PRO A 605 -7.82 28.22 -5.44
C PRO A 605 -9.30 27.85 -5.72
N THR A 606 -9.80 26.84 -5.03
CA THR A 606 -11.15 26.27 -5.21
C THR A 606 -11.68 25.67 -3.92
N VAL A 607 -12.99 25.77 -3.69
CA VAL A 607 -13.75 25.05 -2.65
C VAL A 607 -15.04 24.52 -3.24
N ALA A 608 -15.37 23.27 -2.92
CA ALA A 608 -16.65 22.64 -3.19
C ALA A 608 -17.32 22.21 -1.87
N GLY A 609 -18.59 21.79 -1.93
CA GLY A 609 -19.27 21.17 -0.79
C GLY A 609 -19.89 22.12 0.23
N VAL A 610 -19.94 23.43 -0.05
CA VAL A 610 -20.70 24.37 0.80
C VAL A 610 -22.19 24.22 0.50
N GLN A 611 -22.92 23.61 1.42
CA GLN A 611 -24.36 23.41 1.30
C GLN A 611 -25.14 24.69 1.65
N LEU A 612 -26.00 25.11 0.74
CA LEU A 612 -26.78 26.34 0.81
C LEU A 612 -28.29 26.02 0.84
N GLY A 613 -29.07 26.86 1.48
CA GLY A 613 -30.54 26.78 1.44
C GLY A 613 -31.11 27.15 0.07
N THR A 614 -32.31 26.66 -0.23
CA THR A 614 -33.05 26.96 -1.47
C THR A 614 -33.52 28.42 -1.50
N GLU A 615 -33.70 28.97 -2.71
CA GLU A 615 -34.28 30.31 -2.94
C GLU A 615 -33.68 31.43 -2.07
N SER A 616 -32.39 31.34 -1.77
CA SER A 616 -31.72 32.20 -0.79
C SER A 616 -30.50 32.88 -1.41
N THR A 617 -30.27 34.13 -1.02
CA THR A 617 -29.09 34.90 -1.43
C THR A 617 -27.96 34.72 -0.43
N TYR A 618 -26.75 34.44 -0.93
CA TYR A 618 -25.52 34.28 -0.15
C TYR A 618 -24.42 35.21 -0.65
N TYR A 619 -23.47 35.49 0.24
CA TYR A 619 -22.31 36.34 -0.01
C TYR A 619 -21.04 35.55 0.30
N TRP A 620 -20.01 35.67 -0.53
CA TRP A 620 -18.75 34.98 -0.30
C TRP A 620 -17.55 35.85 -0.60
N ARG A 621 -16.47 35.64 0.14
CA ARG A 621 -15.22 36.40 0.03
C ARG A 621 -14.02 35.53 0.34
N VAL A 622 -12.88 35.88 -0.24
CA VAL A 622 -11.61 35.13 -0.11
C VAL A 622 -10.51 36.10 0.32
N ARG A 623 -9.51 35.60 1.06
CA ARG A 623 -8.22 36.29 1.24
C ARG A 623 -7.07 35.31 1.02
N ALA A 624 -5.90 35.83 0.70
CA ALA A 624 -4.70 35.04 0.48
C ALA A 624 -3.70 35.23 1.62
N ASN A 625 -2.89 34.19 1.90
CA ASN A 625 -1.91 34.16 2.98
C ASN A 625 -0.52 33.72 2.44
N ASN A 626 0.56 34.26 3.01
CA ASN A 626 1.95 33.87 2.76
C ASN A 626 2.84 34.25 3.96
N LEU A 627 4.16 34.09 3.82
CA LEU A 627 5.13 34.47 4.85
C LEU A 627 5.07 35.95 5.26
N CYS A 628 4.72 36.86 4.35
CA CYS A 628 4.54 38.30 4.58
C CYS A 628 3.24 38.66 5.32
N GLY A 629 2.30 37.73 5.51
CA GLY A 629 1.06 37.96 6.25
C GLY A 629 -0.20 37.47 5.54
N VAL A 630 -1.26 38.26 5.60
CA VAL A 630 -2.56 37.97 4.99
C VAL A 630 -3.05 39.18 4.19
N SER A 631 -3.70 38.97 3.05
CA SER A 631 -4.37 40.04 2.31
C SER A 631 -5.62 40.51 3.06
N ASP A 632 -6.12 41.69 2.70
CA ASP A 632 -7.50 42.06 3.00
C ASP A 632 -8.48 41.06 2.36
N TRP A 633 -9.68 40.95 2.91
CA TRP A 633 -10.76 40.19 2.28
C TRP A 633 -11.22 40.85 0.98
N THR A 634 -11.50 40.05 -0.05
CA THR A 634 -12.11 40.53 -1.30
C THR A 634 -13.44 41.24 -1.04
N THR A 635 -13.81 42.15 -1.96
CA THR A 635 -15.20 42.59 -2.06
C THR A 635 -16.08 41.36 -2.28
N PRO A 636 -17.11 41.12 -1.45
CA PRO A 636 -17.92 39.91 -1.55
C PRO A 636 -18.64 39.81 -2.89
N PHE A 637 -18.66 38.62 -3.48
CA PHE A 637 -19.58 38.28 -4.56
C PHE A 637 -20.88 37.75 -3.97
N SER A 638 -21.99 38.00 -4.66
CA SER A 638 -23.31 37.49 -4.30
C SER A 638 -23.77 36.39 -5.25
N LEU A 639 -24.61 35.48 -4.74
CA LEU A 639 -25.30 34.46 -5.54
C LEU A 639 -26.69 34.20 -4.97
N THR A 640 -27.61 33.69 -5.79
CA THR A 640 -28.95 33.23 -5.38
C THR A 640 -29.19 31.80 -5.87
N THR A 641 -29.50 30.91 -4.93
CA THR A 641 -29.83 29.51 -5.22
C THR A 641 -31.19 29.38 -5.90
N ALA A 642 -31.37 28.35 -6.72
CA ALA A 642 -32.62 28.09 -7.42
C ALA A 642 -33.70 27.54 -6.46
N ALA A 643 -34.95 27.53 -6.94
CA ALA A 643 -35.99 26.69 -6.36
C ALA A 643 -35.66 25.23 -6.70
N ILE A 644 -35.52 24.39 -5.67
CA ILE A 644 -35.13 22.99 -5.81
C ILE A 644 -36.28 22.07 -5.38
N THR A 645 -36.51 21.01 -6.15
CA THR A 645 -37.36 19.89 -5.75
C THR A 645 -36.52 18.63 -5.67
N CYS A 646 -36.78 17.76 -4.70
CA CYS A 646 -36.03 16.53 -4.50
C CYS A 646 -36.98 15.33 -4.61
N ALA A 647 -36.63 14.36 -5.44
CA ALA A 647 -37.27 13.05 -5.44
C ALA A 647 -36.43 12.09 -4.61
N GLN A 648 -37.10 11.32 -3.75
CA GLN A 648 -36.48 10.23 -3.02
C GLN A 648 -37.15 8.91 -3.37
N VAL A 649 -36.35 7.91 -3.75
CA VAL A 649 -36.84 6.56 -3.98
C VAL A 649 -35.97 5.57 -3.23
N THR A 650 -36.62 4.67 -2.50
CA THR A 650 -35.96 3.61 -1.76
C THR A 650 -36.20 2.29 -2.47
N ASN A 651 -35.12 1.59 -2.83
CA ASN A 651 -35.21 0.20 -3.26
C ASN A 651 -34.82 -0.70 -2.09
N THR A 652 -35.74 -1.60 -1.69
CA THR A 652 -35.54 -2.58 -0.62
C THR A 652 -35.59 -4.01 -1.13
N THR A 653 -35.48 -4.22 -2.45
CA THR A 653 -35.49 -5.55 -3.05
C THR A 653 -34.09 -6.15 -2.90
N PRO A 654 -33.91 -7.20 -2.08
CA PRO A 654 -32.57 -7.71 -1.85
C PRO A 654 -32.00 -8.36 -3.12
N VAL A 655 -30.74 -8.07 -3.43
CA VAL A 655 -30.01 -8.70 -4.55
C VAL A 655 -28.84 -9.48 -3.98
N THR A 656 -28.83 -10.79 -4.20
CA THR A 656 -27.77 -11.68 -3.71
C THR A 656 -26.48 -11.47 -4.49
N ILE A 657 -25.40 -11.22 -3.77
CA ILE A 657 -24.02 -11.21 -4.25
C ILE A 657 -23.47 -12.62 -4.04
N SER A 658 -23.14 -13.30 -5.13
CA SER A 658 -22.72 -14.71 -5.11
C SER A 658 -21.40 -14.88 -4.35
N PRO A 659 -21.26 -15.84 -3.42
CA PRO A 659 -19.98 -16.12 -2.77
C PRO A 659 -18.97 -16.85 -3.68
N VAL A 660 -19.25 -16.89 -4.98
CA VAL A 660 -18.49 -17.62 -6.00
C VAL A 660 -18.38 -16.74 -7.23
N GLY A 661 -17.15 -16.62 -7.74
CA GLY A 661 -16.76 -15.73 -8.83
C GLY A 661 -16.43 -14.32 -8.35
N THR A 662 -16.39 -13.37 -9.27
CA THR A 662 -16.30 -11.93 -8.97
C THR A 662 -17.57 -11.27 -9.51
N PRO A 663 -18.73 -11.51 -8.87
CA PRO A 663 -20.02 -11.11 -9.41
C PRO A 663 -20.18 -9.59 -9.40
N THR A 664 -20.80 -9.05 -10.44
CA THR A 664 -21.38 -7.71 -10.41
C THR A 664 -22.90 -7.85 -10.42
N VAL A 665 -23.55 -7.36 -9.37
CA VAL A 665 -25.01 -7.33 -9.26
C VAL A 665 -25.53 -5.93 -9.54
N LEU A 666 -26.71 -5.85 -10.16
CA LEU A 666 -27.36 -4.59 -10.51
C LEU A 666 -28.67 -4.44 -9.75
N SER A 667 -28.92 -3.24 -9.24
CA SER A 667 -30.21 -2.82 -8.70
C SER A 667 -30.62 -1.50 -9.35
N THR A 668 -31.85 -1.41 -9.82
CA THR A 668 -32.36 -0.22 -10.51
C THR A 668 -33.43 0.49 -9.71
N THR A 669 -33.56 1.79 -9.90
CA THR A 669 -34.70 2.60 -9.42
C THR A 669 -35.02 3.68 -10.44
N ASP A 670 -36.29 4.03 -10.60
CA ASP A 670 -36.68 5.12 -11.48
C ASP A 670 -36.83 6.42 -10.67
N ILE A 671 -36.30 7.53 -11.20
CA ILE A 671 -36.48 8.86 -10.64
C ILE A 671 -37.40 9.65 -11.56
N SER A 672 -38.48 10.19 -11.00
CA SER A 672 -39.47 11.02 -11.70
C SER A 672 -39.22 12.53 -11.57
N ALA A 673 -38.19 12.95 -10.83
CA ALA A 673 -37.81 14.36 -10.75
C ALA A 673 -37.49 14.91 -12.14
N VAL A 674 -38.11 16.03 -12.49
CA VAL A 674 -37.87 16.78 -13.72
C VAL A 674 -36.91 17.93 -13.45
N GLY A 675 -36.08 18.25 -14.44
CA GLY A 675 -35.09 19.31 -14.33
C GLY A 675 -33.65 18.81 -14.21
N GLN A 676 -32.74 19.77 -14.10
CA GLN A 676 -31.31 19.49 -14.06
C GLN A 676 -30.86 19.12 -12.65
N ILE A 677 -30.09 18.04 -12.53
CA ILE A 677 -29.53 17.58 -11.25
C ILE A 677 -28.66 18.69 -10.66
N VAL A 678 -28.94 19.05 -9.40
CA VAL A 678 -28.17 19.99 -8.59
C VAL A 678 -27.50 19.34 -7.39
N ASP A 679 -28.07 18.26 -6.87
CA ASP A 679 -27.53 17.51 -5.74
C ASP A 679 -28.02 16.07 -5.81
N VAL A 680 -27.16 15.13 -5.41
CA VAL A 680 -27.47 13.70 -5.32
C VAL A 680 -26.96 13.20 -4.00
N ARG A 681 -27.77 12.40 -3.32
CA ARG A 681 -27.42 11.75 -2.07
C ARG A 681 -27.87 10.30 -2.09
N VAL A 682 -26.98 9.40 -1.67
CA VAL A 682 -27.32 8.00 -1.45
C VAL A 682 -27.43 7.79 0.05
N ASN A 683 -28.64 7.57 0.54
CA ASN A 683 -28.90 7.35 1.97
C ASN A 683 -29.12 5.88 2.28
N GLY A 684 -28.64 5.44 3.44
CA GLY A 684 -28.89 4.10 3.95
C GLY A 684 -28.46 3.00 2.96
N LEU A 685 -27.31 3.18 2.29
CA LEU A 685 -26.71 2.15 1.47
C LEU A 685 -26.33 0.98 2.38
N ASN A 686 -27.16 -0.06 2.36
CA ASN A 686 -27.09 -1.20 3.24
C ASN A 686 -26.68 -2.43 2.43
N ILE A 687 -25.40 -2.80 2.54
CA ILE A 687 -24.85 -3.99 1.92
C ILE A 687 -24.40 -4.90 3.05
N GLN A 688 -24.93 -6.12 3.07
CA GLN A 688 -24.36 -7.19 3.87
C GLN A 688 -23.28 -7.86 3.05
N HIS A 689 -22.05 -7.84 3.54
CA HIS A 689 -20.89 -8.50 2.93
C HIS A 689 -19.92 -8.86 4.05
N THR A 690 -19.27 -10.01 3.95
CA THR A 690 -18.38 -10.53 4.99
C THR A 690 -16.93 -10.06 4.85
N TRP A 691 -16.66 -9.27 3.80
CA TRP A 691 -15.40 -8.57 3.58
C TRP A 691 -15.70 -7.30 2.78
N VAL A 692 -15.60 -6.11 3.35
CA VAL A 692 -15.95 -4.90 2.57
C VAL A 692 -14.81 -4.43 1.65
N GLY A 693 -13.58 -4.89 1.89
CA GLY A 693 -12.36 -4.47 1.18
C GLY A 693 -12.22 -4.95 -0.27
N ASP A 694 -13.15 -5.75 -0.77
CA ASP A 694 -13.26 -6.15 -2.18
C ASP A 694 -14.56 -5.63 -2.84
N VAL A 695 -15.38 -4.88 -2.10
CA VAL A 695 -16.63 -4.33 -2.61
C VAL A 695 -16.38 -3.02 -3.35
N ILE A 696 -16.86 -2.96 -4.59
CA ILE A 696 -16.89 -1.75 -5.42
C ILE A 696 -18.35 -1.38 -5.66
N VAL A 697 -18.74 -0.16 -5.31
CA VAL A 697 -20.09 0.36 -5.53
C VAL A 697 -20.04 1.50 -6.53
N ARG A 698 -20.91 1.45 -7.55
CA ARG A 698 -21.04 2.54 -8.54
C ARG A 698 -22.50 2.89 -8.76
N LEU A 699 -22.76 4.16 -8.98
CA LEU A 699 -24.07 4.67 -9.39
C LEU A 699 -23.99 5.15 -10.85
N THR A 700 -24.97 4.76 -11.66
CA THR A 700 -25.07 5.15 -13.07
C THR A 700 -26.37 5.90 -13.33
N SER A 701 -26.25 7.10 -13.92
CA SER A 701 -27.38 7.95 -14.30
C SER A 701 -28.10 7.43 -15.55
N PRO A 702 -29.33 7.90 -15.85
CA PRO A 702 -30.11 7.46 -17.01
C PRO A 702 -29.41 7.67 -18.36
N ILE A 703 -28.50 8.64 -18.45
CA ILE A 703 -27.74 8.91 -19.68
C ILE A 703 -26.42 8.15 -19.76
N GLY A 704 -26.08 7.36 -18.73
CA GLY A 704 -24.93 6.46 -18.68
C GLY A 704 -23.70 7.01 -17.96
N THR A 705 -23.75 8.20 -17.37
CA THR A 705 -22.66 8.70 -16.51
C THR A 705 -22.52 7.79 -15.30
N GLN A 706 -21.29 7.39 -14.96
CA GLN A 706 -21.02 6.48 -13.84
C GLN A 706 -20.09 7.14 -12.83
N ILE A 707 -20.49 7.11 -11.57
CA ILE A 707 -19.72 7.63 -10.43
C ILE A 707 -19.42 6.49 -9.45
N THR A 708 -18.15 6.33 -9.10
CA THR A 708 -17.71 5.36 -8.09
C THR A 708 -17.99 5.91 -6.70
N LEU A 709 -18.70 5.13 -5.89
CA LEU A 709 -19.12 5.51 -4.55
C LEU A 709 -18.14 5.00 -3.49
N VAL A 710 -17.72 3.75 -3.65
CA VAL A 710 -16.85 2.96 -2.76
C VAL A 710 -15.94 2.13 -3.66
N ASP A 711 -14.64 2.07 -3.39
CA ASP A 711 -13.65 1.39 -4.23
C ASP A 711 -12.61 0.59 -3.43
N ARG A 712 -13.04 -0.57 -2.91
CA ARG A 712 -12.19 -1.46 -2.10
C ARG A 712 -11.62 -0.77 -0.85
N PRO A 713 -12.48 -0.39 0.11
CA PRO A 713 -12.08 0.22 1.38
C PRO A 713 -10.94 -0.53 2.05
N GLY A 714 -9.96 0.17 2.58
CA GLY A 714 -8.72 -0.35 3.14
C GLY A 714 -7.56 -0.40 2.15
N VAL A 715 -7.75 -0.18 0.84
CA VAL A 715 -6.68 -0.17 -0.17
C VAL A 715 -6.23 1.28 -0.46
N PRO A 716 -4.92 1.60 -0.53
CA PRO A 716 -3.75 0.73 -0.52
C PRO A 716 -3.15 0.46 0.87
N GLY A 717 -3.81 0.86 1.96
CA GLY A 717 -3.31 0.65 3.33
C GLY A 717 -3.10 -0.83 3.70
N ASP A 718 -3.93 -1.71 3.13
CA ASP A 718 -3.81 -3.16 3.09
C ASP A 718 -3.96 -3.62 1.62
N VAL A 719 -3.21 -4.65 1.23
CA VAL A 719 -3.32 -5.29 -0.09
C VAL A 719 -4.68 -6.00 -0.24
N PHE A 720 -5.29 -6.40 0.87
CA PHE A 720 -6.57 -7.13 0.94
C PHE A 720 -7.78 -6.23 1.23
N GLY A 721 -7.56 -4.95 1.55
CA GLY A 721 -8.62 -4.04 1.97
C GLY A 721 -9.15 -4.37 3.38
N CYS A 722 -10.26 -3.75 3.76
CA CYS A 722 -10.90 -3.87 5.06
C CYS A 722 -11.63 -5.20 5.21
N ASP A 723 -11.21 -5.99 6.19
CA ASP A 723 -11.76 -7.32 6.54
C ASP A 723 -13.06 -7.26 7.36
N GLY A 724 -13.58 -6.06 7.63
CA GLY A 724 -14.79 -5.87 8.41
C GLY A 724 -16.08 -6.20 7.65
N ASP A 725 -17.12 -6.60 8.38
CA ASP A 725 -18.43 -6.92 7.82
C ASP A 725 -19.34 -5.70 7.62
N ASN A 726 -20.04 -5.68 6.49
CA ASN A 726 -21.18 -4.84 6.14
C ASN A 726 -20.89 -3.34 5.93
N ILE A 727 -21.72 -2.74 5.09
CA ILE A 727 -21.71 -1.31 4.74
C ILE A 727 -23.06 -0.71 5.12
N LEU A 728 -23.06 0.40 5.85
CA LEU A 728 -24.23 1.24 6.14
C LEU A 728 -23.87 2.72 6.02
N LEU A 729 -23.88 3.23 4.80
CA LEU A 729 -23.37 4.58 4.49
C LEU A 729 -24.50 5.54 4.07
N ASN A 730 -24.30 6.81 4.41
CA ASN A 730 -24.88 7.94 3.69
C ASN A 730 -23.77 8.64 2.92
N LEU A 731 -23.97 8.87 1.63
CA LEU A 731 -22.99 9.46 0.73
C LEU A 731 -23.53 10.76 0.13
N TYR A 732 -22.76 11.83 0.26
CA TYR A 732 -23.03 13.15 -0.34
C TYR A 732 -21.75 14.01 -0.37
N ASP A 733 -21.64 14.91 -1.35
CA ASP A 733 -20.40 15.67 -1.63
C ASP A 733 -19.97 16.61 -0.48
N GLY A 734 -20.90 17.00 0.38
CA GLY A 734 -20.66 17.86 1.55
C GLY A 734 -20.48 17.11 2.86
N ALA A 735 -20.25 15.80 2.85
CA ALA A 735 -20.12 15.01 4.08
C ALA A 735 -18.85 15.38 4.88
N PRO A 736 -18.89 15.28 6.22
CA PRO A 736 -17.80 15.70 7.09
C PRO A 736 -16.55 14.81 6.97
N ASN A 737 -16.72 13.53 6.65
CA ASN A 737 -15.62 12.61 6.38
C ASN A 737 -15.34 12.58 4.87
N SER A 738 -14.07 12.68 4.50
CA SER A 738 -13.62 12.70 3.11
C SER A 738 -13.72 11.33 2.44
N SER A 739 -13.54 11.29 1.12
CA SER A 739 -13.44 10.02 0.39
C SER A 739 -12.17 9.23 0.74
N THR A 740 -11.10 9.90 1.17
CA THR A 740 -9.92 9.24 1.74
C THR A 740 -10.26 8.59 3.08
N ASP A 741 -11.00 9.28 3.95
CA ASP A 741 -11.45 8.68 5.22
C ASP A 741 -12.39 7.48 5.00
N LEU A 742 -13.18 7.48 3.92
CA LEU A 742 -14.03 6.35 3.52
C LEU A 742 -13.18 5.14 3.10
N GLU A 743 -12.18 5.37 2.25
CA GLU A 743 -11.30 4.32 1.73
C GLU A 743 -10.22 3.89 2.75
N GLU A 744 -10.02 4.62 3.85
CA GLU A 744 -9.15 4.23 4.97
C GLU A 744 -9.94 3.68 6.17
N ALA A 745 -11.27 3.83 6.18
CA ALA A 745 -12.10 3.36 7.28
C ALA A 745 -12.11 1.84 7.36
N CYS A 746 -11.72 1.32 8.53
CA CYS A 746 -11.91 -0.08 8.87
C CYS A 746 -12.04 -0.24 10.38
N SER A 747 -13.25 -0.02 10.91
CA SER A 747 -13.66 -0.36 12.29
C SER A 747 -15.07 0.16 12.57
N ASN A 748 -15.78 -0.57 13.46
CA ASN A 748 -17.22 -0.53 13.79
C ASN A 748 -18.01 -1.64 13.08
N LEU A 749 -19.17 -2.02 13.63
CA LEU A 749 -20.11 -2.94 12.99
C LEU A 749 -21.39 -2.14 12.74
N PRO A 750 -21.78 -1.86 11.48
CA PRO A 750 -21.12 -2.19 10.21
C PRO A 750 -19.70 -1.60 10.07
N ALA A 751 -18.82 -2.31 9.36
CA ALA A 751 -17.41 -1.97 9.11
C ALA A 751 -17.24 -0.56 8.55
N LEU A 752 -18.18 -0.18 7.69
CA LEU A 752 -18.32 1.17 7.17
C LEU A 752 -19.68 1.70 7.60
N SER A 753 -19.67 2.74 8.42
CA SER A 753 -20.91 3.41 8.80
C SER A 753 -20.74 4.90 9.04
N GLY A 754 -21.76 5.66 8.65
CA GLY A 754 -21.79 7.12 8.83
C GLY A 754 -21.90 7.89 7.51
N ASP A 755 -21.53 9.16 7.59
CA ASP A 755 -21.65 10.12 6.48
C ASP A 755 -20.26 10.34 5.85
N TYR A 756 -20.13 10.05 4.56
CA TYR A 756 -18.87 10.16 3.81
C TYR A 756 -19.06 10.80 2.44
N GLN A 757 -17.99 11.40 1.91
CA GLN A 757 -17.93 11.81 0.51
C GLN A 757 -17.68 10.57 -0.36
N PRO A 758 -18.34 10.44 -1.53
CA PRO A 758 -18.09 9.32 -2.44
C PRO A 758 -16.68 9.38 -3.04
N VAL A 759 -16.12 8.24 -3.45
CA VAL A 759 -14.80 8.15 -4.11
C VAL A 759 -14.66 9.13 -5.27
N ASN A 760 -15.71 9.27 -6.10
CA ASN A 760 -15.83 10.34 -7.07
C ASN A 760 -17.05 11.22 -6.72
N PRO A 761 -16.93 12.56 -6.70
CA PRO A 761 -18.03 13.46 -6.35
C PRO A 761 -19.27 13.31 -7.24
N PHE A 762 -20.45 13.39 -6.65
CA PHE A 762 -21.74 13.43 -7.33
C PHE A 762 -21.94 14.68 -8.20
N ALA A 763 -21.15 15.73 -8.00
CA ALA A 763 -21.05 16.86 -8.92
C ALA A 763 -20.78 16.44 -10.37
N GLY A 764 -20.27 15.23 -10.61
CA GLY A 764 -20.18 14.66 -11.96
C GLY A 764 -21.53 14.45 -12.67
N PHE A 765 -22.64 14.37 -11.94
CA PHE A 765 -24.00 14.32 -12.48
C PHE A 765 -24.62 15.71 -12.72
N ALA A 766 -23.96 16.79 -12.30
CA ALA A 766 -24.53 18.12 -12.34
C ALA A 766 -24.94 18.53 -13.77
N ASN A 767 -26.12 19.14 -13.90
CA ASN A 767 -26.74 19.56 -15.17
C ASN A 767 -27.29 18.44 -16.07
N GLU A 768 -27.18 17.17 -15.68
CA GLU A 768 -27.89 16.08 -16.35
C GLU A 768 -29.38 16.13 -16.04
N GLN A 769 -30.22 15.51 -16.88
CA GLN A 769 -31.64 15.32 -16.55
C GLN A 769 -31.77 14.18 -15.54
N ALA A 770 -32.47 14.42 -14.44
CA ALA A 770 -32.64 13.40 -13.40
C ALA A 770 -33.57 12.25 -13.81
N THR A 771 -34.49 12.51 -14.73
CA THR A 771 -35.58 11.60 -15.08
C THR A 771 -35.08 10.34 -15.77
N GLY A 772 -35.49 9.17 -15.26
CA GLY A 772 -35.23 7.87 -15.87
C GLY A 772 -34.67 6.84 -14.90
N THR A 773 -34.18 5.73 -15.45
CA THR A 773 -33.67 4.60 -14.66
C THR A 773 -32.25 4.83 -14.20
N TRP A 774 -32.06 4.88 -12.89
CA TRP A 774 -30.77 4.87 -12.21
C TRP A 774 -30.37 3.45 -11.86
N THR A 775 -29.10 3.12 -12.04
CA THR A 775 -28.56 1.78 -11.76
C THR A 775 -27.46 1.85 -10.71
N LEU A 776 -27.64 1.17 -9.59
CA LEU A 776 -26.59 0.87 -8.63
C LEU A 776 -25.95 -0.47 -8.99
N SER A 777 -24.64 -0.50 -9.23
CA SER A 777 -23.87 -1.72 -9.40
C SER A 777 -23.01 -1.98 -8.17
N VAL A 778 -23.09 -3.19 -7.63
CA VAL A 778 -22.20 -3.68 -6.57
C VAL A 778 -21.39 -4.82 -7.16
N SER A 779 -20.06 -4.67 -7.16
CA SER A 779 -19.13 -5.70 -7.59
C SER A 779 -18.36 -6.21 -6.40
N ASP A 780 -18.26 -7.53 -6.31
CA ASP A 780 -17.28 -8.21 -5.47
C ASP A 780 -16.07 -8.55 -6.35
N ALA A 781 -14.91 -8.01 -5.98
CA ALA A 781 -13.68 -8.11 -6.74
C ALA A 781 -12.87 -9.39 -6.44
N VAL A 782 -13.22 -10.18 -5.41
CA VAL A 782 -12.44 -11.33 -4.95
C VAL A 782 -13.34 -12.55 -4.70
N ASN A 783 -13.03 -13.65 -5.39
CA ASN A 783 -13.78 -14.90 -5.28
C ASN A 783 -13.50 -15.63 -3.94
N SER A 784 -14.18 -15.26 -2.85
CA SER A 784 -14.05 -15.96 -1.56
C SER A 784 -15.25 -15.80 -0.63
N ASP A 785 -16.00 -14.71 -0.74
CA ASP A 785 -17.12 -14.43 0.13
C ASP A 785 -18.21 -13.72 -0.66
N GLY A 786 -19.32 -13.39 -0.01
CA GLY A 786 -20.47 -12.84 -0.71
C GLY A 786 -21.45 -12.21 0.25
N GLY A 787 -22.66 -11.95 -0.24
CA GLY A 787 -23.59 -11.21 0.58
C GLY A 787 -24.85 -10.80 -0.14
N SER A 788 -25.36 -9.62 0.20
CA SER A 788 -26.51 -9.05 -0.48
C SER A 788 -26.57 -7.54 -0.33
N LEU A 789 -26.95 -6.88 -1.43
CA LEU A 789 -27.47 -5.52 -1.37
C LEU A 789 -28.87 -5.62 -0.76
N ILE A 790 -29.08 -5.08 0.43
CA ILE A 790 -30.35 -5.15 1.17
C ILE A 790 -31.26 -3.99 0.80
N SER A 791 -30.72 -2.77 0.85
CA SER A 791 -31.46 -1.57 0.52
C SER A 791 -30.54 -0.41 0.17
N TRP A 792 -31.06 0.54 -0.59
CA TRP A 792 -30.46 1.85 -0.78
C TRP A 792 -31.56 2.85 -1.11
N GLN A 793 -31.37 4.10 -0.69
CA GLN A 793 -32.23 5.20 -1.07
C GLN A 793 -31.44 6.19 -1.91
N LEU A 794 -32.02 6.58 -3.05
CA LEU A 794 -31.50 7.64 -3.89
C LEU A 794 -32.35 8.88 -3.69
N GLU A 795 -31.72 9.98 -3.28
CA GLU A 795 -32.26 11.32 -3.34
C GLU A 795 -31.60 12.06 -4.51
N VAL A 796 -32.43 12.58 -5.42
CA VAL A 796 -31.98 13.46 -6.49
C VAL A 796 -32.74 14.77 -6.40
N CYS A 797 -32.00 15.86 -6.20
CA CYS A 797 -32.53 17.21 -6.20
C CYS A 797 -32.29 17.85 -7.56
N THR A 798 -33.32 18.46 -8.13
CA THR A 798 -33.27 19.16 -9.41
C THR A 798 -33.66 20.61 -9.27
N THR A 799 -33.15 21.45 -10.17
CA THR A 799 -33.73 22.77 -10.37
C THR A 799 -35.17 22.62 -10.89
N LEU A 800 -36.11 23.32 -10.25
CA LEU A 800 -37.42 23.54 -10.84
C LEU A 800 -37.25 24.29 -12.16
N PRO A 801 -37.92 23.89 -13.25
CA PRO A 801 -37.92 24.64 -14.49
C PRO A 801 -38.37 26.09 -14.24
N SER A 802 -37.51 27.06 -14.62
CA SER A 802 -37.76 28.49 -14.43
C SER A 802 -38.64 29.10 -15.52
N ASP A 803 -39.06 28.28 -16.49
CA ASP A 803 -39.99 28.64 -17.55
C ASP A 803 -41.46 28.38 -17.15
N ILE A 804 -42.38 28.99 -17.90
CA ILE A 804 -43.82 28.71 -17.77
C ILE A 804 -44.07 27.33 -18.37
N SER A 805 -43.98 26.28 -17.56
CA SER A 805 -44.11 24.89 -17.99
C SER A 805 -45.03 24.07 -17.07
N LEU A 806 -45.65 23.03 -17.65
CA LEU A 806 -46.40 22.01 -16.93
C LEU A 806 -45.79 20.67 -17.30
N ASN A 807 -45.24 19.97 -16.33
CA ASN A 807 -44.46 18.76 -16.54
C ASN A 807 -45.18 17.56 -15.94
N VAL A 808 -45.14 16.42 -16.64
CA VAL A 808 -45.64 15.14 -16.12
C VAL A 808 -44.53 14.52 -15.28
N LEU A 809 -44.78 14.32 -13.97
CA LEU A 809 -43.86 13.64 -13.06
C LEU A 809 -43.97 12.13 -13.22
N GLU A 810 -45.19 11.60 -13.13
CA GLU A 810 -45.48 10.20 -13.40
C GLU A 810 -46.59 10.08 -14.44
N PRO A 811 -46.37 9.37 -15.57
CA PRO A 811 -47.42 9.14 -16.54
C PRO A 811 -48.47 8.17 -15.96
N ALA A 812 -49.73 8.34 -16.36
CA ALA A 812 -50.78 7.41 -15.97
C ALA A 812 -50.48 6.00 -16.50
N PRO A 813 -50.53 4.94 -15.67
CA PRO A 813 -50.41 3.58 -16.15
C PRO A 813 -51.56 3.22 -17.10
N ALA A 814 -51.27 2.32 -18.04
CA ALA A 814 -52.29 1.75 -18.92
C ALA A 814 -53.32 0.96 -18.12
N ILE A 815 -54.60 1.14 -18.45
CA ILE A 815 -55.73 0.56 -17.69
C ILE A 815 -56.63 -0.30 -18.56
N CYS A 816 -57.39 -1.19 -17.92
CA CYS A 816 -58.44 -1.94 -18.62
C CYS A 816 -59.73 -1.12 -18.72
N PRO A 817 -60.62 -1.43 -19.68
CA PRO A 817 -61.92 -0.78 -19.78
C PRO A 817 -62.70 -0.82 -18.46
N GLY A 818 -63.03 0.35 -17.91
CA GLY A 818 -63.78 0.53 -16.67
C GLY A 818 -62.95 0.89 -15.44
N ASP A 819 -61.62 0.80 -15.51
CA ASP A 819 -60.74 1.14 -14.39
C ASP A 819 -60.48 2.66 -14.29
N SER A 820 -59.87 3.07 -13.18
CA SER A 820 -59.35 4.42 -12.96
C SER A 820 -57.83 4.41 -12.90
N THR A 821 -57.21 5.50 -13.34
CA THR A 821 -55.76 5.70 -13.28
C THR A 821 -55.46 7.09 -12.73
N SER A 822 -54.26 7.29 -12.20
CA SER A 822 -53.80 8.59 -11.71
C SER A 822 -52.42 8.88 -12.26
N MET A 823 -52.14 10.16 -12.49
CA MET A 823 -50.84 10.67 -12.91
C MET A 823 -50.49 11.88 -12.05
N GLU A 824 -49.22 12.22 -11.96
CA GLU A 824 -48.76 13.36 -11.17
C GLU A 824 -48.15 14.44 -12.08
N LEU A 825 -48.47 15.71 -11.82
CA LEU A 825 -47.97 16.87 -12.57
C LEU A 825 -47.19 17.81 -11.66
N LEU A 826 -46.30 18.61 -12.26
CA LEU A 826 -45.58 19.69 -11.62
C LEU A 826 -45.61 20.95 -12.50
N ALA A 827 -46.10 22.06 -11.95
CA ALA A 827 -46.00 23.36 -12.60
C ALA A 827 -44.64 24.01 -12.30
N GLY A 828 -43.93 24.46 -13.34
CA GLY A 828 -42.67 25.19 -13.23
C GLY A 828 -42.83 26.54 -12.50
N ASN A 829 -41.73 27.13 -12.07
CA ASN A 829 -41.76 28.35 -11.25
C ASN A 829 -41.84 29.66 -12.08
N GLY A 830 -42.03 29.54 -13.41
CA GLY A 830 -42.12 30.69 -14.31
C GLY A 830 -43.48 31.40 -14.34
N PHE A 831 -44.51 30.88 -13.66
CA PHE A 831 -45.81 31.54 -13.53
C PHE A 831 -45.70 32.80 -12.65
N THR A 832 -46.36 33.89 -13.04
CA THR A 832 -46.31 35.16 -12.33
C THR A 832 -46.98 35.11 -10.94
N ASN A 833 -48.01 34.28 -10.75
CA ASN A 833 -48.65 34.03 -9.44
C ASN A 833 -48.47 32.57 -9.00
N ASP A 834 -48.22 32.38 -7.70
CA ASP A 834 -48.02 31.06 -7.10
C ASP A 834 -49.27 30.17 -7.10
N THR A 835 -50.48 30.68 -7.39
CA THR A 835 -51.73 29.91 -7.38
C THR A 835 -52.14 29.51 -8.79
N ILE A 836 -52.17 28.21 -9.06
CA ILE A 836 -52.39 27.63 -10.40
C ILE A 836 -53.66 26.80 -10.43
N SER A 837 -54.50 27.04 -11.43
CA SER A 837 -55.67 26.20 -11.75
C SER A 837 -55.34 25.22 -12.88
N ILE A 838 -55.74 23.96 -12.72
CA ILE A 838 -55.55 22.90 -13.72
C ILE A 838 -56.88 22.56 -14.38
N PHE A 839 -56.86 22.36 -15.70
CA PHE A 839 -58.01 21.84 -16.43
C PHE A 839 -57.58 20.96 -17.61
N ALA A 840 -58.47 20.08 -18.07
CA ALA A 840 -58.20 19.16 -19.18
C ALA A 840 -59.06 19.50 -20.41
N ASN A 841 -58.45 19.40 -21.59
CA ASN A 841 -59.11 19.40 -22.88
C ASN A 841 -58.95 18.02 -23.55
N GLY A 842 -59.98 17.56 -24.26
CA GLY A 842 -59.90 16.30 -25.02
C GLY A 842 -60.38 15.04 -24.29
N LEU A 843 -61.06 15.16 -23.14
CA LEU A 843 -61.65 14.01 -22.46
C LEU A 843 -62.76 13.35 -23.33
N PRO A 844 -62.72 12.01 -23.51
CA PRO A 844 -63.76 11.29 -24.22
C PRO A 844 -65.09 11.29 -23.45
N GLY A 845 -66.21 11.14 -24.16
CA GLY A 845 -67.54 11.16 -23.54
C GLY A 845 -67.71 10.00 -22.55
N GLY A 846 -67.96 10.32 -21.27
CA GLY A 846 -68.11 9.34 -20.19
C GLY A 846 -66.93 9.28 -19.21
N ALA A 847 -65.76 9.82 -19.61
CA ALA A 847 -64.62 9.94 -18.72
C ALA A 847 -64.73 11.16 -17.80
N SER A 848 -64.22 11.04 -16.58
CA SER A 848 -64.11 12.11 -15.59
C SER A 848 -62.67 12.27 -15.13
N ILE A 849 -62.34 13.50 -14.71
CA ILE A 849 -61.03 13.87 -14.17
C ILE A 849 -61.21 14.61 -12.84
N SER A 850 -60.28 14.42 -11.91
CA SER A 850 -60.21 15.17 -10.66
C SER A 850 -58.76 15.51 -10.32
N TYR A 851 -58.56 16.65 -9.67
CA TYR A 851 -57.24 17.20 -9.33
C TYR A 851 -57.11 17.32 -7.81
N SER A 852 -55.92 17.07 -7.27
CA SER A 852 -55.61 17.26 -5.86
C SER A 852 -54.13 17.61 -5.68
N PRO A 853 -53.78 18.79 -5.15
CA PRO A 853 -54.65 19.91 -4.74
C PRO A 853 -55.24 20.71 -5.92
N ASP A 854 -56.33 21.44 -5.68
CA ASP A 854 -56.96 22.37 -6.65
C ASP A 854 -57.62 23.56 -5.91
N PRO A 855 -57.11 24.80 -6.05
CA PRO A 855 -55.94 25.20 -6.85
C PRO A 855 -54.63 24.69 -6.23
N ALA A 856 -53.61 24.49 -7.08
CA ALA A 856 -52.27 24.06 -6.71
C ALA A 856 -51.30 25.23 -6.57
N THR A 857 -50.16 25.02 -5.92
CA THR A 857 -49.05 25.99 -5.91
C THR A 857 -47.93 25.66 -6.91
N THR A 858 -47.20 26.66 -7.40
CA THR A 858 -45.98 26.43 -8.20
C THR A 858 -45.01 25.53 -7.44
N GLY A 859 -44.44 24.53 -8.11
CA GLY A 859 -43.54 23.56 -7.47
C GLY A 859 -44.22 22.51 -6.56
N GLU A 860 -45.54 22.55 -6.36
CA GLU A 860 -46.30 21.50 -5.66
C GLU A 860 -46.74 20.41 -6.63
N ALA A 861 -46.66 19.15 -6.19
CA ALA A 861 -47.09 18.01 -6.99
C ALA A 861 -48.62 17.92 -7.03
N ILE A 862 -49.17 17.73 -8.24
CA ILE A 862 -50.61 17.73 -8.51
C ILE A 862 -51.02 16.34 -8.97
N ASN A 863 -51.78 15.64 -8.15
CA ASN A 863 -52.33 14.34 -8.52
C ASN A 863 -53.58 14.52 -9.39
N VAL A 864 -53.57 13.93 -10.57
CA VAL A 864 -54.64 13.99 -11.57
C VAL A 864 -55.19 12.59 -11.78
N THR A 865 -56.41 12.35 -11.28
CA THR A 865 -57.09 11.06 -11.39
C THR A 865 -58.08 11.06 -12.54
N PHE A 866 -57.96 10.07 -13.42
CA PHE A 866 -58.79 9.79 -14.57
C PHE A 866 -59.66 8.55 -14.32
N SER A 867 -60.93 8.60 -14.69
CA SER A 867 -61.85 7.46 -14.56
C SER A 867 -62.91 7.46 -15.66
N GLY A 868 -63.61 6.33 -15.84
CA GLY A 868 -64.77 6.25 -16.75
C GLY A 868 -64.42 5.97 -18.22
N PHE A 869 -63.25 5.40 -18.50
CA PHE A 869 -62.87 5.00 -19.85
C PHE A 869 -63.37 3.58 -20.17
N THR A 870 -64.24 3.43 -21.17
CA THR A 870 -64.94 2.15 -21.43
C THR A 870 -64.53 1.45 -22.73
N ASP A 871 -63.84 2.12 -23.63
CA ASP A 871 -63.39 1.56 -24.91
C ASP A 871 -61.87 1.49 -24.96
N ALA A 872 -61.31 0.41 -25.51
CA ALA A 872 -59.86 0.30 -25.71
C ALA A 872 -59.38 1.31 -26.77
N GLY A 873 -58.26 1.98 -26.50
CA GLY A 873 -57.67 3.00 -27.34
C GLY A 873 -56.72 3.92 -26.57
N SER A 874 -55.98 4.73 -27.33
CA SER A 874 -55.17 5.82 -26.78
C SER A 874 -55.97 7.11 -26.81
N TYR A 875 -56.10 7.74 -25.65
CA TYR A 875 -56.84 8.99 -25.47
C TYR A 875 -55.84 10.12 -25.20
N PRO A 876 -55.45 10.89 -26.22
CA PRO A 876 -54.63 12.08 -26.00
C PRO A 876 -55.48 13.14 -25.29
N ILE A 877 -55.02 13.57 -24.13
CA ILE A 877 -55.65 14.56 -23.27
C ILE A 877 -54.65 15.67 -23.05
N GLN A 878 -55.05 16.90 -23.30
CA GLN A 878 -54.21 18.06 -23.07
C GLN A 878 -54.53 18.66 -21.70
N LEU A 879 -53.57 18.65 -20.80
CA LEU A 879 -53.67 19.21 -19.46
C LEU A 879 -53.10 20.63 -19.50
N TRP A 880 -53.87 21.60 -19.00
CA TRP A 880 -53.52 23.01 -18.98
C TRP A 880 -53.35 23.50 -17.55
N ALA A 881 -52.39 24.38 -17.35
CA ALA A 881 -52.16 25.13 -16.13
C ALA A 881 -52.26 26.63 -16.41
N THR A 882 -52.92 27.39 -15.52
CA THR A 882 -52.97 28.86 -15.60
C THR A 882 -53.00 29.51 -14.23
N ASP A 883 -52.30 30.63 -14.10
CA ASP A 883 -52.31 31.51 -12.92
C ASP A 883 -53.18 32.78 -13.14
N GLY A 884 -53.89 32.84 -14.27
CA GLY A 884 -54.68 33.99 -14.72
C GLY A 884 -53.96 34.99 -15.63
N ILE A 885 -52.63 34.90 -15.77
CA ILE A 885 -51.80 35.73 -16.66
C ILE A 885 -51.07 34.84 -17.67
N ASP A 886 -50.38 33.83 -17.16
CA ASP A 886 -49.56 32.87 -17.87
C ASP A 886 -50.29 31.53 -18.01
N THR A 887 -49.96 30.80 -19.08
CA THR A 887 -50.53 29.49 -19.38
C THR A 887 -49.48 28.53 -19.92
N ALA A 888 -49.45 27.30 -19.41
CA ALA A 888 -48.73 26.18 -20.00
C ALA A 888 -49.66 25.00 -20.23
N TYR A 889 -49.25 24.07 -21.09
CA TYR A 889 -49.94 22.81 -21.27
C TYR A 889 -48.94 21.66 -21.42
N THR A 890 -49.42 20.46 -21.14
CA THR A 890 -48.73 19.21 -21.45
C THR A 890 -49.71 18.22 -22.05
N ASP A 891 -49.21 17.38 -22.94
CA ASP A 891 -50.01 16.31 -23.53
C ASP A 891 -49.81 15.05 -22.68
N ALA A 892 -50.92 14.48 -22.22
CA ALA A 892 -50.98 13.20 -21.54
C ALA A 892 -51.70 12.20 -22.45
N GLU A 893 -51.27 10.94 -22.44
CA GLU A 893 -51.98 9.87 -23.14
C GLU A 893 -52.52 8.88 -22.11
N ILE A 894 -53.84 8.73 -22.05
CA ILE A 894 -54.45 7.65 -21.28
C ILE A 894 -54.65 6.48 -22.22
N THR A 895 -53.87 5.42 -22.01
CA THR A 895 -54.00 4.19 -22.80
C THR A 895 -54.95 3.23 -22.09
N VAL A 896 -56.05 2.90 -22.76
CA VAL A 896 -56.96 1.85 -22.32
C VAL A 896 -56.70 0.64 -23.19
N THR A 897 -56.16 -0.43 -22.62
CA THR A 897 -55.75 -1.60 -23.40
C THR A 897 -56.84 -2.68 -23.41
N GLY A 898 -57.05 -3.30 -24.57
CA GLY A 898 -57.82 -4.53 -24.68
C GLY A 898 -56.93 -5.76 -24.46
N ALA A 899 -57.51 -6.96 -24.51
CA ALA A 899 -56.72 -8.20 -24.59
C ALA A 899 -55.77 -8.16 -25.82
N PRO A 900 -54.56 -8.74 -25.75
CA PRO A 900 -53.53 -8.56 -26.76
C PRO A 900 -53.87 -9.30 -28.06
N GLY A 901 -53.20 -8.97 -29.17
CA GLY A 901 -53.35 -9.69 -30.44
C GLY A 901 -52.73 -11.10 -30.44
N GLN A 902 -52.76 -11.79 -31.58
CA GLN A 902 -52.09 -13.08 -31.76
C GLN A 902 -50.64 -12.89 -32.26
N ALA A 903 -49.69 -13.68 -31.75
CA ALA A 903 -48.29 -13.68 -32.20
C ALA A 903 -48.10 -14.37 -33.57
N ALA A 904 -47.21 -13.81 -34.40
CA ALA A 904 -46.80 -14.39 -35.68
C ALA A 904 -45.44 -15.11 -35.54
N LEU A 905 -45.36 -16.38 -35.95
CA LEU A 905 -44.14 -17.20 -35.78
C LEU A 905 -43.13 -16.96 -36.92
N LEU A 906 -41.84 -16.88 -36.60
CA LEU A 906 -40.76 -16.54 -37.54
C LEU A 906 -39.80 -17.70 -37.80
N SER A 907 -39.15 -18.19 -36.76
CA SER A 907 -38.06 -19.18 -36.85
C SER A 907 -38.21 -20.26 -35.78
N PRO A 908 -37.90 -21.54 -36.06
CA PRO A 908 -37.54 -22.08 -37.37
C PRO A 908 -38.71 -22.01 -38.36
N ALA A 909 -38.39 -21.93 -39.66
CA ALA A 909 -39.41 -21.90 -40.70
C ALA A 909 -40.31 -23.15 -40.64
N ASN A 910 -41.60 -22.97 -40.92
CA ASN A 910 -42.56 -24.07 -40.86
C ASN A 910 -42.15 -25.24 -41.78
N GLY A 911 -41.89 -26.41 -41.20
CA GLY A 911 -41.46 -27.63 -41.88
C GLY A 911 -39.95 -27.78 -42.07
N ALA A 912 -39.11 -26.98 -41.40
CA ALA A 912 -37.65 -27.08 -41.51
C ALA A 912 -37.13 -28.47 -41.10
N ALA A 913 -36.17 -29.02 -41.86
CA ALA A 913 -35.48 -30.28 -41.59
C ALA A 913 -34.01 -30.02 -41.26
N ASP A 914 -33.34 -31.00 -40.64
CA ASP A 914 -31.93 -30.94 -40.23
C ASP A 914 -31.60 -29.71 -39.36
N VAL A 915 -32.51 -29.36 -38.45
CA VAL A 915 -32.32 -28.21 -37.55
C VAL A 915 -31.38 -28.62 -36.40
N PRO A 916 -30.33 -27.84 -36.09
CA PRO A 916 -29.43 -28.14 -34.97
C PRO A 916 -30.15 -28.17 -33.62
N SER A 917 -29.64 -28.96 -32.68
CA SER A 917 -30.22 -29.13 -31.34
C SER A 917 -30.16 -27.87 -30.45
N GLY A 918 -29.37 -26.86 -30.83
CA GLY A 918 -29.28 -25.55 -30.20
C GLY A 918 -29.95 -24.44 -31.02
N LEU A 919 -31.27 -24.55 -31.21
CA LEU A 919 -32.05 -23.58 -31.99
C LEU A 919 -32.75 -22.54 -31.12
N VAL A 920 -33.15 -21.42 -31.73
CA VAL A 920 -33.92 -20.36 -31.06
C VAL A 920 -35.27 -20.23 -31.74
N LEU A 921 -36.35 -20.42 -30.98
CA LEU A 921 -37.71 -20.09 -31.43
C LEU A 921 -37.88 -18.58 -31.42
N GLN A 922 -38.42 -18.01 -32.50
CA GLN A 922 -38.63 -16.57 -32.64
C GLN A 922 -40.02 -16.27 -33.20
N TRP A 923 -40.69 -15.26 -32.64
CA TRP A 923 -41.97 -14.74 -33.11
C TRP A 923 -41.95 -13.20 -33.15
N GLU A 924 -42.87 -12.59 -33.88
CA GLU A 924 -43.03 -11.14 -33.89
C GLU A 924 -43.60 -10.64 -32.55
N PRO A 925 -43.12 -9.51 -32.01
CA PRO A 925 -43.72 -8.88 -30.83
C PRO A 925 -45.18 -8.53 -31.09
N VAL A 926 -46.02 -8.76 -30.09
CA VAL A 926 -47.43 -8.36 -30.10
C VAL A 926 -47.60 -7.10 -29.27
N ASP A 927 -48.18 -6.10 -29.91
CA ASP A 927 -48.46 -4.81 -29.28
C ASP A 927 -49.39 -4.98 -28.06
N GLY A 928 -48.99 -4.41 -26.92
CA GLY A 928 -49.73 -4.53 -25.65
C GLY A 928 -49.61 -5.86 -24.91
N ALA A 929 -48.69 -6.76 -25.29
CA ALA A 929 -48.41 -8.01 -24.56
C ALA A 929 -47.45 -7.79 -23.37
N LEU A 930 -47.80 -8.29 -22.18
CA LEU A 930 -46.90 -8.33 -21.02
C LEU A 930 -45.98 -9.55 -21.05
N TYR A 931 -46.54 -10.70 -21.45
CA TYR A 931 -45.77 -11.93 -21.60
C TYR A 931 -46.45 -12.89 -22.59
N TYR A 932 -45.68 -13.88 -23.01
CA TYR A 932 -46.02 -14.92 -23.95
C TYR A 932 -45.92 -16.28 -23.27
N GLN A 933 -46.84 -17.18 -23.60
CA GLN A 933 -46.71 -18.60 -23.30
C GLN A 933 -46.41 -19.39 -24.57
N ILE A 934 -45.26 -20.05 -24.62
CA ILE A 934 -44.81 -20.84 -25.76
C ILE A 934 -45.09 -22.30 -25.46
N ILE A 935 -45.84 -22.95 -26.34
CA ILE A 935 -46.26 -24.33 -26.20
C ILE A 935 -45.58 -25.16 -27.27
N LEU A 936 -44.89 -26.23 -26.87
CA LEU A 936 -44.26 -27.23 -27.73
C LEU A 936 -45.02 -28.56 -27.60
N SER A 937 -45.13 -29.31 -28.69
CA SER A 937 -45.86 -30.59 -28.75
C SER A 937 -45.24 -31.51 -29.80
N LEU A 938 -45.33 -32.83 -29.58
CA LEU A 938 -45.04 -33.85 -30.61
C LEU A 938 -46.27 -34.18 -31.46
N SER A 939 -47.45 -33.76 -31.02
CA SER A 939 -48.72 -33.92 -31.73
C SER A 939 -49.13 -32.59 -32.39
N PRO A 940 -49.54 -32.58 -33.68
CA PRO A 940 -50.00 -31.37 -34.37
C PRO A 940 -51.26 -30.75 -33.74
N ASN A 941 -52.03 -31.52 -32.98
CA ASN A 941 -53.24 -31.06 -32.30
C ASN A 941 -53.00 -30.65 -30.84
N PHE A 942 -51.75 -30.67 -30.37
CA PHE A 942 -51.38 -30.36 -28.98
C PHE A 942 -52.09 -31.24 -27.93
N GLU A 943 -52.46 -32.47 -28.31
CA GLU A 943 -53.03 -33.48 -27.39
C GLU A 943 -52.01 -33.90 -26.31
N ASP A 944 -50.71 -33.84 -26.66
CA ASP A 944 -49.57 -34.08 -25.76
C ASP A 944 -48.70 -32.82 -25.68
N THR A 945 -49.05 -31.90 -24.79
CA THR A 945 -48.20 -30.72 -24.54
C THR A 945 -46.87 -31.19 -23.95
N SER A 946 -45.79 -31.11 -24.73
CA SER A 946 -44.47 -31.59 -24.33
C SER A 946 -43.70 -30.57 -23.50
N ALA A 947 -43.93 -29.26 -23.72
CA ALA A 947 -43.39 -28.20 -22.87
C ALA A 947 -44.21 -26.90 -22.96
N LEU A 948 -44.21 -26.13 -21.86
CA LEU A 948 -44.83 -24.81 -21.74
C LEU A 948 -43.81 -23.84 -21.14
N TYR A 949 -43.56 -22.71 -21.79
CA TYR A 949 -42.60 -21.69 -21.33
C TYR A 949 -43.27 -20.32 -21.22
N THR A 950 -42.92 -19.52 -20.22
CA THR A 950 -43.40 -18.13 -20.07
C THR A 950 -42.24 -17.16 -20.31
N ARG A 951 -42.43 -16.17 -21.18
CA ARG A 951 -41.39 -15.18 -21.54
C ARG A 951 -41.97 -13.78 -21.72
N ALA A 952 -41.24 -12.76 -21.28
CA ALA A 952 -41.54 -11.35 -21.62
C ALA A 952 -40.90 -10.90 -22.95
N VAL A 953 -40.00 -11.71 -23.50
CA VAL A 953 -39.25 -11.43 -24.75
C VAL A 953 -39.70 -12.36 -25.88
N THR A 954 -39.43 -11.98 -27.14
CA THR A 954 -39.94 -12.64 -28.36
C THR A 954 -39.06 -13.75 -28.93
N ASN A 955 -38.13 -14.25 -28.12
CA ASN A 955 -37.26 -15.36 -28.49
C ASN A 955 -37.14 -16.35 -27.33
N LEU A 956 -36.87 -17.61 -27.68
CA LEU A 956 -36.66 -18.68 -26.72
C LEU A 956 -35.57 -19.63 -27.24
N PRO A 957 -34.36 -19.62 -26.67
CA PRO A 957 -33.39 -20.68 -26.91
C PRO A 957 -33.92 -21.99 -26.33
N ILE A 958 -33.94 -23.05 -27.16
CA ILE A 958 -34.35 -24.39 -26.74
C ILE A 958 -33.19 -25.35 -26.93
N THR A 959 -32.94 -26.14 -25.90
CA THR A 959 -31.98 -27.25 -25.90
C THR A 959 -32.70 -28.54 -25.47
N GLY A 960 -32.06 -29.70 -25.68
CA GLY A 960 -32.59 -30.98 -25.21
C GLY A 960 -33.71 -31.60 -26.08
N LEU A 961 -33.87 -31.13 -27.32
CA LEU A 961 -34.80 -31.75 -28.28
C LEU A 961 -34.22 -33.05 -28.83
N LEU A 962 -35.04 -34.10 -28.84
CA LEU A 962 -34.63 -35.41 -29.34
C LEU A 962 -34.37 -35.37 -30.86
N PRO A 963 -33.25 -35.94 -31.33
CA PRO A 963 -32.88 -36.00 -32.74
C PRO A 963 -33.87 -36.85 -33.55
N ASN A 964 -34.03 -36.55 -34.85
CA ASN A 964 -34.98 -37.21 -35.77
C ASN A 964 -36.48 -37.10 -35.40
N LEU A 965 -36.87 -36.25 -34.44
CA LEU A 965 -38.29 -35.98 -34.15
C LEU A 965 -38.76 -34.65 -34.75
N THR A 966 -40.03 -34.63 -35.18
CA THR A 966 -40.73 -33.41 -35.59
C THR A 966 -41.49 -32.82 -34.41
N TYR A 967 -41.24 -31.56 -34.10
CA TYR A 967 -41.94 -30.80 -33.06
C TYR A 967 -42.91 -29.79 -33.69
N TYR A 968 -44.03 -29.54 -33.01
CA TYR A 968 -45.04 -28.51 -33.32
C TYR A 968 -45.05 -27.47 -32.21
N TRP A 969 -45.14 -26.18 -32.54
CA TRP A 969 -45.17 -25.12 -31.54
C TRP A 969 -46.11 -23.97 -31.87
N ARG A 970 -46.62 -23.31 -30.82
CA ARG A 970 -47.47 -22.12 -30.89
C ARG A 970 -47.15 -21.15 -29.73
N VAL A 971 -47.66 -19.93 -29.82
CA VAL A 971 -47.49 -18.87 -28.81
C VAL A 971 -48.85 -18.26 -28.45
N ASP A 972 -49.20 -18.32 -27.16
CA ASP A 972 -50.34 -17.66 -26.53
C ASP A 972 -49.86 -16.35 -25.89
N VAL A 973 -50.68 -15.29 -25.88
CA VAL A 973 -50.26 -13.92 -25.55
C VAL A 973 -51.11 -13.36 -24.41
N PHE A 974 -50.46 -12.72 -23.42
CA PHE A 974 -51.11 -12.28 -22.19
C PHE A 974 -50.81 -10.81 -21.89
N ASN A 975 -51.81 -10.10 -21.37
CA ASN A 975 -51.62 -8.81 -20.69
C ASN A 975 -52.55 -8.68 -19.48
N ALA A 976 -52.53 -7.52 -18.81
CA ALA A 976 -53.32 -7.27 -17.61
C ALA A 976 -54.85 -7.37 -17.85
N CYS A 977 -55.29 -7.22 -19.10
CA CYS A 977 -56.71 -7.17 -19.48
C CYS A 977 -57.23 -8.47 -20.12
N GLY A 978 -56.37 -9.48 -20.37
CA GLY A 978 -56.80 -10.80 -20.83
C GLY A 978 -55.74 -11.64 -21.56
N GLU A 979 -56.18 -12.80 -22.04
CA GLU A 979 -55.38 -13.78 -22.82
C GLU A 979 -55.92 -13.87 -24.26
N THR A 980 -55.01 -13.99 -25.23
CA THR A 980 -55.29 -14.41 -26.60
C THR A 980 -54.52 -15.67 -26.95
N THR A 981 -55.24 -16.79 -27.08
CA THR A 981 -54.68 -18.10 -27.43
C THR A 981 -54.27 -18.14 -28.92
N GLY A 982 -53.05 -18.60 -29.20
CA GLY A 982 -52.49 -18.73 -30.53
C GLY A 982 -53.13 -19.86 -31.35
N THR A 983 -53.56 -19.54 -32.58
CA THR A 983 -54.12 -20.52 -33.54
C THR A 983 -53.13 -20.95 -34.63
N THR A 984 -51.97 -20.27 -34.73
CA THR A 984 -50.92 -20.53 -35.72
C THR A 984 -49.89 -21.50 -35.14
N ILE A 985 -49.62 -22.60 -35.87
CA ILE A 985 -48.74 -23.69 -35.44
C ILE A 985 -47.64 -23.87 -36.49
N PHE A 986 -46.37 -23.84 -36.07
CA PHE A 986 -45.20 -24.17 -36.90
C PHE A 986 -44.61 -25.52 -36.49
N SER A 987 -43.92 -26.21 -37.41
CA SER A 987 -43.19 -27.45 -37.11
C SER A 987 -41.74 -27.47 -37.60
N PHE A 988 -40.87 -28.30 -37.01
CA PHE A 988 -39.48 -28.52 -37.47
C PHE A 988 -38.92 -29.89 -37.02
N THR A 989 -37.87 -30.40 -37.66
CA THR A 989 -37.22 -31.70 -37.39
C THR A 989 -35.73 -31.53 -37.05
N ILE A 990 -35.27 -32.15 -35.94
CA ILE A 990 -33.88 -32.06 -35.45
C ILE A 990 -32.94 -33.05 -36.18
N GLU A 991 -31.71 -32.62 -36.46
CA GLU A 991 -30.63 -33.43 -37.08
C GLU A 991 -30.24 -34.70 -36.27
N ALA A 992 -29.51 -35.64 -36.87
CA ALA A 992 -29.09 -36.90 -36.23
C ALA A 992 -27.81 -36.75 -35.37
N ASP A 993 -27.81 -37.32 -34.15
CA ASP A 993 -26.75 -37.13 -33.13
C ASP A 993 -25.71 -38.28 -33.10
N PHE A 994 -24.56 -38.11 -33.75
CA PHE A 994 -23.45 -39.10 -33.73
C PHE A 994 -22.41 -38.85 -32.62
N ALA A 995 -22.62 -37.87 -31.74
CA ALA A 995 -21.67 -37.53 -30.70
C ALA A 995 -21.85 -38.45 -29.47
N PHE A 996 -20.86 -38.47 -28.59
CA PHE A 996 -21.07 -38.94 -27.23
C PHE A 996 -20.56 -37.87 -26.28
N SER A 997 -21.10 -37.83 -25.07
CA SER A 997 -20.63 -36.94 -24.01
C SER A 997 -20.04 -37.76 -22.87
N LEU A 998 -18.96 -37.23 -22.29
CA LEU A 998 -18.37 -37.71 -21.06
C LEU A 998 -18.63 -36.65 -19.99
N SER A 999 -19.24 -37.07 -18.89
CA SER A 999 -19.55 -36.18 -17.78
C SER A 999 -19.24 -36.84 -16.45
N PRO A 1000 -18.58 -36.13 -15.52
CA PRO A 1000 -17.88 -34.85 -15.72
C PRO A 1000 -16.63 -34.98 -16.63
N THR A 1001 -16.01 -33.89 -17.11
CA THR A 1001 -14.78 -33.95 -17.92
C THR A 1001 -13.50 -33.95 -17.09
N SER A 1002 -13.61 -33.63 -15.80
CA SER A 1002 -12.53 -33.72 -14.82
C SER A 1002 -13.13 -34.07 -13.46
N LEU A 1003 -12.45 -34.93 -12.72
CA LEU A 1003 -12.76 -35.22 -11.32
C LEU A 1003 -11.48 -35.15 -10.51
N GLU A 1004 -11.57 -34.46 -9.38
CA GLU A 1004 -10.63 -34.58 -8.30
C GLU A 1004 -11.23 -35.50 -7.25
N GLU A 1005 -10.49 -36.54 -6.88
CA GLU A 1005 -10.96 -37.53 -5.92
C GLU A 1005 -9.87 -37.88 -4.94
N CYS A 1006 -10.27 -38.15 -3.70
CA CYS A 1006 -9.32 -38.57 -2.68
C CYS A 1006 -8.90 -40.02 -2.89
N ASN A 1007 -7.60 -40.24 -2.78
CA ASN A 1007 -6.90 -41.50 -2.95
C ASN A 1007 -7.15 -42.45 -1.76
N SER A 1008 -8.41 -42.82 -1.55
CA SER A 1008 -8.86 -43.59 -0.40
C SER A 1008 -9.62 -44.85 -0.82
N ALA A 1009 -9.60 -45.86 0.03
CA ALA A 1009 -10.26 -47.14 -0.24
C ALA A 1009 -11.79 -46.96 -0.13
N GLY A 1010 -12.50 -47.17 -1.24
CA GLY A 1010 -13.96 -47.03 -1.33
C GLY A 1010 -14.42 -45.79 -2.10
N ASN A 1011 -13.52 -44.85 -2.38
CA ASN A 1011 -13.80 -43.76 -3.32
C ASN A 1011 -13.80 -44.31 -4.75
N THR A 1012 -14.75 -43.83 -5.54
CA THR A 1012 -14.92 -44.20 -6.93
C THR A 1012 -15.05 -42.95 -7.77
N ALA A 1013 -14.23 -42.80 -8.79
CA ALA A 1013 -14.44 -41.75 -9.78
C ALA A 1013 -15.35 -42.31 -10.88
N THR A 1014 -16.52 -41.72 -11.02
CA THR A 1014 -17.52 -42.20 -11.98
C THR A 1014 -17.68 -41.21 -13.11
N TYR A 1015 -17.37 -41.67 -14.31
CA TYR A 1015 -17.68 -40.96 -15.54
C TYR A 1015 -18.87 -41.61 -16.22
N VAL A 1016 -19.78 -40.79 -16.72
CA VAL A 1016 -20.92 -41.24 -17.49
C VAL A 1016 -20.66 -40.92 -18.95
N LEU A 1017 -20.57 -41.97 -19.76
CA LEU A 1017 -20.54 -41.91 -21.21
C LEU A 1017 -21.97 -42.02 -21.73
N THR A 1018 -22.52 -40.96 -22.31
CA THR A 1018 -23.83 -40.99 -22.96
C THR A 1018 -23.64 -41.00 -24.47
N VAL A 1019 -24.14 -42.04 -25.13
CA VAL A 1019 -23.97 -42.21 -26.59
C VAL A 1019 -25.16 -41.61 -27.33
N GLY A 1020 -24.88 -40.70 -28.27
CA GLY A 1020 -25.88 -40.09 -29.13
C GLY A 1020 -26.64 -41.12 -29.99
N ASN A 1021 -27.89 -40.80 -30.31
CA ASN A 1021 -28.82 -41.73 -30.95
C ASN A 1021 -28.56 -41.99 -32.45
N GLY A 1022 -27.55 -41.36 -33.03
CA GLY A 1022 -27.23 -41.37 -34.46
C GLY A 1022 -26.42 -42.60 -34.91
N PHE A 1023 -25.78 -43.35 -34.01
CA PHE A 1023 -25.14 -44.60 -34.41
C PHE A 1023 -26.20 -45.57 -34.98
N THR A 1024 -25.88 -46.33 -36.04
CA THR A 1024 -26.86 -47.23 -36.70
C THR A 1024 -26.61 -48.72 -36.41
N GLY A 1025 -25.66 -49.01 -35.52
CA GLY A 1025 -25.28 -50.35 -35.07
C GLY A 1025 -24.29 -50.29 -33.90
N PRO A 1026 -23.97 -51.44 -33.27
CA PRO A 1026 -23.13 -51.51 -32.08
C PRO A 1026 -21.72 -50.92 -32.30
N ALA A 1027 -21.27 -50.06 -31.38
CA ALA A 1027 -19.96 -49.41 -31.39
C ALA A 1027 -19.02 -50.00 -30.30
N SER A 1028 -17.71 -49.89 -30.52
CA SER A 1028 -16.66 -50.34 -29.58
C SER A 1028 -15.96 -49.15 -28.93
N LEU A 1029 -15.71 -49.25 -27.61
CA LEU A 1029 -15.02 -48.25 -26.80
C LEU A 1029 -13.54 -48.63 -26.59
N THR A 1030 -12.62 -47.73 -26.93
CA THR A 1030 -11.17 -47.87 -26.68
C THR A 1030 -10.64 -46.68 -25.87
N TYR A 1031 -9.46 -46.81 -25.24
CA TYR A 1031 -8.87 -45.73 -24.44
C TYR A 1031 -7.33 -45.70 -24.43
N THR A 1032 -6.75 -44.54 -24.12
CA THR A 1032 -5.32 -44.36 -23.78
C THR A 1032 -5.17 -43.52 -22.51
N VAL A 1033 -4.12 -43.75 -21.71
CA VAL A 1033 -3.85 -43.02 -20.45
C VAL A 1033 -2.43 -42.44 -20.40
N THR A 1034 -2.28 -41.23 -19.85
CA THR A 1034 -0.99 -40.57 -19.60
C THR A 1034 -0.92 -40.02 -18.18
N PRO A 1035 0.19 -40.23 -17.41
CA PRO A 1035 1.41 -40.96 -17.78
C PRO A 1035 1.20 -42.48 -17.85
N ALA A 1036 1.73 -43.11 -18.89
CA ALA A 1036 1.57 -44.55 -19.13
C ALA A 1036 2.52 -45.44 -18.29
N ASN A 1037 3.45 -44.84 -17.55
CA ASN A 1037 4.49 -45.54 -16.79
C ASN A 1037 4.20 -45.46 -15.28
N GLY A 1038 3.64 -46.53 -14.71
CA GLY A 1038 3.34 -46.67 -13.27
C GLY A 1038 2.02 -47.39 -13.01
N PRO A 1039 1.65 -47.66 -11.74
CA PRO A 1039 0.32 -48.18 -11.40
C PRO A 1039 -0.75 -47.09 -11.65
N THR A 1040 -1.46 -47.18 -12.78
CA THR A 1040 -2.57 -46.28 -13.14
C THR A 1040 -3.91 -46.78 -12.60
N PRO A 1041 -4.86 -45.87 -12.29
CA PRO A 1041 -6.19 -46.28 -11.82
C PRO A 1041 -6.89 -47.17 -12.85
N GLY A 1042 -7.24 -48.39 -12.44
CA GLY A 1042 -8.04 -49.30 -13.25
C GLY A 1042 -9.52 -48.92 -13.22
N PHE A 1043 -10.23 -49.15 -14.31
CA PHE A 1043 -11.69 -49.08 -14.35
C PHE A 1043 -12.25 -50.37 -14.94
N SER A 1044 -13.48 -50.71 -14.56
CA SER A 1044 -14.18 -51.84 -15.18
C SER A 1044 -14.55 -51.47 -16.62
N GLN A 1045 -13.98 -52.15 -17.62
CA GLN A 1045 -14.34 -51.91 -19.02
C GLN A 1045 -15.77 -52.42 -19.28
N ALA A 1046 -16.69 -51.49 -19.55
CA ALA A 1046 -18.06 -51.81 -19.89
C ALA A 1046 -18.26 -51.86 -21.42
N ALA A 1047 -18.54 -53.08 -21.90
CA ALA A 1047 -19.20 -53.45 -23.15
C ALA A 1047 -18.49 -53.22 -24.51
N ASP A 1048 -18.13 -54.32 -25.16
CA ASP A 1048 -18.22 -54.40 -26.62
C ASP A 1048 -19.71 -54.47 -27.02
N ASN A 1049 -20.11 -53.69 -28.04
CA ASN A 1049 -21.48 -53.54 -28.56
C ASN A 1049 -22.37 -52.49 -27.85
N ILE A 1050 -21.86 -51.27 -27.70
CA ILE A 1050 -22.63 -50.13 -27.17
C ILE A 1050 -23.62 -49.64 -28.24
N ASN A 1051 -24.91 -49.61 -27.91
CA ASN A 1051 -25.98 -49.19 -28.82
C ASN A 1051 -26.23 -47.67 -28.74
N PRO A 1052 -26.87 -47.10 -29.76
CA PRO A 1052 -27.26 -45.68 -29.75
C PRO A 1052 -28.26 -45.42 -28.60
N GLY A 1053 -28.02 -44.37 -27.82
CA GLY A 1053 -28.83 -44.04 -26.64
C GLY A 1053 -28.42 -44.76 -25.35
N ASP A 1054 -27.42 -45.64 -25.40
CA ASP A 1054 -26.90 -46.27 -24.20
C ASP A 1054 -26.17 -45.26 -23.30
N VAL A 1055 -26.39 -45.42 -22.00
CA VAL A 1055 -25.62 -44.74 -20.96
C VAL A 1055 -24.68 -45.76 -20.35
N VAL A 1056 -23.39 -45.55 -20.54
CA VAL A 1056 -22.32 -46.43 -20.07
C VAL A 1056 -21.60 -45.75 -18.91
N THR A 1057 -21.61 -46.39 -17.75
CA THR A 1057 -20.92 -45.88 -16.56
C THR A 1057 -19.51 -46.46 -16.51
N ILE A 1058 -18.52 -45.57 -16.50
CA ILE A 1058 -17.10 -45.90 -16.33
C ILE A 1058 -16.76 -45.60 -14.87
N VAL A 1059 -16.62 -46.65 -14.08
CA VAL A 1059 -16.27 -46.54 -12.65
C VAL A 1059 -14.81 -46.90 -12.47
N PHE A 1060 -14.02 -45.91 -12.06
CA PHE A 1060 -12.69 -46.14 -11.53
C PHE A 1060 -12.83 -46.57 -10.07
N GLU A 1061 -12.38 -47.78 -9.75
CA GLU A 1061 -12.46 -48.38 -8.43
C GLU A 1061 -11.06 -48.65 -7.88
N ASN A 1062 -10.95 -48.75 -6.55
CA ASN A 1062 -9.67 -49.02 -5.86
C ASN A 1062 -8.59 -47.97 -6.18
N LEU A 1063 -8.97 -46.68 -6.17
CA LEU A 1063 -8.10 -45.54 -6.47
C LEU A 1063 -6.84 -45.54 -5.59
N ASN A 1064 -6.95 -46.04 -4.35
CA ASN A 1064 -5.88 -46.28 -3.37
C ASN A 1064 -4.71 -47.17 -3.84
N ASN A 1065 -4.85 -47.91 -4.93
CA ASN A 1065 -3.76 -48.70 -5.51
C ASN A 1065 -2.84 -47.88 -6.43
N SER A 1066 -3.23 -46.65 -6.75
CA SER A 1066 -2.46 -45.71 -7.55
C SER A 1066 -1.85 -44.60 -6.70
N GLY A 1067 -0.73 -44.04 -7.18
CA GLY A 1067 -0.12 -42.89 -6.50
C GLY A 1067 -0.99 -41.64 -6.64
N PRO A 1068 -0.91 -40.69 -5.70
CA PRO A 1068 -1.51 -39.36 -5.88
C PRO A 1068 -0.88 -38.67 -7.10
N GLY A 1069 -1.70 -38.00 -7.92
CA GLY A 1069 -1.28 -37.37 -9.18
C GLY A 1069 -2.40 -37.27 -10.24
N ASN A 1070 -2.06 -36.68 -11.39
CA ASN A 1070 -3.00 -36.39 -12.47
C ASN A 1070 -2.92 -37.43 -13.60
N TYR A 1071 -4.06 -38.03 -13.95
CA TYR A 1071 -4.19 -39.07 -14.96
C TYR A 1071 -5.17 -38.66 -16.06
N LEU A 1072 -4.68 -38.47 -17.28
CA LEU A 1072 -5.51 -38.10 -18.43
C LEU A 1072 -5.92 -39.36 -19.20
N TYR A 1073 -7.23 -39.60 -19.32
CA TYR A 1073 -7.82 -40.70 -20.09
C TYR A 1073 -8.50 -40.16 -21.35
N THR A 1074 -8.06 -40.62 -22.52
CA THR A 1074 -8.71 -40.34 -23.80
C THR A 1074 -9.54 -41.55 -24.22
N PHE A 1075 -10.86 -41.41 -24.29
CA PHE A 1075 -11.79 -42.45 -24.72
C PHE A 1075 -12.21 -42.24 -26.18
N SER A 1076 -12.33 -43.32 -26.96
CA SER A 1076 -12.75 -43.29 -28.36
C SER A 1076 -13.83 -44.33 -28.64
N LEU A 1077 -14.93 -43.91 -29.29
CA LEU A 1077 -16.08 -44.75 -29.62
C LEU A 1077 -16.25 -44.81 -31.15
N GLY A 1078 -16.37 -46.02 -31.72
CA GLY A 1078 -16.56 -46.15 -33.17
C GLY A 1078 -17.18 -47.47 -33.62
N ASN A 1079 -17.83 -47.44 -34.79
CA ASN A 1079 -18.50 -48.61 -35.42
C ASN A 1079 -17.88 -49.01 -36.78
N GLY A 1080 -16.67 -48.53 -37.07
CA GLY A 1080 -15.92 -48.80 -38.31
C GLY A 1080 -16.15 -47.79 -39.44
N ASN A 1081 -17.26 -47.04 -39.45
CA ASN A 1081 -17.53 -45.99 -40.43
C ASN A 1081 -17.55 -44.57 -39.82
N ASN A 1082 -18.02 -44.45 -38.58
CA ASN A 1082 -18.07 -43.20 -37.83
C ASN A 1082 -17.34 -43.39 -36.49
N ALA A 1083 -16.58 -42.39 -36.05
CA ALA A 1083 -15.85 -42.40 -34.78
C ALA A 1083 -15.87 -41.02 -34.11
N SER A 1084 -15.92 -41.02 -32.78
CA SER A 1084 -15.80 -39.83 -31.93
C SER A 1084 -14.81 -40.13 -30.79
N ALA A 1085 -14.21 -39.10 -30.19
CA ALA A 1085 -13.30 -39.22 -29.05
C ALA A 1085 -13.50 -38.09 -28.05
N GLY A 1086 -13.19 -38.34 -26.78
CA GLY A 1086 -13.28 -37.35 -25.70
C GLY A 1086 -12.33 -37.67 -24.55
N ASP A 1087 -11.86 -36.63 -23.89
CA ASP A 1087 -10.88 -36.71 -22.80
C ASP A 1087 -11.54 -36.52 -21.43
N VAL A 1088 -11.02 -37.21 -20.42
CA VAL A 1088 -11.32 -36.96 -19.01
C VAL A 1088 -10.06 -36.94 -18.15
N LEU A 1089 -10.01 -36.05 -17.17
CA LEU A 1089 -8.90 -35.92 -16.23
C LEU A 1089 -9.29 -36.44 -14.84
N LEU A 1090 -8.57 -37.43 -14.32
CA LEU A 1090 -8.70 -37.88 -12.94
C LEU A 1090 -7.50 -37.41 -12.12
N ALA A 1091 -7.71 -36.48 -11.19
CA ALA A 1091 -6.72 -36.07 -10.20
C ALA A 1091 -6.95 -36.84 -8.90
N LEU A 1092 -5.91 -37.52 -8.39
CA LEU A 1092 -5.97 -38.24 -7.12
C LEU A 1092 -5.20 -37.49 -6.03
N ASN A 1093 -5.93 -36.95 -5.06
CA ASN A 1093 -5.40 -36.20 -3.91
C ASN A 1093 -5.25 -37.13 -2.69
N ALA A 1094 -4.50 -36.76 -1.65
CA ALA A 1094 -4.44 -37.58 -0.42
C ALA A 1094 -4.51 -36.72 0.83
N SER A 1095 -5.00 -37.30 1.93
CA SER A 1095 -5.06 -36.62 3.23
C SER A 1095 -3.68 -36.11 3.67
N PRO A 1096 -3.62 -35.06 4.51
CA PRO A 1096 -2.35 -34.48 4.93
C PRO A 1096 -1.52 -35.48 5.72
N GLY A 1097 -0.19 -35.35 5.64
CA GLY A 1097 0.71 -36.03 6.57
C GLY A 1097 0.49 -35.57 8.01
N LEU A 1098 1.03 -36.27 9.01
CA LEU A 1098 0.96 -35.82 10.40
C LEU A 1098 1.87 -34.60 10.61
N ALA A 1099 1.33 -33.56 11.24
CA ALA A 1099 2.16 -32.47 11.76
C ALA A 1099 3.08 -32.99 12.88
N THR A 1100 4.26 -32.38 13.02
CA THR A 1100 5.20 -32.75 14.09
C THR A 1100 5.24 -31.62 15.13
N LEU A 1101 4.80 -31.87 16.37
CA LEU A 1101 4.80 -30.87 17.44
C LEU A 1101 6.23 -30.62 17.93
N ASN A 1102 6.61 -29.35 18.06
CA ASN A 1102 7.99 -28.96 18.42
C ASN A 1102 8.08 -28.31 19.80
N SER A 1103 7.30 -27.24 20.04
CA SER A 1103 7.41 -26.42 21.24
C SER A 1103 6.04 -25.92 21.71
N PRO A 1104 5.73 -25.87 23.02
CA PRO A 1104 6.51 -26.45 24.11
C PRO A 1104 6.62 -27.98 23.97
N PRO A 1105 7.76 -28.59 24.32
CA PRO A 1105 7.90 -30.04 24.28
C PRO A 1105 6.95 -30.71 25.30
N ASP A 1106 6.60 -31.96 25.05
CA ASP A 1106 5.70 -32.72 25.93
C ASP A 1106 6.21 -32.75 27.39
N ASN A 1107 5.31 -32.51 28.35
CA ASN A 1107 5.57 -32.33 29.79
C ASN A 1107 6.42 -31.09 30.17
N ALA A 1108 6.48 -30.05 29.32
CA ALA A 1108 7.24 -28.83 29.63
C ALA A 1108 6.74 -28.10 30.88
N GLN A 1109 7.64 -27.41 31.59
CA GLN A 1109 7.28 -26.44 32.63
C GLN A 1109 7.46 -25.04 32.06
N ILE A 1110 6.43 -24.20 32.13
CA ILE A 1110 6.46 -22.84 31.60
C ILE A 1110 6.05 -21.82 32.66
N ALA A 1111 6.71 -20.67 32.66
CA ALA A 1111 6.44 -19.56 33.57
C ALA A 1111 5.66 -18.42 32.91
N SER A 1112 5.54 -18.44 31.57
CA SER A 1112 4.78 -17.45 30.81
C SER A 1112 3.32 -17.84 30.74
N ALA A 1113 2.43 -16.87 30.95
CA ALA A 1113 1.00 -17.03 30.73
C ALA A 1113 0.61 -16.99 29.24
N THR A 1114 1.53 -16.66 28.33
CA THR A 1114 1.29 -16.56 26.88
C THR A 1114 2.31 -17.38 26.07
N PRO A 1115 2.41 -18.71 26.31
CA PRO A 1115 3.37 -19.54 25.59
C PRO A 1115 3.05 -19.61 24.08
N GLN A 1116 4.10 -19.74 23.26
CA GLN A 1116 3.97 -19.98 21.83
C GLN A 1116 4.05 -21.48 21.54
N LEU A 1117 3.05 -21.99 20.82
CA LEU A 1117 2.97 -23.33 20.27
C LEU A 1117 3.59 -23.33 18.86
N GLN A 1118 4.41 -24.31 18.53
CA GLN A 1118 5.07 -24.44 17.22
C GLN A 1118 5.11 -25.91 16.78
N TRP A 1119 4.87 -26.15 15.49
CA TRP A 1119 4.95 -27.47 14.86
C TRP A 1119 5.65 -27.38 13.49
N ALA A 1120 5.97 -28.51 12.87
CA ALA A 1120 6.46 -28.58 11.50
C ALA A 1120 5.30 -28.76 10.51
N ALA A 1121 5.44 -28.17 9.32
CA ALA A 1121 4.43 -28.27 8.28
C ALA A 1121 4.19 -29.73 7.85
N ALA A 1122 2.92 -30.12 7.82
CA ALA A 1122 2.46 -31.38 7.26
C ALA A 1122 2.38 -31.30 5.73
N VAL A 1123 2.91 -32.32 5.05
CA VAL A 1123 2.80 -32.45 3.59
C VAL A 1123 1.33 -32.49 3.19
N ARG A 1124 0.92 -31.62 2.26
CA ARG A 1124 -0.46 -31.47 1.75
C ARG A 1124 -1.48 -30.97 2.77
N ALA A 1125 -1.04 -30.31 3.83
CA ALA A 1125 -1.97 -29.58 4.71
C ALA A 1125 -2.22 -28.19 4.13
N ASP A 1126 -3.50 -27.82 4.01
CA ASP A 1126 -3.91 -26.49 3.59
C ASP A 1126 -4.00 -25.54 4.79
N ASN A 1127 -4.35 -26.09 5.96
CA ASN A 1127 -4.39 -25.37 7.23
C ASN A 1127 -4.21 -26.32 8.43
N TYR A 1128 -4.09 -25.72 9.62
CA TYR A 1128 -4.00 -26.42 10.89
C TYR A 1128 -5.06 -25.90 11.86
N THR A 1129 -5.74 -26.81 12.55
CA THR A 1129 -6.55 -26.48 13.73
C THR A 1129 -5.74 -26.77 14.98
N VAL A 1130 -5.52 -25.74 15.78
CA VAL A 1130 -4.85 -25.76 17.08
C VAL A 1130 -5.89 -25.83 18.16
N GLU A 1131 -5.80 -26.81 19.05
CA GLU A 1131 -6.63 -26.89 20.26
C GLU A 1131 -5.76 -26.86 21.50
N VAL A 1132 -6.17 -26.09 22.50
CA VAL A 1132 -5.57 -26.00 23.83
C VAL A 1132 -6.66 -26.26 24.87
N ALA A 1133 -6.42 -27.14 25.84
CA ALA A 1133 -7.42 -27.64 26.77
C ALA A 1133 -6.89 -27.80 28.20
N HIS A 1134 -7.79 -27.79 29.18
CA HIS A 1134 -7.48 -28.08 30.59
C HIS A 1134 -7.33 -29.59 30.87
N ASN A 1135 -7.75 -30.45 29.94
CA ASN A 1135 -7.64 -31.90 30.07
C ASN A 1135 -7.17 -32.59 28.78
N ASP A 1136 -6.51 -33.74 28.95
CA ASP A 1136 -5.93 -34.58 27.89
C ASP A 1136 -6.97 -35.20 26.95
N MET A 1137 -8.23 -35.23 27.38
CA MET A 1137 -9.37 -35.68 26.59
C MET A 1137 -9.96 -34.57 25.69
N PHE A 1138 -9.48 -33.33 25.79
CA PHE A 1138 -9.98 -32.16 25.06
C PHE A 1138 -11.49 -31.94 25.20
N THR A 1139 -12.04 -32.23 26.37
CA THR A 1139 -13.46 -31.98 26.70
C THR A 1139 -13.72 -30.61 27.31
N ASP A 1140 -12.65 -29.91 27.69
CA ASP A 1140 -12.64 -28.56 28.24
C ASP A 1140 -11.59 -27.75 27.50
N ILE A 1141 -11.97 -27.25 26.32
CA ILE A 1141 -11.10 -26.48 25.43
C ILE A 1141 -11.04 -25.04 25.93
N LEU A 1142 -9.83 -24.60 26.25
CA LEU A 1142 -9.52 -23.21 26.60
C LEU A 1142 -9.48 -22.34 25.35
N GLN A 1143 -8.83 -22.83 24.29
CA GLN A 1143 -8.63 -22.08 23.06
C GLN A 1143 -8.63 -23.02 21.85
N THR A 1144 -9.31 -22.60 20.78
CA THR A 1144 -9.23 -23.26 19.47
C THR A 1144 -8.99 -22.20 18.41
N ALA A 1145 -8.15 -22.49 17.44
CA ALA A 1145 -7.87 -21.58 16.34
C ALA A 1145 -7.48 -22.36 15.08
N THR A 1146 -7.84 -21.83 13.92
CA THR A 1146 -7.36 -22.34 12.63
C THR A 1146 -6.33 -21.37 12.08
N THR A 1147 -5.22 -21.88 11.57
CA THR A 1147 -4.13 -21.07 11.01
C THR A 1147 -3.53 -21.74 9.78
N GLY A 1148 -3.09 -20.93 8.81
CA GLY A 1148 -2.27 -21.39 7.69
C GLY A 1148 -0.78 -21.51 8.02
N GLY A 1149 -0.35 -20.91 9.14
CA GLY A 1149 1.04 -20.97 9.63
C GLY A 1149 1.31 -22.18 10.52
N VAL A 1150 2.58 -22.34 10.94
CA VAL A 1150 3.03 -23.48 11.79
C VAL A 1150 3.36 -23.07 13.23
N ALA A 1151 2.85 -21.93 13.67
CA ALA A 1151 3.01 -21.40 15.02
C ALA A 1151 1.73 -20.70 15.49
N PHE A 1152 1.51 -20.69 16.81
CA PHE A 1152 0.35 -20.09 17.45
C PHE A 1152 0.67 -19.62 18.87
N THR A 1153 0.40 -18.35 19.20
CA THR A 1153 0.61 -17.81 20.55
C THR A 1153 -0.67 -17.88 21.36
N ILE A 1154 -0.61 -18.46 22.57
CA ILE A 1154 -1.75 -18.50 23.49
C ILE A 1154 -1.97 -17.10 24.08
N ASN A 1155 -3.22 -16.63 24.06
CA ASN A 1155 -3.56 -15.24 24.44
C ASN A 1155 -3.32 -14.95 25.93
N ALA A 1156 -3.70 -15.87 26.82
CA ALA A 1156 -3.42 -15.85 28.25
C ALA A 1156 -3.89 -17.15 28.93
N LEU A 1157 -3.08 -17.71 29.81
CA LEU A 1157 -3.44 -18.83 30.68
C LEU A 1157 -4.06 -18.28 31.98
N PRO A 1158 -5.32 -18.61 32.29
CA PRO A 1158 -6.07 -17.96 33.36
C PRO A 1158 -5.59 -18.34 34.76
N GLU A 1159 -5.07 -19.56 34.94
CA GLU A 1159 -4.60 -20.05 36.24
C GLU A 1159 -3.43 -21.03 36.12
N PRO A 1160 -2.56 -21.14 37.15
CA PRO A 1160 -1.49 -22.13 37.17
C PRO A 1160 -2.04 -23.55 37.13
N GLY A 1161 -1.51 -24.40 36.24
CA GLY A 1161 -2.01 -25.76 36.03
C GLY A 1161 -1.45 -26.43 34.79
N VAL A 1162 -1.80 -27.70 34.57
CA VAL A 1162 -1.42 -28.47 33.38
C VAL A 1162 -2.41 -28.21 32.25
N TYR A 1163 -1.88 -27.94 31.06
CA TYR A 1163 -2.63 -27.70 29.83
C TYR A 1163 -2.15 -28.66 28.74
N TYR A 1164 -3.07 -29.01 27.85
CA TYR A 1164 -2.84 -29.95 26.75
C TYR A 1164 -3.07 -29.25 25.44
N TRP A 1165 -2.25 -29.52 24.44
CA TRP A 1165 -2.43 -28.97 23.11
C TRP A 1165 -2.17 -30.00 22.01
N ARG A 1166 -2.89 -29.86 20.89
CA ARG A 1166 -2.72 -30.74 19.72
C ARG A 1166 -3.03 -29.99 18.43
N ILE A 1167 -2.56 -30.57 17.33
CA ILE A 1167 -2.72 -30.01 15.99
C ILE A 1167 -3.46 -30.99 15.10
N SER A 1168 -4.49 -30.52 14.41
CA SER A 1168 -5.12 -31.20 13.29
C SER A 1168 -4.63 -30.56 12.01
N ALA A 1169 -3.85 -31.26 11.19
CA ALA A 1169 -3.52 -30.79 9.85
C ALA A 1169 -4.65 -31.19 8.90
N ASN A 1170 -5.20 -30.25 8.14
CA ASN A 1170 -6.41 -30.48 7.37
C ASN A 1170 -6.21 -30.14 5.89
N ASN A 1171 -6.81 -30.95 5.02
CA ASN A 1171 -7.12 -30.63 3.63
C ASN A 1171 -8.49 -31.22 3.27
N GLU A 1172 -8.93 -30.99 2.04
CA GLU A 1172 -10.19 -31.53 1.51
C GLU A 1172 -10.33 -33.07 1.59
N CYS A 1173 -9.21 -33.80 1.59
CA CYS A 1173 -9.18 -35.27 1.67
C CYS A 1173 -9.10 -35.81 3.10
N GLY A 1174 -9.23 -34.94 4.09
CA GLY A 1174 -9.37 -35.29 5.49
C GLY A 1174 -8.34 -34.60 6.38
N SER A 1175 -8.30 -35.04 7.62
CA SER A 1175 -7.41 -34.48 8.62
C SER A 1175 -6.50 -35.54 9.23
N SER A 1176 -5.33 -35.10 9.65
CA SER A 1176 -4.38 -35.88 10.43
C SER A 1176 -4.19 -35.19 11.78
N LEU A 1177 -4.66 -35.86 12.84
CA LEU A 1177 -4.60 -35.33 14.20
C LEU A 1177 -3.36 -35.86 14.91
N THR A 1178 -2.55 -34.96 15.47
CA THR A 1178 -1.39 -35.34 16.28
C THR A 1178 -1.83 -35.93 17.63
N SER A 1179 -0.96 -36.72 18.26
CA SER A 1179 -1.04 -36.90 19.71
C SER A 1179 -0.87 -35.55 20.41
N ALA A 1180 -1.56 -35.35 21.52
CA ALA A 1180 -1.44 -34.13 22.30
C ALA A 1180 -0.10 -34.09 23.06
N PHE A 1181 0.48 -32.89 23.16
CA PHE A 1181 1.54 -32.57 24.11
C PHE A 1181 0.94 -31.85 25.30
N ASP A 1182 1.50 -32.05 26.49
CA ASP A 1182 1.13 -31.30 27.69
C ASP A 1182 2.24 -30.36 28.18
N PHE A 1183 1.86 -29.30 28.89
CA PHE A 1183 2.77 -28.44 29.63
C PHE A 1183 2.11 -27.92 30.91
N ASN A 1184 2.91 -27.68 31.96
CA ASN A 1184 2.45 -27.12 33.23
C ASN A 1184 2.85 -25.64 33.33
N PHE A 1185 1.85 -24.78 33.48
CA PHE A 1185 2.04 -23.37 33.75
C PHE A 1185 2.12 -23.11 35.25
N GLN A 1186 3.25 -22.57 35.69
CA GLN A 1186 3.49 -22.16 37.08
C GLN A 1186 4.17 -20.77 37.08
N PRO A 1187 3.49 -19.69 37.51
CA PRO A 1187 4.11 -18.37 37.63
C PRO A 1187 5.09 -18.33 38.81
N ASN A 1188 6.16 -17.55 38.68
CA ASN A 1188 7.34 -17.69 39.54
C ASN A 1188 7.28 -17.00 40.94
N SER A 1189 6.15 -16.43 41.41
CA SER A 1189 6.02 -15.94 42.81
C SER A 1189 4.59 -15.55 43.24
N VAL A 1190 4.14 -15.91 44.45
CA VAL A 1190 2.90 -15.39 45.09
C VAL A 1190 3.22 -14.96 46.53
N GLU A 1191 3.19 -13.65 46.82
CA GLU A 1191 3.21 -13.13 48.21
C GLU A 1191 1.87 -12.50 48.60
N THR A 1192 1.62 -12.32 49.90
CA THR A 1192 0.35 -11.79 50.44
C THR A 1192 0.60 -10.69 51.47
N LEU A 1193 -0.32 -9.70 51.55
CA LEU A 1193 -0.31 -8.63 52.56
C LEU A 1193 -1.69 -8.55 53.22
N GLN A 1194 -1.77 -8.68 54.56
CA GLN A 1194 -3.04 -8.83 55.30
C GLN A 1194 -3.96 -9.93 54.75
N GLY A 1195 -3.37 -11.02 54.23
CA GLY A 1195 -4.10 -12.16 53.67
C GLY A 1195 -4.69 -11.95 52.26
N GLN A 1196 -4.45 -10.80 51.63
CA GLN A 1196 -4.82 -10.55 50.23
C GLN A 1196 -3.66 -10.85 49.28
N GLN A 1197 -3.96 -11.48 48.14
CA GLN A 1197 -2.98 -11.74 47.09
C GLN A 1197 -2.58 -10.43 46.40
N LEU A 1198 -1.28 -10.34 46.14
CA LEU A 1198 -0.62 -9.18 45.55
C LEU A 1198 -0.08 -9.54 44.17
N TYR A 1199 -0.44 -8.74 43.17
CA TYR A 1199 0.07 -8.84 41.81
C TYR A 1199 0.94 -7.60 41.52
N VAL A 1200 2.14 -7.81 40.99
CA VAL A 1200 3.10 -6.76 40.65
C VAL A 1200 3.55 -6.99 39.22
N GLU A 1201 3.08 -6.16 38.28
CA GLU A 1201 3.26 -6.37 36.84
C GLU A 1201 3.45 -5.04 36.07
N PRO A 1202 4.25 -5.02 34.98
CA PRO A 1202 5.15 -6.09 34.56
C PRO A 1202 6.38 -6.18 35.50
N ASN A 1203 6.96 -7.36 35.64
CA ASN A 1203 8.23 -7.57 36.35
C ASN A 1203 8.99 -8.71 35.64
N PRO A 1204 9.98 -8.41 34.78
CA PRO A 1204 10.66 -7.11 34.68
C PRO A 1204 9.83 -5.97 34.07
N THR A 1205 10.16 -4.71 34.38
CA THR A 1205 9.47 -3.50 33.90
C THR A 1205 10.42 -2.57 33.14
N GLY A 1206 9.92 -1.84 32.13
CA GLY A 1206 10.66 -0.72 31.50
C GLY A 1206 10.57 0.60 32.29
N GLY A 1207 9.90 0.62 33.45
CA GLY A 1207 9.87 1.79 34.34
C GLY A 1207 8.59 1.90 35.17
N LEU A 1208 7.42 1.61 34.59
CA LEU A 1208 6.16 1.64 35.33
C LEU A 1208 5.78 0.26 35.84
N VAL A 1209 5.51 0.15 37.14
CA VAL A 1209 5.03 -1.09 37.75
C VAL A 1209 3.68 -0.89 38.38
N GLN A 1210 2.70 -1.68 37.95
CA GLN A 1210 1.41 -1.73 38.61
C GLN A 1210 1.42 -2.72 39.76
N VAL A 1211 0.90 -2.26 40.89
CA VAL A 1211 0.65 -3.07 42.08
C VAL A 1211 -0.86 -3.17 42.27
N ARG A 1212 -1.39 -4.40 42.21
CA ARG A 1212 -2.83 -4.70 42.33
C ARG A 1212 -3.09 -5.72 43.41
N PHE A 1213 -4.14 -5.49 44.21
CA PHE A 1213 -4.60 -6.46 45.21
C PHE A 1213 -5.82 -7.23 44.71
N ALA A 1214 -5.91 -8.51 45.07
CA ALA A 1214 -7.08 -9.35 44.74
C ALA A 1214 -8.39 -8.82 45.37
N ALA A 1215 -8.32 -8.10 46.50
CA ALA A 1215 -9.43 -7.36 47.09
C ALA A 1215 -8.93 -6.12 47.87
N PRO A 1216 -9.79 -5.10 48.12
CA PRO A 1216 -9.38 -3.86 48.80
C PRO A 1216 -8.84 -4.09 50.23
N LEU A 1217 -7.72 -3.43 50.57
CA LEU A 1217 -7.13 -3.45 51.91
C LEU A 1217 -7.78 -2.42 52.84
N ALA A 1218 -7.89 -2.74 54.14
CA ALA A 1218 -8.50 -1.87 55.14
C ALA A 1218 -7.44 -1.06 55.93
N GLY A 1219 -7.48 0.26 55.82
CA GLY A 1219 -6.63 1.18 56.60
C GLY A 1219 -5.50 1.83 55.79
N GLU A 1220 -4.49 2.35 56.50
CA GLU A 1220 -3.36 3.07 55.91
C GLU A 1220 -2.40 2.11 55.19
N LEU A 1221 -1.94 2.48 53.99
CA LEU A 1221 -0.94 1.75 53.21
C LEU A 1221 0.26 2.66 52.94
N GLN A 1222 1.46 2.10 53.07
CA GLN A 1222 2.70 2.77 52.76
C GLN A 1222 3.51 1.93 51.79
N ALA A 1223 3.89 2.51 50.65
CA ALA A 1223 4.80 1.90 49.68
C ALA A 1223 6.15 2.61 49.74
N GLU A 1224 7.22 1.85 49.88
CA GLU A 1224 8.59 2.34 49.91
C GLU A 1224 9.43 1.56 48.89
N VAL A 1225 10.11 2.29 48.01
CA VAL A 1225 11.03 1.70 47.02
C VAL A 1225 12.44 1.83 47.56
N PHE A 1226 13.21 0.75 47.53
CA PHE A 1226 14.61 0.70 47.89
C PHE A 1226 15.45 0.20 46.72
N THR A 1227 16.70 0.65 46.62
CA THR A 1227 17.72 -0.04 45.82
C THR A 1227 18.00 -1.43 46.42
N ALA A 1228 18.61 -2.32 45.64
CA ALA A 1228 19.11 -3.61 46.13
C ALA A 1228 20.03 -3.51 47.36
N ASN A 1229 20.74 -2.37 47.51
CA ASN A 1229 21.62 -2.09 48.65
C ASN A 1229 20.88 -1.52 49.87
N GLY A 1230 19.55 -1.40 49.81
CA GLY A 1230 18.70 -0.92 50.91
C GLY A 1230 18.59 0.60 51.02
N GLN A 1231 19.04 1.37 50.03
CA GLN A 1231 18.84 2.82 50.01
C GLN A 1231 17.42 3.15 49.57
N ARG A 1232 16.65 3.87 50.40
CA ARG A 1232 15.26 4.25 50.06
C ARG A 1232 15.24 5.36 49.02
N LEU A 1233 14.55 5.11 47.90
CA LEU A 1233 14.42 6.02 46.77
C LEU A 1233 13.09 6.76 46.78
N GLN A 1234 11.99 6.03 46.98
CA GLN A 1234 10.65 6.60 47.01
C GLN A 1234 9.90 6.17 48.26
N LYS A 1235 8.94 7.01 48.64
CA LYS A 1235 7.98 6.71 49.69
C LYS A 1235 6.64 7.38 49.38
N GLN A 1236 5.59 6.58 49.31
CA GLN A 1236 4.22 7.04 49.16
C GLN A 1236 3.36 6.47 50.29
N THR A 1237 2.35 7.23 50.73
CA THR A 1237 1.48 6.82 51.84
C THR A 1237 0.05 7.27 51.59
N TRP A 1238 -0.89 6.37 51.82
CA TRP A 1238 -2.32 6.57 51.65
C TRP A 1238 -3.06 6.25 52.95
N LEU A 1239 -3.92 7.17 53.41
CA LEU A 1239 -4.79 6.96 54.58
C LEU A 1239 -5.85 5.86 54.36
N THR A 1240 -6.13 5.52 53.10
CA THR A 1240 -6.96 4.39 52.69
C THR A 1240 -6.31 3.75 51.47
N ALA A 1241 -6.01 2.46 51.56
CA ALA A 1241 -5.28 1.73 50.52
C ALA A 1241 -6.01 1.74 49.17
N PRO A 1242 -5.36 2.17 48.07
CA PRO A 1242 -5.93 2.03 46.73
C PRO A 1242 -5.94 0.56 46.29
N GLY A 1243 -6.98 0.13 45.57
CA GLY A 1243 -7.08 -1.26 45.06
C GLY A 1243 -6.04 -1.62 44.01
N GLN A 1244 -5.55 -0.60 43.30
CA GLN A 1244 -4.39 -0.67 42.42
C GLN A 1244 -3.66 0.68 42.41
N PHE A 1245 -2.34 0.67 42.23
CA PHE A 1245 -1.54 1.87 42.09
C PHE A 1245 -0.25 1.59 41.33
N THR A 1246 0.36 2.64 40.79
CA THR A 1246 1.57 2.54 39.99
C THR A 1246 2.77 3.04 40.78
N ILE A 1247 3.88 2.33 40.67
CA ILE A 1247 5.20 2.75 41.12
C ILE A 1247 5.99 3.11 39.87
N ASP A 1248 6.46 4.34 39.82
CA ASP A 1248 7.26 4.85 38.71
C ASP A 1248 8.73 4.79 39.07
N LEU A 1249 9.45 3.88 38.41
CA LEU A 1249 10.88 3.74 38.49
C LEU A 1249 11.56 4.35 37.26
N GLY A 1250 10.85 5.04 36.37
CA GLY A 1250 11.33 5.61 35.11
C GLY A 1250 12.61 6.43 35.25
N ASP A 1251 12.69 7.25 36.30
CA ASP A 1251 13.86 8.10 36.58
C ASP A 1251 15.05 7.38 37.24
N TYR A 1252 14.91 6.11 37.63
CA TYR A 1252 15.98 5.33 38.27
C TYR A 1252 16.63 4.37 37.28
N ALA A 1253 17.94 4.15 37.40
CA ALA A 1253 18.69 3.27 36.51
C ALA A 1253 18.10 1.84 36.43
N PRO A 1254 18.31 1.09 35.34
CA PRO A 1254 18.06 -0.34 35.33
C PRO A 1254 18.67 -1.05 36.54
N GLY A 1255 17.99 -2.06 37.07
CA GLY A 1255 18.48 -2.80 38.23
C GLY A 1255 17.40 -3.39 39.12
N THR A 1256 17.85 -4.01 40.21
CA THR A 1256 16.95 -4.63 41.20
C THR A 1256 16.50 -3.61 42.23
N TYR A 1257 15.19 -3.42 42.31
CA TYR A 1257 14.51 -2.61 43.30
C TYR A 1257 13.71 -3.50 44.26
N LEU A 1258 13.65 -3.09 45.52
CA LEU A 1258 12.82 -3.74 46.53
C LEU A 1258 11.68 -2.79 46.86
N VAL A 1259 10.46 -3.19 46.53
CA VAL A 1259 9.25 -2.47 46.92
C VAL A 1259 8.70 -3.09 48.18
N ARG A 1260 8.82 -2.37 49.29
CA ARG A 1260 8.20 -2.74 50.54
C ARG A 1260 6.86 -2.05 50.70
N LEU A 1261 5.81 -2.84 50.83
CA LEU A 1261 4.47 -2.38 51.15
C LEU A 1261 4.20 -2.69 52.63
N THR A 1262 3.76 -1.70 53.39
CA THR A 1262 3.46 -1.82 54.82
C THR A 1262 2.06 -1.30 55.09
N SER A 1263 1.24 -2.10 55.78
CA SER A 1263 -0.08 -1.67 56.25
C SER A 1263 -0.32 -2.18 57.67
N GLN A 1264 -0.57 -1.24 58.59
CA GLN A 1264 -0.61 -1.49 60.04
C GLN A 1264 0.69 -2.13 60.57
N GLU A 1265 0.65 -3.37 61.06
CA GLU A 1265 1.81 -4.13 61.53
C GLU A 1265 2.35 -5.15 60.50
N ASP A 1266 1.73 -5.26 59.32
CA ASP A 1266 2.06 -6.27 58.31
C ASP A 1266 2.83 -5.64 57.13
N SER A 1267 3.88 -6.30 56.65
CA SER A 1267 4.70 -5.79 55.54
C SER A 1267 5.17 -6.89 54.60
N VAL A 1268 5.15 -6.59 53.30
CA VAL A 1268 5.59 -7.49 52.23
C VAL A 1268 6.61 -6.76 51.36
N THR A 1269 7.65 -7.45 50.89
CA THR A 1269 8.71 -6.82 50.07
C THR A 1269 8.87 -7.58 48.77
N GLN A 1270 8.49 -6.93 47.67
CA GLN A 1270 8.56 -7.47 46.33
C GLN A 1270 9.83 -7.02 45.63
N ARG A 1271 10.54 -7.97 45.03
CA ARG A 1271 11.71 -7.69 44.20
C ARG A 1271 11.25 -7.37 42.79
N ILE A 1272 11.50 -6.15 42.35
CA ILE A 1272 11.19 -5.66 41.00
C ILE A 1272 12.48 -5.51 40.23
N ILE A 1273 12.51 -6.06 39.03
CA ILE A 1273 13.62 -5.89 38.09
C ILE A 1273 13.18 -4.80 37.11
N LYS A 1274 13.84 -3.65 37.15
CA LYS A 1274 13.70 -2.65 36.09
C LYS A 1274 14.75 -2.98 35.03
N GLN A 1275 14.27 -3.23 33.82
CA GLN A 1275 15.11 -3.40 32.63
C GLN A 1275 15.51 -2.05 32.07
#